data_AF-A0A1X6ZMQ2-F1
#
_entry.id   AF-A0A1X6ZMQ2-F1
#
_cell.length_a   1.000
_cell.length_b   1.000
_cell.length_c   1.000
_cell.angle_alpha   90.00
_cell.angle_beta   90.00
_cell.angle_gamma   90.00
#
_symmetry.space_group_name_H-M   'P 1'
#
loop_
_entity.id
_entity.type
_entity.pdbx_description
1 polymer ?
#
loop_
_entity_poly.entity_id
_entity_poly.type
_entity_poly.pdbx_seq_one_letter_code
_entity_poly.pdbx_strand_id
1 'polypeptide(L)'
;MFTVHPNEIKDFTGDELVELLRRLLYAEARNAGVPLRGVDVPLQITVADGGQDARIVWAGGEASTDFFPSCDIIFQCKAKDAGDAQWEKEVWTKPTQKKRVAAKILNDAVREVLARGGSYIGITATALVGNKPEDRVRAIKNGIATAGGDPTNLATVDVYEGNKLAAWASAHPGVAVWIKQRHAAIDLAGFSTLDHWGKRADITAPTFVESPDRKFLLGPYEADAIEFSQLAERLFVELEESGASVRIWGASGIGKTRALYQALSTGTGLLRGLAAANFIFCESSQVGDRLWDVANQIVKEGSAAVLVVDGCPLDKARELNALALTEGSQLRIITIGTEGLEHDDHCVMVRPTKADRSTIRGILKTKLTKAKADELDYIADLCDGFPRIAVFATESYEKRAILKSVDDVAQQIMDAVGADRETVRALECLSLFDNLSPDENPAAFDNLAEMLVHMKGELMYENLVIATRQHLVERNHSAMTVQPRPIANFLALRRLDYLRPSTLVAFLDSAPCQHRDAMLARWRFLARSRTLSEAIHTLLRTSFADANIVRPDVAPYLTAFVHVEPDRTGTSLYRAIAHVSLSDVEAISVTEELVDALRLLASRQKSFGPAVQMVLRLAAVAPLEGSQPILELLRQLFQVALTGSQADDRLRRVALEQALDEDDPRIRRVGVEALGAMIQTRISRSEQFEQIGAEAYHPEWVPADHGTINAYFDWALQRLLELWRKDIKLRRVVEEHVAGDIRNLLSPELLPTLEIFVKEVVAYSGHWFDATHGIGDWLYFDRPEEPNDFSLAVRRLFDATLPTDPVDLVRLYSRFWMADLHDPAKRYAQDQDQPDYEYSARRVQELAHMIARNPKQLSRAIHVMAIEEMNAPQAFANALAPELRDPLDTFEQAVTALDESGTREGVNFVASLLSALDYHLQDKPDGVGKLEAIAKTSSVLTANPMYIMTSLRVTDERLNNFANDVREGRVAPAQSVSVSYGRRLEEVGHAALSTFIEALVERGSDGGAWAALEILSMYTHGQKILPPEIVDLVKFTILSPSIAEEVDGNTTMADHSYGRLLRLVDASNGIDDTFARRFADQLVFACRTSGSRRRGPPDVLRGALDTIVLRAPAAVWPVLASFYEIATRVERDRMNTITSATKPFASDLSRVGAGALFDIPIELMLEWVAVDPDGRIAFLLTFFPILEQKSGKWNWHPALQKLANLYGDRKRFRDALRQRIYPSSWSGSRKPHLLIFTEPLASWSSDAVLGDWAATMLDGVNRSLESEIY
;
A
#
# COMPACT_ATOMS: atom_id res chain seq x y z
N MET A 1 -20.60 -39.06 -7.01
CA MET A 1 -21.25 -37.96 -7.75
C MET A 1 -20.62 -37.74 -9.13
N PHE A 2 -19.30 -37.84 -9.26
CA PHE A 2 -18.56 -37.50 -10.48
C PHE A 2 -18.37 -38.64 -11.50
N THR A 3 -18.78 -39.87 -11.18
CA THR A 3 -18.70 -41.00 -12.13
C THR A 3 -19.69 -40.83 -13.29
N VAL A 4 -19.16 -40.77 -14.51
CA VAL A 4 -19.93 -40.71 -15.75
C VAL A 4 -19.99 -42.10 -16.38
N HIS A 5 -21.18 -42.50 -16.83
CA HIS A 5 -21.40 -43.74 -17.57
C HIS A 5 -21.57 -43.46 -19.07
N PRO A 6 -21.15 -44.39 -19.96
CA PRO A 6 -21.32 -44.23 -21.40
C PRO A 6 -22.78 -43.97 -21.84
N ASN A 7 -23.74 -44.50 -21.08
CA ASN A 7 -25.17 -44.29 -21.32
C ASN A 7 -25.60 -42.82 -21.16
N GLU A 8 -24.83 -42.02 -20.41
CA GLU A 8 -25.08 -40.59 -20.20
C GLU A 8 -24.50 -39.73 -21.34
N ILE A 9 -23.78 -40.30 -22.30
CA ILE A 9 -23.25 -39.55 -23.46
C ILE A 9 -23.72 -40.11 -24.81
N LYS A 10 -24.26 -41.33 -24.84
CA LYS A 10 -24.64 -42.04 -26.09
C LYS A 10 -25.56 -41.28 -27.04
N ASP A 11 -26.39 -40.37 -26.50
CA ASP A 11 -27.43 -39.65 -27.26
C ASP A 11 -26.98 -38.23 -27.67
N PHE A 12 -25.72 -37.87 -27.43
CA PHE A 12 -25.18 -36.57 -27.79
C PHE A 12 -25.20 -36.37 -29.31
N THR A 13 -25.68 -35.20 -29.73
CA THR A 13 -25.60 -34.71 -31.10
C THR A 13 -24.15 -34.36 -31.48
N GLY A 14 -23.89 -34.10 -32.76
CA GLY A 14 -22.56 -33.67 -33.21
C GLY A 14 -22.05 -32.44 -32.47
N ASP A 15 -22.91 -31.44 -32.31
CA ASP A 15 -22.59 -30.19 -31.63
C ASP A 15 -22.31 -30.40 -30.13
N GLU A 16 -23.10 -31.24 -29.48
CA GLU A 16 -22.91 -31.57 -28.06
C GLU A 16 -21.63 -32.37 -27.79
N LEU A 17 -21.24 -33.24 -28.73
CA LEU A 17 -19.99 -33.99 -28.63
C LEU A 17 -18.76 -33.09 -28.81
N VAL A 18 -18.83 -32.10 -29.70
CA VAL A 18 -17.77 -31.08 -29.86
C VAL A 18 -17.68 -30.19 -28.61
N GLU A 19 -18.81 -29.81 -28.02
CA GLU A 19 -18.81 -29.04 -26.76
C GLU A 19 -18.28 -29.87 -25.57
N LEU A 20 -18.58 -31.17 -25.49
CA LEU A 20 -17.96 -32.07 -24.51
C LEU A 20 -16.45 -32.15 -24.70
N LEU A 21 -16.00 -32.35 -25.95
CA LEU A 21 -14.58 -32.39 -26.28
C LEU A 21 -13.89 -31.10 -25.86
N ARG A 22 -14.47 -29.94 -26.18
CA ARG A 22 -13.94 -28.63 -25.78
C ARG A 22 -13.71 -28.54 -24.26
N ARG A 23 -14.67 -28.97 -23.45
CA ARG A 23 -14.55 -28.95 -21.97
C ARG A 23 -13.48 -29.90 -21.47
N LEU A 24 -13.40 -31.10 -22.05
CA LEU A 24 -12.38 -32.09 -21.71
C LEU A 24 -10.97 -31.60 -22.06
N LEU A 25 -10.79 -30.94 -23.22
CA LEU A 25 -9.50 -30.37 -23.61
C LEU A 25 -9.02 -29.29 -22.63
N TYR A 26 -9.92 -28.39 -22.21
CA TYR A 26 -9.57 -27.36 -21.20
C TYR A 26 -9.31 -27.95 -19.81
N ALA A 27 -10.08 -28.95 -19.38
CA ALA A 27 -9.91 -29.60 -18.09
C ALA A 27 -8.57 -30.36 -18.03
N GLU A 28 -8.28 -31.15 -19.07
CA GLU A 28 -7.05 -31.92 -19.18
C GLU A 28 -5.81 -31.03 -19.28
N ALA A 29 -5.86 -29.99 -20.12
CA ALA A 29 -4.74 -29.07 -20.26
C ALA A 29 -4.43 -28.36 -18.94
N ARG A 30 -5.45 -27.98 -18.15
CA ARG A 30 -5.25 -27.41 -16.81
C ARG A 30 -4.66 -28.43 -15.83
N ASN A 31 -5.18 -29.66 -15.83
CA ASN A 31 -4.71 -30.72 -14.92
C ASN A 31 -3.23 -31.07 -15.14
N ALA A 32 -2.78 -31.06 -16.40
CA ALA A 32 -1.41 -31.40 -16.78
C ALA A 32 -0.45 -30.18 -16.87
N GLY A 33 -0.89 -28.98 -16.51
CA GLY A 33 -0.06 -27.77 -16.63
C GLY A 33 0.30 -27.39 -18.08
N VAL A 34 -0.50 -27.84 -19.05
CA VAL A 34 -0.32 -27.55 -20.48
C VAL A 34 -0.88 -26.15 -20.80
N PRO A 35 -0.15 -25.31 -21.57
CA PRO A 35 -0.64 -23.99 -21.96
C PRO A 35 -2.00 -24.05 -22.68
N LEU A 36 -3.00 -23.40 -22.11
CA LEU A 36 -4.39 -23.42 -22.62
C LEU A 36 -4.56 -22.79 -24.00
N ARG A 37 -3.65 -21.90 -24.40
CA ARG A 37 -3.56 -21.34 -25.76
C ARG A 37 -3.33 -22.40 -26.83
N GLY A 38 -2.87 -23.58 -26.42
CA GLY A 38 -2.69 -24.71 -27.31
C GLY A 38 -4.00 -25.33 -27.78
N VAL A 39 -5.13 -25.07 -27.11
CA VAL A 39 -6.45 -25.65 -27.41
C VAL A 39 -7.17 -24.84 -28.49
N ASP A 40 -7.45 -25.46 -29.63
CA ASP A 40 -8.17 -24.87 -30.76
C ASP A 40 -9.46 -25.67 -31.04
N VAL A 41 -10.62 -25.03 -30.85
CA VAL A 41 -11.95 -25.58 -31.15
C VAL A 41 -12.78 -24.51 -31.86
N PRO A 42 -13.25 -24.73 -33.11
CA PRO A 42 -14.02 -23.74 -33.85
C PRO A 42 -15.33 -23.32 -33.15
N LEU A 43 -15.62 -22.02 -33.15
CA LEU A 43 -16.83 -21.44 -32.52
C LEU A 43 -18.13 -21.68 -33.32
N GLN A 44 -18.03 -22.00 -34.62
CA GLN A 44 -19.17 -22.32 -35.49
C GLN A 44 -19.01 -23.71 -36.10
N ILE A 45 -19.73 -24.68 -35.53
CA ILE A 45 -19.72 -26.10 -35.91
C ILE A 45 -20.43 -26.36 -37.26
N THR A 46 -21.05 -25.33 -37.84
CA THR A 46 -21.87 -25.40 -39.06
C THR A 46 -21.13 -25.06 -40.36
N VAL A 47 -19.85 -24.64 -40.29
CA VAL A 47 -19.01 -24.41 -41.46
C VAL A 47 -18.27 -25.70 -41.82
N ALA A 48 -18.14 -26.01 -43.12
CA ALA A 48 -17.51 -27.24 -43.59
C ALA A 48 -15.99 -27.22 -43.37
N ASP A 49 -15.53 -27.53 -42.16
CA ASP A 49 -14.11 -27.64 -41.85
C ASP A 49 -13.48 -28.86 -42.52
N GLY A 50 -12.25 -28.68 -43.00
CA GLY A 50 -11.47 -29.62 -43.81
C GLY A 50 -11.00 -30.89 -43.09
N GLY A 51 -11.83 -31.46 -42.19
CA GLY A 51 -11.55 -32.71 -41.47
C GLY A 51 -10.84 -32.53 -40.12
N GLN A 52 -11.12 -31.44 -39.41
CA GLN A 52 -10.63 -31.13 -38.06
C GLN A 52 -11.77 -30.51 -37.24
N ASP A 53 -12.15 -31.13 -36.12
CA ASP A 53 -13.15 -30.57 -35.21
C ASP A 53 -12.52 -29.94 -33.96
N ALA A 54 -11.31 -30.36 -33.58
CA ALA A 54 -10.49 -29.69 -32.57
C ALA A 54 -9.01 -30.02 -32.78
N ARG A 55 -8.10 -29.22 -32.20
CA ARG A 55 -6.67 -29.48 -32.16
C ARG A 55 -6.08 -29.01 -30.84
N ILE A 56 -5.04 -29.68 -30.35
CA ILE A 56 -4.21 -29.19 -29.25
C ILE A 56 -2.73 -29.24 -29.60
N VAL A 57 -1.98 -28.17 -29.32
CA VAL A 57 -0.53 -28.08 -29.54
C VAL A 57 0.19 -27.38 -28.40
N TRP A 58 1.31 -27.93 -27.92
CA TRP A 58 2.18 -27.25 -26.95
C TRP A 58 3.67 -27.56 -27.13
N ALA A 59 4.53 -26.79 -26.47
CA ALA A 59 5.98 -26.95 -26.49
C ALA A 59 6.55 -26.82 -25.06
N GLY A 60 7.46 -27.72 -24.69
CA GLY A 60 7.98 -27.86 -23.32
C GLY A 60 7.00 -28.61 -22.38
N GLY A 61 7.47 -29.07 -21.22
CA GLY A 61 6.66 -29.86 -20.28
C GLY A 61 6.60 -31.35 -20.63
N GLU A 62 5.58 -32.05 -20.12
CA GLU A 62 5.39 -33.48 -20.38
C GLU A 62 5.07 -33.74 -21.86
N ALA A 63 5.64 -34.83 -22.40
CA ALA A 63 5.48 -35.22 -23.80
C ALA A 63 4.09 -35.84 -24.10
N SER A 64 3.37 -36.25 -23.06
CA SER A 64 2.05 -36.87 -23.12
C SER A 64 1.36 -36.80 -21.76
N THR A 65 0.03 -36.87 -21.73
CA THR A 65 -0.79 -37.04 -20.51
C THR A 65 -1.59 -38.34 -20.59
N ASP A 66 -2.41 -38.65 -19.59
CA ASP A 66 -3.31 -39.82 -19.60
C ASP A 66 -4.26 -39.83 -20.81
N PHE A 67 -4.63 -38.65 -21.33
CA PHE A 67 -5.53 -38.50 -22.47
C PHE A 67 -4.91 -37.77 -23.68
N PHE A 68 -3.71 -37.19 -23.57
CA PHE A 68 -2.98 -36.59 -24.68
C PHE A 68 -1.74 -37.41 -25.06
N PRO A 69 -1.75 -38.22 -26.13
CA PRO A 69 -0.63 -39.09 -26.47
C PRO A 69 0.61 -38.38 -27.04
N SER A 70 0.53 -37.09 -27.39
CA SER A 70 1.65 -36.32 -27.95
C SER A 70 1.39 -34.80 -27.90
N CYS A 71 2.42 -33.97 -28.12
CA CYS A 71 2.32 -32.51 -28.09
C CYS A 71 1.61 -31.82 -29.27
N ASP A 72 1.21 -32.52 -30.35
CA ASP A 72 0.38 -32.00 -31.45
C ASP A 72 -0.69 -33.04 -31.81
N ILE A 73 -1.96 -32.77 -31.53
CA ILE A 73 -3.06 -33.72 -31.70
C ILE A 73 -4.22 -33.06 -32.45
N ILE A 74 -4.72 -33.72 -33.49
CA ILE A 74 -5.96 -33.38 -34.17
C ILE A 74 -7.07 -34.34 -33.75
N PHE A 75 -8.24 -33.79 -33.45
CA PHE A 75 -9.45 -34.53 -33.11
C PHE A 75 -10.53 -34.41 -34.18
N GLN A 76 -11.21 -35.52 -34.48
CA GLN A 76 -12.37 -35.55 -35.36
C GLN A 76 -13.53 -36.29 -34.68
N CYS A 77 -14.64 -35.59 -34.51
CA CYS A 77 -15.86 -36.09 -33.88
C CYS A 77 -16.82 -36.75 -34.88
N LYS A 78 -17.38 -37.88 -34.47
CA LYS A 78 -18.54 -38.55 -35.06
C LYS A 78 -19.47 -39.03 -33.96
N ALA A 79 -20.58 -38.31 -33.78
CA ALA A 79 -21.60 -38.63 -32.78
C ALA A 79 -22.04 -40.10 -32.84
N LYS A 80 -22.26 -40.64 -34.05
CA LYS A 80 -22.63 -42.05 -34.27
C LYS A 80 -21.56 -42.76 -35.11
N ASP A 81 -21.17 -43.95 -34.65
CA ASP A 81 -20.30 -44.87 -35.39
C ASP A 81 -21.13 -45.70 -36.39
N ALA A 82 -20.80 -45.58 -37.68
CA ALA A 82 -21.43 -46.30 -38.79
C ALA A 82 -20.49 -47.34 -39.45
N GLY A 83 -19.40 -47.73 -38.76
CA GLY A 83 -18.49 -48.78 -39.21
C GLY A 83 -17.22 -48.28 -39.90
N ASP A 84 -16.32 -49.21 -40.22
CA ASP A 84 -14.98 -48.93 -40.79
C ASP A 84 -15.01 -48.04 -42.03
N ALA A 85 -15.99 -48.25 -42.92
CA ALA A 85 -16.12 -47.50 -44.16
C ALA A 85 -16.43 -46.00 -43.93
N GLN A 86 -16.92 -45.60 -42.74
CA GLN A 86 -17.08 -44.19 -42.37
C GLN A 86 -15.72 -43.59 -42.02
N TRP A 87 -14.96 -44.25 -41.15
CA TRP A 87 -13.66 -43.79 -40.68
C TRP A 87 -12.58 -43.82 -41.77
N GLU A 88 -12.63 -44.78 -42.71
CA GLU A 88 -11.80 -44.77 -43.92
C GLU A 88 -12.05 -43.54 -44.79
N LYS A 89 -13.32 -43.14 -44.95
CA LYS A 89 -13.70 -41.99 -45.78
C LYS A 89 -13.41 -40.66 -45.09
N GLU A 90 -13.38 -40.66 -43.76
CA GLU A 90 -13.28 -39.45 -42.97
C GLU A 90 -11.96 -38.71 -43.19
N VAL A 91 -10.88 -39.46 -43.39
CA VAL A 91 -9.56 -38.91 -43.72
C VAL A 91 -9.45 -38.40 -45.17
N TRP A 92 -10.50 -38.54 -45.99
CA TRP A 92 -10.54 -38.05 -47.38
C TRP A 92 -11.34 -36.76 -47.51
N THR A 93 -11.01 -35.97 -48.51
CA THR A 93 -11.81 -34.81 -48.92
C THR A 93 -13.23 -35.22 -49.35
N LYS A 94 -14.25 -34.46 -48.95
CA LYS A 94 -15.67 -34.73 -49.28
C LYS A 94 -15.93 -35.07 -50.77
N PRO A 95 -15.32 -34.39 -51.77
CA PRO A 95 -15.52 -34.71 -53.18
C PRO A 95 -15.03 -36.11 -53.59
N THR A 96 -13.96 -36.61 -52.94
CA THR A 96 -13.30 -37.88 -53.29
C THR A 96 -13.86 -39.08 -52.53
N GLN A 97 -14.73 -38.87 -51.53
CA GLN A 97 -15.42 -39.95 -50.80
C GLN A 97 -16.39 -40.78 -51.65
N LYS A 98 -16.82 -40.27 -52.81
CA LYS A 98 -17.73 -40.98 -53.73
C LYS A 98 -17.06 -42.24 -54.29
N LYS A 99 -17.78 -43.38 -54.30
CA LYS A 99 -17.28 -44.67 -54.81
C LYS A 99 -16.76 -44.62 -56.26
N ARG A 100 -17.25 -43.68 -57.08
CA ARG A 100 -16.88 -43.53 -58.51
C ARG A 100 -15.54 -42.82 -58.74
N VAL A 101 -14.96 -42.19 -57.72
CA VAL A 101 -13.68 -41.48 -57.84
C VAL A 101 -12.56 -42.44 -57.44
N ALA A 102 -11.70 -42.82 -58.38
CA ALA A 102 -10.64 -43.80 -58.15
C ALA A 102 -9.46 -43.22 -57.32
N ALA A 103 -9.08 -41.97 -57.57
CA ALA A 103 -8.04 -41.28 -56.79
C ALA A 103 -8.65 -40.65 -55.53
N LYS A 104 -8.23 -41.13 -54.34
CA LYS A 104 -8.59 -40.55 -53.05
C LYS A 104 -7.58 -39.47 -52.68
N ILE A 105 -8.06 -38.37 -52.11
CA ILE A 105 -7.21 -37.25 -51.68
C ILE A 105 -7.44 -37.05 -50.19
N LEU A 106 -6.36 -37.05 -49.41
CA LEU A 106 -6.38 -36.74 -47.98
C LEU A 106 -7.00 -35.38 -47.73
N ASN A 107 -7.79 -35.27 -46.66
CA ASN A 107 -8.23 -33.97 -46.18
C ASN A 107 -7.03 -33.15 -45.66
N ASP A 108 -7.19 -31.83 -45.58
CA ASP A 108 -6.07 -30.93 -45.28
C ASP A 108 -5.53 -31.16 -43.86
N ALA A 109 -6.42 -31.41 -42.88
CA ALA A 109 -6.07 -31.69 -41.50
C ALA A 109 -5.14 -32.90 -41.35
N VAL A 110 -5.50 -34.03 -41.98
CA VAL A 110 -4.71 -35.27 -41.94
C VAL A 110 -3.39 -35.10 -42.67
N ARG A 111 -3.38 -34.40 -43.82
CA ARG A 111 -2.14 -34.10 -44.56
C ARG A 111 -1.17 -33.26 -43.72
N GLU A 112 -1.66 -32.28 -43.00
CA GLU A 112 -0.83 -31.40 -42.16
C GLU A 112 -0.26 -32.12 -40.94
N VAL A 113 -1.06 -32.89 -40.21
CA VAL A 113 -0.56 -33.62 -39.03
C VAL A 113 0.44 -34.72 -39.42
N LEU A 114 0.26 -35.34 -40.58
CA LEU A 114 1.26 -36.25 -41.17
C LEU A 114 2.60 -35.57 -41.44
N ALA A 115 2.57 -34.32 -41.95
CA ALA A 115 3.79 -33.57 -42.24
C ALA A 115 4.53 -33.12 -40.96
N ARG A 116 3.79 -32.91 -39.87
CA ARG A 116 4.33 -32.45 -38.57
C ARG A 116 4.67 -33.59 -37.60
N GLY A 117 4.28 -34.83 -37.89
CA GLY A 117 4.51 -35.97 -37.01
C GLY A 117 3.59 -36.02 -35.79
N GLY A 118 2.42 -35.40 -35.83
CA GLY A 118 1.48 -35.35 -34.70
C GLY A 118 0.59 -36.59 -34.58
N SER A 119 -0.43 -36.52 -33.73
CA SER A 119 -1.42 -37.59 -33.50
C SER A 119 -2.79 -37.26 -34.10
N TYR A 120 -3.51 -38.30 -34.52
CA TYR A 120 -4.89 -38.19 -35.02
C TYR A 120 -5.84 -39.03 -34.17
N ILE A 121 -6.83 -38.39 -33.55
CA ILE A 121 -7.78 -39.03 -32.63
C ILE A 121 -9.21 -38.91 -33.17
N GLY A 122 -9.84 -40.05 -33.44
CA GLY A 122 -11.27 -40.11 -33.72
C GLY A 122 -12.08 -40.10 -32.43
N ILE A 123 -13.16 -39.33 -32.35
CA ILE A 123 -14.01 -39.20 -31.17
C ILE A 123 -15.42 -39.70 -31.51
N THR A 124 -15.99 -40.61 -30.71
CA THR A 124 -17.38 -41.03 -30.87
C THR A 124 -18.09 -41.27 -29.55
N ALA A 125 -19.35 -40.81 -29.44
CA ALA A 125 -20.19 -41.07 -28.27
C ALA A 125 -20.68 -42.53 -28.21
N THR A 126 -20.51 -43.30 -29.29
CA THR A 126 -20.90 -44.71 -29.33
C THR A 126 -19.92 -45.56 -28.53
N ALA A 127 -20.40 -46.32 -27.54
CA ALA A 127 -19.57 -47.27 -26.83
C ALA A 127 -19.19 -48.45 -27.75
N LEU A 128 -17.89 -48.64 -27.97
CA LEU A 128 -17.34 -49.73 -28.79
C LEU A 128 -16.76 -50.81 -27.88
N VAL A 129 -17.05 -52.08 -28.17
CA VAL A 129 -16.69 -53.23 -27.33
C VAL A 129 -15.85 -54.23 -28.13
N GLY A 130 -14.88 -54.88 -27.48
CA GLY A 130 -13.96 -55.82 -28.11
C GLY A 130 -12.97 -55.12 -29.04
N ASN A 131 -12.62 -55.75 -30.16
CA ASN A 131 -11.60 -55.22 -31.09
C ASN A 131 -12.09 -54.06 -31.99
N LYS A 132 -13.33 -53.58 -31.79
CA LYS A 132 -13.94 -52.54 -32.63
C LYS A 132 -13.17 -51.21 -32.66
N PRO A 133 -12.63 -50.67 -31.54
CA PRO A 133 -11.79 -49.48 -31.58
C PRO A 133 -10.53 -49.68 -32.44
N GLU A 134 -9.87 -50.83 -32.30
CA GLU A 134 -8.69 -51.19 -33.09
C GLU A 134 -9.03 -51.34 -34.58
N ASP A 135 -10.20 -51.88 -34.91
CA ASP A 135 -10.69 -51.96 -36.28
C ASP A 135 -10.92 -50.55 -36.86
N ARG A 136 -11.44 -49.59 -36.07
CA ARG A 136 -11.56 -48.19 -36.50
C ARG A 136 -10.20 -47.52 -36.69
N VAL A 137 -9.24 -47.76 -35.81
CA VAL A 137 -7.85 -47.29 -35.99
C VAL A 137 -7.25 -47.88 -37.27
N ARG A 138 -7.46 -49.18 -37.54
CA ARG A 138 -7.03 -49.83 -38.78
C ARG A 138 -7.71 -49.22 -40.00
N ALA A 139 -9.00 -48.90 -39.91
CA ALA A 139 -9.77 -48.23 -40.96
C ALA A 139 -9.22 -46.82 -41.26
N ILE A 140 -8.90 -46.02 -40.25
CA ILE A 140 -8.26 -44.70 -40.42
C ILE A 140 -6.91 -44.85 -41.12
N LYS A 141 -6.05 -45.78 -40.65
CA LYS A 141 -4.74 -46.05 -41.27
C LYS A 141 -4.88 -46.52 -42.73
N ASN A 142 -5.85 -47.40 -43.02
CA ASN A 142 -6.13 -47.88 -44.37
C ASN A 142 -6.63 -46.73 -45.28
N GLY A 143 -7.49 -45.85 -44.76
CA GLY A 143 -7.94 -44.65 -45.45
C GLY A 143 -6.77 -43.73 -45.83
N ILE A 144 -5.82 -43.53 -44.91
CA ILE A 144 -4.63 -42.71 -45.16
C ILE A 144 -3.76 -43.31 -46.28
N ALA A 145 -3.47 -44.61 -46.19
CA ALA A 145 -2.69 -45.34 -47.19
C ALA A 145 -3.36 -45.32 -48.58
N THR A 146 -4.68 -45.48 -48.63
CA THR A 146 -5.48 -45.46 -49.87
C THR A 146 -5.40 -44.11 -50.59
N ALA A 147 -5.23 -43.02 -49.85
CA ALA A 147 -5.09 -41.66 -50.40
C ALA A 147 -3.63 -41.24 -50.66
N GLY A 148 -2.67 -42.18 -50.53
CA GLY A 148 -1.26 -41.94 -50.82
C GLY A 148 -0.43 -41.34 -49.68
N GLY A 149 -0.97 -41.27 -48.46
CA GLY A 149 -0.20 -40.91 -47.26
C GLY A 149 0.40 -42.14 -46.57
N ASP A 150 1.42 -41.92 -45.73
CA ASP A 150 2.01 -42.97 -44.90
C ASP A 150 1.56 -42.84 -43.44
N PRO A 151 0.70 -43.74 -42.92
CA PRO A 151 0.22 -43.66 -41.54
C PRO A 151 1.32 -43.79 -40.48
N THR A 152 2.51 -44.31 -40.82
CA THR A 152 3.62 -44.42 -39.85
C THR A 152 4.28 -43.08 -39.55
N ASN A 153 3.97 -42.04 -40.33
CA ASN A 153 4.44 -40.68 -40.05
C ASN A 153 3.66 -40.01 -38.91
N LEU A 154 2.58 -40.61 -38.40
CA LEU A 154 1.88 -40.10 -37.21
C LEU A 154 2.48 -40.67 -35.93
N ALA A 155 2.60 -39.83 -34.89
CA ALA A 155 3.01 -40.28 -33.56
C ALA A 155 2.02 -41.32 -33.00
N THR A 156 0.71 -41.05 -33.09
CA THR A 156 -0.35 -41.97 -32.67
C THR A 156 -1.60 -41.82 -33.54
N VAL A 157 -2.31 -42.93 -33.76
CA VAL A 157 -3.70 -42.94 -34.26
C VAL A 157 -4.55 -43.71 -33.27
N ASP A 158 -5.56 -43.07 -32.70
CA ASP A 158 -6.46 -43.70 -31.71
C ASP A 158 -7.93 -43.31 -31.94
N VAL A 159 -8.85 -44.04 -31.32
CA VAL A 159 -10.29 -43.72 -31.30
C VAL A 159 -10.81 -43.72 -29.87
N TYR A 160 -11.27 -42.55 -29.42
CA TYR A 160 -11.85 -42.31 -28.11
C TYR A 160 -13.36 -42.50 -28.23
N GLU A 161 -13.80 -43.68 -27.80
CA GLU A 161 -15.20 -44.11 -27.84
C GLU A 161 -15.92 -43.86 -26.51
N GLY A 162 -17.22 -44.19 -26.45
CA GLY A 162 -18.07 -43.86 -25.32
C GLY A 162 -17.55 -44.27 -23.93
N ASN A 163 -16.85 -45.41 -23.77
CA ASN A 163 -16.26 -45.74 -22.47
C ASN A 163 -15.03 -44.89 -22.14
N LYS A 164 -14.13 -44.67 -23.10
CA LYS A 164 -12.96 -43.80 -22.90
C LYS A 164 -13.37 -42.33 -22.64
N LEU A 165 -14.39 -41.82 -23.32
CA LEU A 165 -14.95 -40.50 -23.07
C LEU A 165 -15.63 -40.40 -21.70
N ALA A 166 -16.34 -41.43 -21.26
CA ALA A 166 -16.95 -41.47 -19.93
C ALA A 166 -15.88 -41.53 -18.82
N ALA A 167 -14.80 -42.28 -19.03
CA ALA A 167 -13.65 -42.30 -18.13
C ALA A 167 -12.96 -40.93 -18.07
N TRP A 168 -12.73 -40.29 -19.22
CA TRP A 168 -12.14 -38.96 -19.29
C TRP A 168 -13.00 -37.92 -18.57
N ALA A 169 -14.32 -37.94 -18.79
CA ALA A 169 -15.24 -37.04 -18.09
C ALA A 169 -15.32 -37.31 -16.58
N SER A 170 -15.14 -38.56 -16.14
CA SER A 170 -15.14 -38.92 -14.72
C SER A 170 -13.92 -38.41 -13.96
N ALA A 171 -12.79 -38.19 -14.66
CA ALA A 171 -11.58 -37.61 -14.08
C ALA A 171 -11.73 -36.09 -13.81
N HIS A 172 -12.76 -35.45 -14.37
CA HIS A 172 -12.95 -34.00 -14.35
C HIS A 172 -14.31 -33.63 -13.73
N PRO A 173 -14.38 -33.32 -12.42
CA PRO A 173 -15.65 -33.12 -11.69
C PRO A 173 -16.61 -32.11 -12.31
N GLY A 174 -16.10 -30.97 -12.80
CA GLY A 174 -16.93 -29.94 -13.45
C GLY A 174 -17.59 -30.44 -14.74
N VAL A 175 -16.87 -31.25 -15.53
CA VAL A 175 -17.40 -31.88 -16.75
C VAL A 175 -18.45 -32.94 -16.40
N ALA A 176 -18.20 -33.76 -15.38
CA ALA A 176 -19.16 -34.75 -14.90
C ALA A 176 -20.48 -34.12 -14.44
N VAL A 177 -20.43 -33.02 -13.67
CA VAL A 177 -21.61 -32.25 -13.25
C VAL A 177 -22.37 -31.72 -14.47
N TRP A 178 -21.66 -31.21 -15.48
CA TRP A 178 -22.26 -30.70 -16.71
C TRP A 178 -23.01 -31.76 -17.52
N ILE A 179 -22.41 -32.96 -17.70
CA ILE A 179 -23.07 -34.08 -18.39
C ILE A 179 -24.34 -34.46 -17.65
N LYS A 180 -24.26 -34.65 -16.34
CA LYS A 180 -25.40 -35.07 -15.52
C LYS A 180 -26.50 -34.02 -15.47
N GLN A 181 -26.17 -32.73 -15.44
CA GLN A 181 -27.17 -31.65 -15.45
C GLN A 181 -27.98 -31.58 -16.75
N ARG A 182 -27.43 -32.04 -17.88
CA ARG A 182 -28.17 -32.15 -19.16
C ARG A 182 -29.16 -33.30 -19.17
N HIS A 183 -28.90 -34.35 -18.40
CA HIS A 183 -29.84 -35.46 -18.20
C HIS A 183 -30.80 -35.12 -17.06
N ALA A 184 -31.98 -34.62 -17.40
CA ALA A 184 -33.01 -34.13 -16.46
C ALA A 184 -33.51 -35.14 -15.41
N ALA A 185 -33.02 -36.38 -15.40
CA ALA A 185 -33.41 -37.45 -14.48
C ALA A 185 -32.46 -37.65 -13.29
N ILE A 186 -31.36 -36.88 -13.19
CA ILE A 186 -30.34 -37.04 -12.15
C ILE A 186 -30.37 -35.86 -11.17
N ASP A 187 -30.67 -36.14 -9.90
CA ASP A 187 -30.58 -35.15 -8.81
C ASP A 187 -29.11 -34.84 -8.50
N LEU A 188 -28.73 -33.57 -8.63
CA LEU A 188 -27.38 -33.07 -8.33
C LEU A 188 -27.27 -32.51 -6.91
N ALA A 189 -28.26 -32.74 -6.06
CA ALA A 189 -28.22 -32.39 -4.64
C ALA A 189 -27.90 -30.90 -4.35
N GLY A 190 -28.25 -29.98 -5.26
CA GLY A 190 -27.99 -28.54 -5.14
C GLY A 190 -26.71 -28.03 -5.83
N PHE A 191 -25.89 -28.93 -6.39
CA PHE A 191 -24.72 -28.55 -7.20
C PHE A 191 -25.11 -28.32 -8.67
N SER A 192 -24.42 -27.38 -9.32
CA SER A 192 -24.82 -26.89 -10.64
C SER A 192 -23.66 -26.32 -11.43
N THR A 193 -23.86 -26.16 -12.74
CA THR A 193 -22.96 -25.42 -13.64
C THR A 193 -23.26 -23.93 -13.62
N LEU A 194 -22.32 -23.11 -14.11
CA LEU A 194 -22.48 -21.66 -14.28
C LEU A 194 -23.79 -21.30 -15.03
N ASP A 195 -24.10 -22.02 -16.12
CA ASP A 195 -25.29 -21.78 -16.95
C ASP A 195 -26.61 -22.00 -16.18
N HIS A 196 -26.62 -22.94 -15.23
CA HIS A 196 -27.80 -23.20 -14.41
C HIS A 196 -27.90 -22.22 -13.25
N TRP A 197 -26.79 -21.95 -12.57
CA TRP A 197 -26.72 -20.96 -11.50
C TRP A 197 -27.19 -19.57 -11.99
N GLY A 198 -26.85 -19.20 -13.22
CA GLY A 198 -27.28 -17.96 -13.88
C GLY A 198 -28.78 -17.80 -14.13
N LYS A 199 -29.58 -18.87 -14.02
CA LYS A 199 -31.05 -18.83 -14.24
C LYS A 199 -31.84 -18.36 -13.03
N ARG A 200 -31.19 -18.10 -11.88
CA ARG A 200 -31.88 -17.62 -10.68
C ARG A 200 -32.56 -16.26 -10.92
N ALA A 201 -33.70 -16.04 -10.27
CA ALA A 201 -34.50 -14.82 -10.45
C ALA A 201 -33.74 -13.54 -10.06
N ASP A 202 -32.95 -13.60 -8.98
CA ASP A 202 -32.10 -12.50 -8.50
C ASP A 202 -30.91 -12.19 -9.42
N ILE A 203 -30.52 -13.16 -10.27
CA ILE A 203 -29.47 -13.01 -11.31
C ILE A 203 -30.05 -12.60 -12.66
N THR A 204 -31.34 -12.84 -12.93
CA THR A 204 -31.95 -12.55 -14.24
C THR A 204 -32.70 -11.23 -14.29
N ALA A 205 -33.28 -10.77 -13.18
CA ALA A 205 -34.05 -9.52 -13.13
C ALA A 205 -33.68 -8.65 -11.91
N PRO A 206 -33.58 -7.31 -12.06
CA PRO A 206 -33.63 -6.54 -13.31
C PRO A 206 -32.39 -6.79 -14.19
N THR A 207 -32.41 -6.23 -15.41
CA THR A 207 -31.28 -6.25 -16.35
C THR A 207 -30.02 -5.74 -15.67
N PHE A 208 -28.88 -6.37 -15.93
CA PHE A 208 -27.61 -5.94 -15.38
C PHE A 208 -27.30 -4.51 -15.85
N VAL A 209 -27.02 -3.64 -14.90
CA VAL A 209 -26.53 -2.29 -15.15
C VAL A 209 -25.07 -2.31 -14.79
N GLU A 210 -24.22 -2.16 -15.80
CA GLU A 210 -22.78 -2.11 -15.61
C GLU A 210 -22.40 -0.83 -14.84
N SER A 211 -21.48 -1.00 -13.90
CA SER A 211 -20.93 0.10 -13.11
C SER A 211 -19.43 0.14 -13.38
N PRO A 212 -18.97 0.96 -14.35
CA PRO A 212 -17.55 1.05 -14.67
C PRO A 212 -16.73 1.58 -13.50
N ASP A 213 -17.32 2.41 -12.63
CA ASP A 213 -16.66 2.99 -11.46
C ASP A 213 -16.75 2.09 -10.20
N ARG A 214 -17.41 0.94 -10.28
CA ARG A 214 -17.52 0.02 -9.15
C ARG A 214 -16.21 -0.68 -8.88
N LYS A 215 -15.80 -0.62 -7.63
CA LYS A 215 -14.55 -1.17 -7.12
C LYS A 215 -14.78 -2.44 -6.31
N PHE A 216 -13.77 -3.31 -6.32
CA PHE A 216 -13.69 -4.51 -5.50
C PHE A 216 -12.38 -4.46 -4.74
N LEU A 217 -12.47 -4.33 -3.42
CA LEU A 217 -11.32 -4.18 -2.54
C LEU A 217 -10.72 -5.55 -2.26
N LEU A 218 -9.41 -5.70 -2.49
CA LEU A 218 -8.65 -6.90 -2.11
C LEU A 218 -8.02 -6.79 -0.71
N GLY A 219 -8.19 -5.64 -0.06
CA GLY A 219 -7.63 -5.31 1.25
C GLY A 219 -8.41 -4.19 1.95
N PRO A 220 -7.91 -3.68 3.07
CA PRO A 220 -8.63 -2.69 3.89
C PRO A 220 -8.81 -1.33 3.22
N TYR A 221 -7.93 -0.95 2.27
CA TYR A 221 -7.91 0.39 1.70
C TYR A 221 -8.51 0.47 0.30
N GLU A 222 -9.13 1.62 -0.04
CA GLU A 222 -9.65 1.89 -1.39
C GLU A 222 -8.60 1.80 -2.51
N ALA A 223 -7.34 1.90 -2.14
CA ALA A 223 -6.22 1.83 -3.05
C ALA A 223 -6.05 0.39 -3.60
N ASP A 224 -6.40 -0.62 -2.81
CA ASP A 224 -6.33 -2.05 -3.17
C ASP A 224 -7.55 -2.50 -4.02
N ALA A 225 -8.27 -1.54 -4.61
CA ALA A 225 -9.42 -1.78 -5.45
C ALA A 225 -9.03 -2.25 -6.86
N ILE A 226 -9.75 -3.26 -7.34
CA ILE A 226 -9.83 -3.61 -8.75
C ILE A 226 -11.18 -3.16 -9.34
N GLU A 227 -11.19 -2.89 -10.64
CA GLU A 227 -12.41 -2.58 -11.39
C GLU A 227 -13.18 -3.87 -11.72
N PHE A 228 -14.47 -3.74 -12.06
CA PHE A 228 -15.30 -4.89 -12.43
C PHE A 228 -14.73 -5.69 -13.62
N SER A 229 -14.14 -5.01 -14.60
CA SER A 229 -13.50 -5.61 -15.78
C SER A 229 -12.33 -6.54 -15.42
N GLN A 230 -11.65 -6.27 -14.30
CA GLN A 230 -10.47 -7.01 -13.85
C GLN A 230 -10.83 -8.18 -12.92
N LEU A 231 -12.06 -8.18 -12.37
CA LEU A 231 -12.46 -9.14 -11.34
C LEU A 231 -12.29 -10.59 -11.79
N ALA A 232 -12.71 -10.93 -13.00
CA ALA A 232 -12.60 -12.30 -13.51
C ALA A 232 -11.13 -12.75 -13.56
N GLU A 233 -10.30 -11.99 -14.27
CA GLU A 233 -8.88 -12.30 -14.47
C GLU A 233 -8.13 -12.39 -13.14
N ARG A 234 -8.39 -11.46 -12.22
CA ARG A 234 -7.76 -11.51 -10.89
C ARG A 234 -8.13 -12.78 -10.14
N LEU A 235 -9.42 -13.14 -10.09
CA LEU A 235 -9.85 -14.40 -9.47
C LEU A 235 -9.14 -15.60 -10.08
N PHE A 236 -8.94 -15.62 -11.40
CA PHE A 236 -8.24 -16.73 -12.06
C PHE A 236 -6.77 -16.85 -11.68
N VAL A 237 -6.06 -15.72 -11.58
CA VAL A 237 -4.65 -15.71 -11.15
C VAL A 237 -4.53 -16.23 -9.72
N GLU A 238 -5.38 -15.74 -8.82
CA GLU A 238 -5.36 -16.22 -7.43
C GLU A 238 -5.69 -17.71 -7.34
N LEU A 239 -6.52 -18.21 -8.25
CA LEU A 239 -6.88 -19.62 -8.36
C LEU A 239 -5.93 -20.44 -9.26
N GLU A 240 -4.76 -19.92 -9.62
CA GLU A 240 -3.77 -20.66 -10.41
C GLU A 240 -3.14 -21.77 -9.53
N GLU A 241 -2.73 -21.41 -8.32
CA GLU A 241 -2.13 -22.34 -7.37
C GLU A 241 -3.14 -23.38 -6.86
N SER A 242 -2.66 -24.60 -6.60
CA SER A 242 -3.44 -25.65 -5.95
C SER A 242 -3.70 -25.29 -4.49
N GLY A 243 -4.92 -25.54 -3.99
CA GLY A 243 -5.30 -25.18 -2.62
C GLY A 243 -5.72 -23.71 -2.43
N ALA A 244 -5.66 -22.89 -3.48
CA ALA A 244 -6.03 -21.48 -3.40
C ALA A 244 -7.50 -21.26 -3.01
N SER A 245 -7.72 -20.21 -2.22
CA SER A 245 -9.04 -19.81 -1.74
C SER A 245 -9.29 -18.32 -1.95
N VAL A 246 -10.51 -18.00 -2.39
CA VAL A 246 -11.04 -16.65 -2.48
C VAL A 246 -12.36 -16.54 -1.72
N ARG A 247 -12.54 -15.43 -0.99
CA ARG A 247 -13.81 -15.10 -0.33
C ARG A 247 -14.33 -13.75 -0.80
N ILE A 248 -15.50 -13.75 -1.41
CA ILE A 248 -16.24 -12.53 -1.76
C ILE A 248 -17.20 -12.19 -0.63
N TRP A 249 -16.97 -11.09 0.07
CA TRP A 249 -17.74 -10.74 1.26
C TRP A 249 -18.23 -9.29 1.26
N GLY A 250 -19.05 -8.93 2.26
CA GLY A 250 -19.60 -7.58 2.45
C GLY A 250 -21.13 -7.59 2.56
N ALA A 251 -21.70 -6.40 2.74
CA ALA A 251 -23.11 -6.23 3.05
C ALA A 251 -24.09 -6.99 2.13
N SER A 252 -25.21 -7.41 2.72
CA SER A 252 -26.29 -8.01 1.93
C SER A 252 -26.86 -7.02 0.92
N GLY A 253 -27.24 -7.50 -0.26
CA GLY A 253 -27.81 -6.64 -1.31
C GLY A 253 -26.82 -5.71 -2.02
N ILE A 254 -25.53 -5.71 -1.64
CA ILE A 254 -24.49 -4.93 -2.35
C ILE A 254 -24.26 -5.46 -3.77
N GLY A 255 -24.49 -6.75 -4.04
CA GLY A 255 -24.39 -7.35 -5.38
C GLY A 255 -23.23 -8.33 -5.61
N LYS A 256 -22.72 -9.01 -4.57
CA LYS A 256 -21.63 -10.00 -4.63
C LYS A 256 -21.87 -11.13 -5.63
N THR A 257 -22.98 -11.86 -5.46
CA THR A 257 -23.40 -12.99 -6.30
C THR A 257 -23.52 -12.58 -7.77
N ARG A 258 -24.19 -11.44 -8.02
CA ARG A 258 -24.36 -10.90 -9.37
C ARG A 258 -23.03 -10.51 -10.00
N ALA A 259 -22.12 -9.90 -9.24
CA ALA A 259 -20.79 -9.52 -9.73
C ALA A 259 -19.97 -10.74 -10.15
N LEU A 260 -19.89 -11.79 -9.32
CA LEU A 260 -19.16 -13.01 -9.68
C LEU A 260 -19.76 -13.68 -10.92
N TYR A 261 -21.09 -13.82 -10.99
CA TYR A 261 -21.74 -14.40 -12.16
C TYR A 261 -21.42 -13.64 -13.44
N GLN A 262 -21.53 -12.31 -13.41
CA GLN A 262 -21.27 -11.48 -14.59
C GLN A 262 -19.79 -11.58 -14.97
N ALA A 263 -18.86 -11.47 -14.02
CA ALA A 263 -17.42 -11.61 -14.28
C ALA A 263 -17.07 -12.95 -14.94
N LEU A 264 -17.64 -14.07 -14.48
CA LEU A 264 -17.39 -15.40 -15.06
C LEU A 264 -18.09 -15.62 -16.42
N SER A 265 -19.24 -14.99 -16.65
CA SER A 265 -20.04 -15.18 -17.87
C SER A 265 -19.64 -14.27 -19.03
N THR A 266 -19.14 -13.07 -18.74
CA THR A 266 -18.68 -12.08 -19.75
C THR A 266 -17.18 -12.15 -20.04
N GLY A 267 -16.42 -12.98 -19.31
CA GLY A 267 -14.99 -13.19 -19.52
C GLY A 267 -14.62 -13.64 -20.94
N THR A 268 -13.37 -13.41 -21.34
CA THR A 268 -12.83 -13.81 -22.65
C THR A 268 -12.94 -15.33 -22.87
N GLY A 269 -12.92 -15.77 -24.13
CA GLY A 269 -13.25 -17.15 -24.52
C GLY A 269 -12.49 -18.26 -23.78
N LEU A 270 -11.26 -18.00 -23.32
CA LEU A 270 -10.42 -18.93 -22.56
C LEU A 270 -10.87 -19.04 -21.09
N LEU A 271 -11.14 -17.91 -20.44
CA LEU A 271 -11.64 -17.86 -19.06
C LEU A 271 -13.02 -18.51 -18.94
N ARG A 272 -13.89 -18.23 -19.91
CA ARG A 272 -15.22 -18.85 -19.99
C ARG A 272 -15.13 -20.37 -20.20
N GLY A 273 -14.19 -20.83 -21.04
CA GLY A 273 -13.92 -22.26 -21.26
C GLY A 273 -13.44 -22.97 -20.00
N LEU A 274 -12.54 -22.34 -19.23
CA LEU A 274 -12.06 -22.84 -17.95
C LEU A 274 -13.15 -22.90 -16.88
N ALA A 275 -13.95 -21.83 -16.74
CA ALA A 275 -15.07 -21.81 -15.80
C ALA A 275 -16.07 -22.92 -16.13
N ALA A 276 -16.39 -23.08 -17.41
CA ALA A 276 -17.30 -24.11 -17.89
C ALA A 276 -16.77 -25.55 -17.67
N ALA A 277 -15.45 -25.75 -17.67
CA ALA A 277 -14.82 -27.05 -17.50
C ALA A 277 -14.60 -27.45 -16.03
N ASN A 278 -14.25 -26.49 -15.17
CA ASN A 278 -13.70 -26.79 -13.84
C ASN A 278 -14.55 -26.30 -12.65
N PHE A 279 -15.53 -25.41 -12.86
CA PHE A 279 -16.25 -24.79 -11.75
C PHE A 279 -17.54 -25.55 -11.41
N ILE A 280 -17.78 -25.77 -10.13
CA ILE A 280 -19.00 -26.35 -9.58
C ILE A 280 -19.63 -25.33 -8.63
N PHE A 281 -20.91 -25.01 -8.84
CA PHE A 281 -21.63 -23.97 -8.08
C PHE A 281 -22.69 -24.59 -7.18
N CYS A 282 -22.77 -24.14 -5.93
CA CYS A 282 -23.83 -24.53 -5.01
C CYS A 282 -24.23 -23.38 -4.08
N GLU A 283 -25.42 -23.48 -3.47
CA GLU A 283 -25.86 -22.60 -2.39
C GLU A 283 -25.75 -23.34 -1.05
N SER A 284 -25.04 -22.76 -0.09
CA SER A 284 -24.76 -23.37 1.23
C SER A 284 -26.03 -23.85 1.94
N SER A 285 -27.11 -23.07 1.86
CA SER A 285 -28.41 -23.37 2.46
C SER A 285 -29.10 -24.60 1.85
N GLN A 286 -28.84 -24.89 0.57
CA GLN A 286 -29.45 -26.00 -0.16
C GLN A 286 -28.68 -27.32 0.03
N VAL A 287 -27.35 -27.25 0.05
CA VAL A 287 -26.49 -28.45 0.13
C VAL A 287 -26.28 -28.95 1.57
N GLY A 288 -26.30 -28.06 2.57
CA GLY A 288 -26.09 -28.42 3.97
C GLY A 288 -24.79 -29.20 4.20
N ASP A 289 -24.87 -30.31 4.92
CA ASP A 289 -23.71 -31.15 5.29
C ASP A 289 -23.05 -31.85 4.08
N ARG A 290 -23.80 -32.02 2.97
CA ARG A 290 -23.27 -32.65 1.74
C ARG A 290 -22.13 -31.85 1.12
N LEU A 291 -22.01 -30.56 1.45
CA LEU A 291 -20.92 -29.70 0.97
C LEU A 291 -19.54 -30.26 1.35
N TRP A 292 -19.40 -30.66 2.61
CA TRP A 292 -18.14 -31.20 3.12
C TRP A 292 -17.80 -32.54 2.46
N ASP A 293 -18.79 -33.42 2.34
CA ASP A 293 -18.61 -34.75 1.71
C ASP A 293 -18.11 -34.63 0.27
N VAL A 294 -18.69 -33.70 -0.51
CA VAL A 294 -18.31 -33.48 -1.91
C VAL A 294 -16.92 -32.84 -2.01
N ALA A 295 -16.61 -31.84 -1.19
CA ALA A 295 -15.28 -31.23 -1.17
C ALA A 295 -14.19 -32.25 -0.79
N ASN A 296 -14.45 -33.06 0.23
CA ASN A 296 -13.54 -34.11 0.70
C ASN A 296 -13.38 -35.24 -0.35
N GLN A 297 -14.44 -35.55 -1.11
CA GLN A 297 -14.34 -36.48 -2.23
C GLN A 297 -13.38 -35.96 -3.31
N ILE A 298 -13.47 -34.68 -3.69
CA ILE A 298 -12.59 -34.06 -4.68
C ILE A 298 -11.12 -34.14 -4.24
N VAL A 299 -10.83 -33.82 -2.96
CA VAL A 299 -9.48 -33.89 -2.41
C VAL A 299 -8.94 -35.32 -2.40
N LYS A 300 -9.74 -36.30 -1.96
CA LYS A 300 -9.34 -37.72 -1.92
C LYS A 300 -9.09 -38.31 -3.31
N GLU A 301 -9.86 -37.88 -4.30
CA GLU A 301 -9.71 -38.31 -5.69
C GLU A 301 -8.61 -37.52 -6.43
N GLY A 302 -7.95 -36.55 -5.79
CA GLY A 302 -6.90 -35.74 -6.40
C GLY A 302 -7.38 -34.89 -7.58
N SER A 303 -8.69 -34.63 -7.66
CA SER A 303 -9.31 -34.03 -8.85
C SER A 303 -9.19 -32.51 -8.85
N ALA A 304 -8.82 -31.92 -9.99
CA ALA A 304 -8.79 -30.48 -10.16
C ALA A 304 -10.20 -29.91 -10.34
N ALA A 305 -10.66 -29.09 -9.38
CA ALA A 305 -11.95 -28.42 -9.44
C ALA A 305 -11.95 -27.09 -8.65
N VAL A 306 -12.81 -26.15 -9.08
CA VAL A 306 -13.11 -24.92 -8.35
C VAL A 306 -14.52 -25.01 -7.78
N LEU A 307 -14.64 -25.05 -6.46
CA LEU A 307 -15.93 -25.12 -5.77
C LEU A 307 -16.40 -23.71 -5.38
N VAL A 308 -17.52 -23.27 -5.94
CA VAL A 308 -18.15 -21.97 -5.67
C VAL A 308 -19.34 -22.14 -4.74
N VAL A 309 -19.25 -21.60 -3.53
CA VAL A 309 -20.27 -21.73 -2.48
C VAL A 309 -20.91 -20.36 -2.20
N ASP A 310 -22.13 -20.15 -2.69
CA ASP A 310 -22.91 -18.93 -2.45
C ASP A 310 -23.63 -18.99 -1.09
N GLY A 311 -23.72 -17.85 -0.41
CA GLY A 311 -24.29 -17.75 0.93
C GLY A 311 -23.53 -18.54 2.01
N CYS A 312 -22.21 -18.69 1.87
CA CYS A 312 -21.34 -19.43 2.79
C CYS A 312 -20.96 -18.61 4.04
N PRO A 313 -21.34 -19.07 5.25
CA PRO A 313 -20.83 -18.54 6.51
C PRO A 313 -19.29 -18.56 6.60
N LEU A 314 -18.69 -17.71 7.42
CA LEU A 314 -17.23 -17.58 7.51
C LEU A 314 -16.57 -18.80 8.15
N ASP A 315 -17.17 -19.37 9.19
CA ASP A 315 -16.74 -20.61 9.84
C ASP A 315 -16.65 -21.77 8.83
N LYS A 316 -17.71 -22.01 8.07
CA LYS A 316 -17.72 -23.03 7.01
C LYS A 316 -16.71 -22.75 5.90
N ALA A 317 -16.49 -21.48 5.56
CA ALA A 317 -15.47 -21.11 4.59
C ALA A 317 -14.06 -21.45 5.09
N ARG A 318 -13.76 -21.20 6.37
CA ARG A 318 -12.47 -21.58 6.98
C ARG A 318 -12.24 -23.08 7.00
N GLU A 319 -13.27 -23.85 7.34
CA GLU A 319 -13.19 -25.32 7.29
C GLU A 319 -12.86 -25.80 5.87
N LEU A 320 -13.56 -25.27 4.87
CA LEU A 320 -13.32 -25.57 3.46
C LEU A 320 -11.91 -25.18 3.01
N ASN A 321 -11.42 -24.01 3.43
CA ASN A 321 -10.07 -23.54 3.09
C ASN A 321 -9.00 -24.45 3.70
N ALA A 322 -9.17 -24.87 4.96
CA ALA A 322 -8.26 -25.81 5.60
C ALA A 322 -8.22 -27.15 4.87
N LEU A 323 -9.38 -27.62 4.36
CA LEU A 323 -9.44 -28.82 3.53
C LEU A 323 -8.69 -28.64 2.20
N ALA A 324 -8.84 -27.48 1.54
CA ALA A 324 -8.15 -27.17 0.29
C ALA A 324 -6.61 -27.09 0.44
N LEU A 325 -6.12 -26.64 1.60
CA LEU A 325 -4.68 -26.51 1.91
C LEU A 325 -3.99 -27.83 2.32
N THR A 326 -4.72 -28.95 2.32
CA THR A 326 -4.13 -30.26 2.61
C THR A 326 -3.09 -30.64 1.54
N GLU A 327 -1.98 -31.27 1.96
CA GLU A 327 -0.91 -31.69 1.05
C GLU A 327 -1.45 -32.53 -0.12
N GLY A 328 -1.07 -32.17 -1.36
CA GLY A 328 -1.52 -32.85 -2.59
C GLY A 328 -2.93 -32.50 -3.07
N SER A 329 -3.67 -31.63 -2.36
CA SER A 329 -5.00 -31.18 -2.77
C SER A 329 -4.97 -30.38 -4.08
N GLN A 330 -5.89 -30.69 -5.00
CA GLN A 330 -6.14 -29.92 -6.22
C GLN A 330 -7.43 -29.08 -6.16
N LEU A 331 -8.08 -29.08 -4.99
CA LEU A 331 -9.30 -28.31 -4.73
C LEU A 331 -8.97 -26.82 -4.57
N ARG A 332 -9.79 -25.97 -5.19
CA ARG A 332 -9.76 -24.52 -5.04
C ARG A 332 -11.15 -24.02 -4.71
N ILE A 333 -11.26 -22.93 -3.96
CA ILE A 333 -12.54 -22.55 -3.36
C ILE A 333 -12.83 -21.07 -3.60
N ILE A 334 -14.08 -20.78 -3.98
CA ILE A 334 -14.65 -19.43 -3.96
C ILE A 334 -15.85 -19.44 -3.02
N THR A 335 -15.80 -18.72 -1.91
CA THR A 335 -16.95 -18.56 -1.01
C THR A 335 -17.56 -17.17 -1.14
N ILE A 336 -18.89 -17.07 -1.07
CA ILE A 336 -19.60 -15.78 -1.05
C ILE A 336 -20.38 -15.66 0.25
N GLY A 337 -20.16 -14.60 1.03
CA GLY A 337 -20.83 -14.43 2.33
C GLY A 337 -21.09 -12.98 2.69
N THR A 338 -21.79 -12.73 3.79
CA THR A 338 -21.91 -11.38 4.37
C THR A 338 -20.68 -11.02 5.17
N GLU A 339 -20.18 -11.97 5.94
CA GLU A 339 -19.07 -11.81 6.88
C GLU A 339 -17.70 -11.99 6.22
N GLY A 340 -16.69 -11.30 6.70
CA GLY A 340 -15.31 -11.48 6.28
C GLY A 340 -14.35 -10.69 7.16
N LEU A 341 -13.06 -10.92 6.92
CA LEU A 341 -11.95 -10.16 7.48
C LEU A 341 -11.44 -9.16 6.45
N GLU A 342 -10.79 -8.10 6.92
CA GLU A 342 -10.11 -7.15 6.03
C GLU A 342 -8.88 -7.75 5.36
N HIS A 343 -8.23 -8.73 6.01
CA HIS A 343 -7.06 -9.46 5.50
C HIS A 343 -7.05 -10.90 6.06
N ASP A 344 -6.57 -11.86 5.27
CA ASP A 344 -6.36 -13.26 5.64
C ASP A 344 -5.17 -13.82 4.83
N ASP A 345 -4.15 -14.36 5.51
CA ASP A 345 -2.91 -14.86 4.88
C ASP A 345 -3.14 -16.13 4.02
N HIS A 346 -4.26 -16.81 4.23
CA HIS A 346 -4.58 -18.08 3.57
C HIS A 346 -5.76 -17.96 2.60
N CYS A 347 -6.33 -16.77 2.43
CA CYS A 347 -7.49 -16.54 1.58
C CYS A 347 -7.53 -15.12 1.05
N VAL A 348 -7.69 -14.97 -0.26
CA VAL A 348 -7.87 -13.65 -0.86
C VAL A 348 -9.25 -13.11 -0.51
N MET A 349 -9.30 -11.93 0.09
CA MET A 349 -10.54 -11.30 0.57
C MET A 349 -11.02 -10.25 -0.43
N VAL A 350 -12.17 -10.47 -1.06
CA VAL A 350 -12.73 -9.57 -2.08
C VAL A 350 -14.00 -8.91 -1.55
N ARG A 351 -13.98 -7.58 -1.33
CA ARG A 351 -15.14 -6.83 -0.87
C ARG A 351 -15.62 -5.80 -1.90
N PRO A 352 -16.82 -5.95 -2.48
CA PRO A 352 -17.36 -4.93 -3.37
C PRO A 352 -17.65 -3.62 -2.63
N THR A 353 -17.33 -2.48 -3.24
CA THR A 353 -17.77 -1.18 -2.73
C THR A 353 -19.25 -0.96 -3.00
N LYS A 354 -19.80 0.07 -2.35
CA LYS A 354 -21.09 0.66 -2.71
C LYS A 354 -21.11 1.03 -4.20
N ALA A 355 -22.25 0.79 -4.84
CA ALA A 355 -22.46 1.18 -6.22
C ALA A 355 -22.54 2.71 -6.33
N ASP A 356 -22.01 3.25 -7.41
CA ASP A 356 -22.10 4.67 -7.68
C ASP A 356 -23.56 5.10 -7.97
N ARG A 357 -23.82 6.41 -7.81
CA ARG A 357 -25.17 6.97 -7.98
C ARG A 357 -25.74 6.73 -9.38
N SER A 358 -24.90 6.73 -10.42
CA SER A 358 -25.36 6.54 -11.81
C SER A 358 -25.85 5.11 -12.04
N THR A 359 -25.21 4.12 -11.43
CA THR A 359 -25.64 2.72 -11.44
C THR A 359 -26.97 2.53 -10.74
N ILE A 360 -27.11 3.09 -9.53
CA ILE A 360 -28.38 3.06 -8.80
C ILE A 360 -29.50 3.72 -9.62
N ARG A 361 -29.22 4.88 -10.23
CA ARG A 361 -30.15 5.56 -11.14
C ARG A 361 -30.49 4.71 -12.36
N GLY A 362 -29.52 3.98 -12.92
CA GLY A 362 -29.72 3.05 -14.02
C GLY A 362 -30.69 1.94 -13.64
N ILE A 363 -30.52 1.34 -12.45
CA ILE A 363 -31.43 0.33 -11.91
C ILE A 363 -32.84 0.91 -11.75
N LEU A 364 -32.98 2.09 -11.14
CA LEU A 364 -34.28 2.75 -10.96
C LEU A 364 -34.99 3.01 -12.30
N LYS A 365 -34.25 3.49 -13.32
CA LYS A 365 -34.80 3.75 -14.66
C LYS A 365 -35.35 2.52 -15.37
N THR A 366 -34.87 1.31 -15.06
CA THR A 366 -35.35 0.09 -15.73
C THR A 366 -36.86 -0.13 -15.53
N LYS A 367 -37.40 0.30 -14.39
CA LYS A 367 -38.84 0.21 -14.07
C LYS A 367 -39.53 1.57 -13.93
N LEU A 368 -38.84 2.60 -13.43
CA LEU A 368 -39.40 3.94 -13.17
C LEU A 368 -39.29 4.88 -14.39
N THR A 369 -39.86 4.45 -15.52
CA THR A 369 -39.75 5.19 -16.80
C THR A 369 -40.42 6.58 -16.81
N LYS A 370 -41.26 6.90 -15.83
CA LYS A 370 -42.03 8.16 -15.73
C LYS A 370 -41.56 9.12 -14.62
N ALA A 371 -40.59 8.73 -13.79
CA ALA A 371 -40.09 9.56 -12.69
C ALA A 371 -39.23 10.73 -13.20
N LYS A 372 -39.30 11.88 -12.53
CA LYS A 372 -38.46 13.04 -12.89
C LYS A 372 -36.99 12.81 -12.52
N ALA A 373 -36.09 13.56 -13.15
CA ALA A 373 -34.65 13.45 -12.89
C ALA A 373 -34.30 13.69 -11.40
N ASP A 374 -34.85 14.76 -10.81
CA ASP A 374 -34.60 15.10 -9.40
C ASP A 374 -35.18 14.05 -8.43
N GLU A 375 -36.31 13.43 -8.79
CA GLU A 375 -36.92 12.34 -8.01
C GLU A 375 -36.03 11.09 -8.03
N LEU A 376 -35.48 10.73 -9.19
CA LEU A 376 -34.54 9.62 -9.32
C LEU A 376 -33.25 9.85 -8.54
N ASP A 377 -32.73 11.08 -8.59
CA ASP A 377 -31.52 11.48 -7.86
C ASP A 377 -31.75 11.41 -6.35
N TYR A 378 -32.91 11.86 -5.89
CA TYR A 378 -33.29 11.79 -4.49
C TYR A 378 -33.43 10.34 -3.97
N ILE A 379 -34.10 9.46 -4.72
CA ILE A 379 -34.20 8.04 -4.35
C ILE A 379 -32.82 7.37 -4.36
N ALA A 380 -31.96 7.72 -5.32
CA ALA A 380 -30.62 7.17 -5.42
C ALA A 380 -29.76 7.51 -4.18
N ASP A 381 -29.85 8.72 -3.64
CA ASP A 381 -29.15 9.10 -2.41
C ASP A 381 -29.63 8.28 -1.20
N LEU A 382 -30.93 8.01 -1.12
CA LEU A 382 -31.51 7.19 -0.04
C LEU A 382 -31.13 5.71 -0.14
N CYS A 383 -30.81 5.22 -1.34
CA CYS A 383 -30.31 3.87 -1.52
C CYS A 383 -28.85 3.71 -1.07
N ASP A 384 -28.09 4.80 -0.86
CA ASP A 384 -26.70 4.80 -0.33
C ASP A 384 -25.78 3.79 -1.03
N GLY A 385 -25.97 3.60 -2.34
CA GLY A 385 -25.19 2.68 -3.17
C GLY A 385 -25.52 1.19 -3.02
N PHE A 386 -26.70 0.82 -2.50
CA PHE A 386 -27.19 -0.57 -2.43
C PHE A 386 -28.16 -0.91 -3.58
N PRO A 387 -27.73 -1.70 -4.59
CA PRO A 387 -28.56 -2.09 -5.73
C PRO A 387 -29.89 -2.74 -5.34
N ARG A 388 -29.89 -3.61 -4.33
CA ARG A 388 -31.11 -4.33 -3.91
C ARG A 388 -32.18 -3.39 -3.33
N ILE A 389 -31.77 -2.34 -2.64
CA ILE A 389 -32.68 -1.33 -2.09
C ILE A 389 -33.31 -0.51 -3.21
N ALA A 390 -32.54 -0.20 -4.25
CA ALA A 390 -33.05 0.44 -5.45
C ALA A 390 -34.14 -0.42 -6.14
N VAL A 391 -33.93 -1.74 -6.21
CA VAL A 391 -34.96 -2.67 -6.72
C VAL A 391 -36.23 -2.62 -5.89
N PHE A 392 -36.14 -2.67 -4.55
CA PHE A 392 -37.33 -2.53 -3.69
C PHE A 392 -38.03 -1.18 -3.83
N ALA A 393 -37.27 -0.09 -3.97
CA ALA A 393 -37.83 1.24 -4.24
C ALA A 393 -38.63 1.26 -5.55
N THR A 394 -38.17 0.55 -6.59
CA THR A 394 -38.94 0.44 -7.84
C THR A 394 -40.26 -0.31 -7.69
N GLU A 395 -40.31 -1.37 -6.87
CA GLU A 395 -41.52 -2.16 -6.63
C GLU A 395 -42.56 -1.41 -5.78
N SER A 396 -42.11 -0.50 -4.92
CA SER A 396 -42.97 0.35 -4.09
C SER A 396 -43.63 1.49 -4.90
N TYR A 397 -42.86 2.14 -5.78
CA TYR A 397 -43.32 3.29 -6.57
C TYR A 397 -44.49 2.95 -7.51
N GLU A 398 -44.54 1.74 -8.06
CA GLU A 398 -45.67 1.29 -8.89
C GLU A 398 -47.01 1.24 -8.12
N LYS A 399 -46.96 1.13 -6.78
CA LYS A 399 -48.14 1.01 -5.90
C LYS A 399 -48.60 2.35 -5.32
N ARG A 400 -47.70 3.33 -5.13
CA ARG A 400 -48.02 4.68 -4.62
C ARG A 400 -47.18 5.74 -5.35
N ALA A 401 -47.84 6.57 -6.15
CA ALA A 401 -47.21 7.73 -6.76
C ALA A 401 -47.16 8.89 -5.75
N ILE A 402 -45.95 9.40 -5.48
CA ILE A 402 -45.54 10.63 -4.76
C ILE A 402 -44.66 10.31 -3.52
N LEU A 403 -43.41 10.77 -3.59
CA LEU A 403 -42.45 10.84 -2.48
C LEU A 403 -42.35 12.31 -2.05
N LYS A 404 -42.91 12.72 -0.90
CA LYS A 404 -42.89 14.14 -0.46
C LYS A 404 -41.77 14.46 0.54
N SER A 405 -41.18 13.44 1.18
CA SER A 405 -40.14 13.60 2.20
C SER A 405 -39.24 12.35 2.31
N VAL A 406 -38.16 12.47 3.11
CA VAL A 406 -37.26 11.35 3.44
C VAL A 406 -38.07 10.25 4.14
N ASP A 407 -39.01 10.66 4.98
CA ASP A 407 -39.91 9.81 5.75
C ASP A 407 -40.81 8.97 4.84
N ASP A 408 -41.36 9.58 3.78
CA ASP A 408 -42.23 8.88 2.83
C ASP A 408 -41.46 7.78 2.08
N VAL A 409 -40.22 8.05 1.67
CA VAL A 409 -39.39 7.07 0.95
C VAL A 409 -38.96 5.94 1.87
N ALA A 410 -38.46 6.26 3.06
CA ALA A 410 -38.04 5.25 4.03
C ALA A 410 -39.22 4.35 4.42
N GLN A 411 -40.40 4.92 4.66
CA GLN A 411 -41.62 4.16 4.95
C GLN A 411 -42.05 3.27 3.78
N GLN A 412 -41.97 3.76 2.55
CA GLN A 412 -42.29 2.97 1.36
C GLN A 412 -41.32 1.83 1.09
N ILE A 413 -40.03 1.99 1.39
CA ILE A 413 -39.04 0.91 1.31
C ILE A 413 -39.38 -0.17 2.34
N MET A 414 -39.69 0.21 3.58
CA MET A 414 -40.12 -0.73 4.62
C MET A 414 -41.39 -1.49 4.22
N ASP A 415 -42.40 -0.78 3.68
CA ASP A 415 -43.65 -1.38 3.18
C ASP A 415 -43.40 -2.39 2.03
N ALA A 416 -42.49 -2.08 1.10
CA ALA A 416 -42.18 -2.94 -0.05
C ALA A 416 -41.43 -4.22 0.33
N VAL A 417 -40.54 -4.09 1.32
CA VAL A 417 -39.80 -5.21 1.90
C VAL A 417 -40.71 -6.11 2.77
N GLY A 418 -41.89 -5.61 3.13
CA GLY A 418 -42.83 -6.32 3.99
C GLY A 418 -42.43 -6.30 5.46
N ALA A 419 -41.75 -5.24 5.91
CA ALA A 419 -41.44 -5.03 7.32
C ALA A 419 -42.72 -4.68 8.07
N ASP A 420 -43.11 -5.52 9.01
CA ASP A 420 -44.29 -5.26 9.84
C ASP A 420 -43.99 -4.23 10.94
N ARG A 421 -45.01 -3.88 11.72
CA ARG A 421 -44.89 -2.86 12.76
C ARG A 421 -43.85 -3.21 13.83
N GLU A 422 -43.69 -4.50 14.15
CA GLU A 422 -42.74 -4.95 15.17
C GLU A 422 -41.30 -4.93 14.62
N THR A 423 -41.12 -5.30 13.36
CA THR A 423 -39.87 -5.22 12.63
C THR A 423 -39.38 -3.78 12.53
N VAL A 424 -40.25 -2.84 12.14
CA VAL A 424 -39.90 -1.41 12.07
C VAL A 424 -39.48 -0.88 13.43
N ARG A 425 -40.16 -1.30 14.51
CA ARG A 425 -39.83 -0.90 15.88
C ARG A 425 -38.48 -1.45 16.35
N ALA A 426 -38.14 -2.69 15.97
CA ALA A 426 -36.81 -3.26 16.22
C ALA A 426 -35.71 -2.49 15.48
N LEU A 427 -35.96 -2.11 14.21
CA LEU A 427 -35.05 -1.29 13.40
C LEU A 427 -34.88 0.13 13.97
N GLU A 428 -35.95 0.76 14.46
CA GLU A 428 -35.90 2.04 15.18
C GLU A 428 -34.95 1.99 16.38
N CYS A 429 -34.97 0.88 17.14
CA CYS A 429 -34.05 0.69 18.26
C CYS A 429 -32.60 0.55 17.79
N LEU A 430 -32.35 -0.38 16.86
CA LEU A 430 -31.01 -0.67 16.35
C LEU A 430 -30.36 0.58 15.72
N SER A 431 -31.16 1.42 15.07
CA SER A 431 -30.72 2.65 14.41
C SER A 431 -30.12 3.72 15.35
N LEU A 432 -30.42 3.65 16.65
CA LEU A 432 -29.85 4.54 17.67
C LEU A 432 -28.36 4.26 17.93
N PHE A 433 -27.85 3.13 17.44
CA PHE A 433 -26.49 2.65 17.65
C PHE A 433 -25.78 2.53 16.30
N ASP A 434 -24.44 2.66 16.32
CA ASP A 434 -23.62 2.40 15.14
C ASP A 434 -23.67 0.90 14.75
N ASN A 435 -23.57 0.03 15.76
CA ASN A 435 -23.87 -1.40 15.67
C ASN A 435 -24.25 -1.95 17.06
N LEU A 436 -24.92 -3.10 17.11
CA LEU A 436 -25.19 -3.85 18.35
C LEU A 436 -24.89 -5.33 18.15
N SER A 437 -24.38 -6.00 19.19
CA SER A 437 -24.15 -7.44 19.19
C SER A 437 -25.13 -8.16 20.13
N PRO A 438 -26.32 -8.59 19.66
CA PRO A 438 -27.35 -9.14 20.55
C PRO A 438 -26.90 -10.40 21.30
N ASP A 439 -26.04 -11.20 20.65
CA ASP A 439 -25.59 -12.51 21.15
C ASP A 439 -24.46 -12.40 22.20
N GLU A 440 -23.76 -11.27 22.30
CA GLU A 440 -22.63 -11.09 23.23
C GLU A 440 -23.08 -10.90 24.68
N ASN A 441 -24.18 -10.17 24.90
CA ASN A 441 -24.79 -10.01 26.20
C ASN A 441 -26.33 -9.94 26.09
N PRO A 442 -27.00 -11.11 26.01
CA PRO A 442 -28.45 -11.18 25.82
C PRO A 442 -29.24 -10.42 26.88
N ALA A 443 -28.82 -10.48 28.15
CA ALA A 443 -29.51 -9.77 29.23
C ALA A 443 -29.43 -8.23 29.07
N ALA A 444 -28.29 -7.70 28.62
CA ALA A 444 -28.16 -6.28 28.33
C ALA A 444 -28.97 -5.87 27.08
N PHE A 445 -29.03 -6.74 26.07
CA PHE A 445 -29.87 -6.56 24.90
C PHE A 445 -31.37 -6.58 25.24
N ASP A 446 -31.81 -7.49 26.11
CA ASP A 446 -33.19 -7.53 26.59
C ASP A 446 -33.57 -6.24 27.33
N ASN A 447 -32.68 -5.76 28.20
CA ASN A 447 -32.90 -4.52 28.95
C ASN A 447 -32.97 -3.29 28.04
N LEU A 448 -32.11 -3.18 27.03
CA LEU A 448 -32.16 -2.04 26.09
C LEU A 448 -33.41 -2.09 25.20
N ALA A 449 -33.83 -3.28 24.76
CA ALA A 449 -35.05 -3.48 24.00
C ALA A 449 -36.28 -3.01 24.80
N GLU A 450 -36.36 -3.39 26.07
CA GLU A 450 -37.47 -3.00 26.94
C GLU A 450 -37.45 -1.49 27.26
N MET A 451 -36.26 -0.93 27.52
CA MET A 451 -36.11 0.47 27.90
C MET A 451 -36.33 1.44 26.73
N LEU A 452 -35.73 1.16 25.57
CA LEU A 452 -35.70 2.08 24.44
C LEU A 452 -36.90 1.90 23.52
N VAL A 453 -37.42 0.69 23.39
CA VAL A 453 -38.56 0.41 22.52
C VAL A 453 -39.72 -0.33 23.17
N HIS A 454 -39.68 -0.76 24.43
CA HIS A 454 -40.72 -1.58 25.08
C HIS A 454 -41.06 -2.86 24.29
N MET A 455 -40.02 -3.61 23.93
CA MET A 455 -40.09 -4.94 23.34
C MET A 455 -39.34 -5.93 24.22
N LYS A 456 -39.86 -7.14 24.35
CA LYS A 456 -39.09 -8.27 24.89
C LYS A 456 -37.87 -8.52 23.98
N GLY A 457 -36.70 -8.78 24.55
CA GLY A 457 -35.49 -8.89 23.75
C GLY A 457 -35.50 -10.07 22.75
N GLU A 458 -36.02 -11.24 23.12
CA GLU A 458 -36.24 -12.36 22.16
C GLU A 458 -37.11 -11.95 20.97
N LEU A 459 -38.17 -11.17 21.21
CA LEU A 459 -39.03 -10.66 20.13
C LEU A 459 -38.28 -9.63 19.27
N MET A 460 -37.46 -8.77 19.89
CA MET A 460 -36.62 -7.83 19.15
C MET A 460 -35.58 -8.57 18.31
N TYR A 461 -34.91 -9.59 18.85
CA TYR A 461 -33.94 -10.42 18.13
C TYR A 461 -34.58 -11.15 16.95
N GLU A 462 -35.74 -11.79 17.16
CA GLU A 462 -36.51 -12.44 16.10
C GLU A 462 -36.81 -11.46 14.95
N ASN A 463 -37.26 -10.25 15.28
CA ASN A 463 -37.55 -9.21 14.30
C ASN A 463 -36.28 -8.68 13.60
N LEU A 464 -35.13 -8.60 14.26
CA LEU A 464 -33.85 -8.25 13.62
C LEU A 464 -33.34 -9.38 12.69
N VAL A 465 -33.56 -10.64 13.04
CA VAL A 465 -33.27 -11.79 12.18
C VAL A 465 -34.17 -11.78 10.94
N ILE A 466 -35.47 -11.47 11.10
CA ILE A 466 -36.39 -11.24 9.99
C ILE A 466 -35.89 -10.08 9.12
N ALA A 467 -35.51 -8.96 9.72
CA ALA A 467 -34.99 -7.79 9.03
C ALA A 467 -33.69 -8.07 8.26
N THR A 468 -32.86 -9.01 8.74
CA THR A 468 -31.65 -9.48 8.04
C THR A 468 -32.01 -10.24 6.75
N ARG A 469 -33.02 -11.13 6.82
CA ARG A 469 -33.57 -11.84 5.64
C ARG A 469 -34.24 -10.89 4.65
N GLN A 470 -34.74 -9.77 5.16
CA GLN A 470 -35.32 -8.65 4.41
C GLN A 470 -34.27 -7.65 3.89
N HIS A 471 -33.00 -7.80 4.26
CA HIS A 471 -31.87 -6.97 3.83
C HIS A 471 -31.91 -5.52 4.32
N LEU A 472 -32.62 -5.25 5.42
CA LEU A 472 -32.62 -3.96 6.13
C LEU A 472 -31.59 -3.92 7.26
N VAL A 473 -31.07 -5.08 7.66
CA VAL A 473 -30.00 -5.22 8.65
C VAL A 473 -28.83 -5.95 7.99
N GLU A 474 -27.65 -5.36 8.11
CA GLU A 474 -26.40 -6.06 7.92
C GLU A 474 -26.01 -6.76 9.22
N ARG A 475 -25.64 -8.04 9.12
CA ARG A 475 -25.04 -8.80 10.20
C ARG A 475 -23.60 -9.13 9.82
N ASN A 476 -22.65 -8.64 10.62
CA ASN A 476 -21.25 -8.97 10.55
C ASN A 476 -20.82 -9.66 11.86
N HIS A 477 -20.65 -10.98 11.83
CA HIS A 477 -20.47 -11.82 13.01
C HIS A 477 -21.64 -11.65 14.01
N SER A 478 -21.36 -11.18 15.23
CA SER A 478 -22.34 -10.86 16.26
C SER A 478 -23.00 -9.49 16.03
N ALA A 479 -22.34 -8.57 15.33
CA ALA A 479 -22.76 -7.19 15.20
C ALA A 479 -23.84 -7.01 14.12
N MET A 480 -24.88 -6.24 14.44
CA MET A 480 -25.99 -5.89 13.57
C MET A 480 -26.05 -4.37 13.37
N THR A 481 -26.27 -3.92 12.14
CA THR A 481 -26.42 -2.50 11.79
C THR A 481 -27.55 -2.32 10.77
N VAL A 482 -28.36 -1.29 10.94
CA VAL A 482 -29.41 -0.94 9.96
C VAL A 482 -28.79 -0.35 8.71
N GLN A 483 -29.21 -0.85 7.54
CA GLN A 483 -28.78 -0.35 6.24
C GLN A 483 -29.96 0.02 5.35
N PRO A 484 -29.82 1.08 4.54
CA PRO A 484 -28.66 1.95 4.38
C PRO A 484 -28.63 3.06 5.45
N ARG A 485 -27.49 3.75 5.59
CA ARG A 485 -27.29 4.77 6.64
C ARG A 485 -28.36 5.88 6.63
N PRO A 486 -28.85 6.39 5.48
CA PRO A 486 -29.94 7.37 5.48
C PRO A 486 -31.23 6.87 6.13
N ILE A 487 -31.61 5.59 5.93
CA ILE A 487 -32.78 5.00 6.59
C ILE A 487 -32.51 4.84 8.08
N ALA A 488 -31.30 4.40 8.46
CA ALA A 488 -30.92 4.32 9.86
C ALA A 488 -30.94 5.70 10.55
N ASN A 489 -30.47 6.77 9.89
CA ASN A 489 -30.53 8.14 10.43
C ASN A 489 -31.99 8.57 10.65
N PHE A 490 -32.86 8.29 9.67
CA PHE A 490 -34.28 8.58 9.76
C PHE A 490 -34.96 7.83 10.92
N LEU A 491 -34.75 6.52 11.00
CA LEU A 491 -35.34 5.68 12.05
C LEU A 491 -34.83 6.07 13.45
N ALA A 492 -33.55 6.44 13.57
CA ALA A 492 -33.00 6.96 14.83
C ALA A 492 -33.69 8.26 15.27
N LEU A 493 -33.83 9.23 14.36
CA LEU A 493 -34.50 10.51 14.66
C LEU A 493 -35.97 10.29 15.02
N ARG A 494 -36.69 9.47 14.25
CA ARG A 494 -38.07 9.07 14.54
C ARG A 494 -38.18 8.40 15.91
N ARG A 495 -37.23 7.53 16.29
CA ARG A 495 -37.21 6.91 17.62
C ARG A 495 -36.98 7.93 18.73
N LEU A 496 -36.08 8.88 18.51
CA LEU A 496 -35.80 9.97 19.46
C LEU A 496 -37.02 10.87 19.70
N ASP A 497 -37.91 11.05 18.73
CA ASP A 497 -39.18 11.79 18.91
C ASP A 497 -40.16 11.08 19.86
N TYR A 498 -40.05 9.75 19.99
CA TYR A 498 -40.86 8.96 20.92
C TYR A 498 -40.20 8.76 22.29
N LEU A 499 -38.92 9.11 22.43
CA LEU A 499 -38.17 8.96 23.67
C LEU A 499 -38.22 10.24 24.52
N ARG A 500 -38.34 10.08 25.84
CA ARG A 500 -38.16 11.19 26.77
C ARG A 500 -36.66 11.41 27.00
N PRO A 501 -36.18 12.66 27.15
CA PRO A 501 -34.79 12.91 27.51
C PRO A 501 -34.36 12.15 28.77
N SER A 502 -35.25 12.03 29.76
CA SER A 502 -34.99 11.24 30.99
C SER A 502 -34.76 9.75 30.73
N THR A 503 -35.39 9.17 29.71
CA THR A 503 -35.18 7.76 29.33
C THR A 503 -33.80 7.58 28.71
N LEU A 504 -33.38 8.52 27.85
CA LEU A 504 -32.06 8.49 27.24
C LEU A 504 -30.94 8.67 28.28
N VAL A 505 -31.14 9.60 29.24
CA VAL A 505 -30.22 9.80 30.37
C VAL A 505 -30.12 8.53 31.23
N ALA A 506 -31.26 7.92 31.59
CA ALA A 506 -31.28 6.68 32.37
C ALA A 506 -30.62 5.50 31.63
N PHE A 507 -30.77 5.44 30.30
CA PHE A 507 -30.08 4.45 29.48
C PHE A 507 -28.56 4.65 29.52
N LEU A 508 -28.08 5.86 29.26
CA LEU A 508 -26.64 6.15 29.26
C LEU A 508 -25.98 5.90 30.63
N ASP A 509 -26.73 6.10 31.72
CA ASP A 509 -26.27 5.87 33.10
C ASP A 509 -26.18 4.37 33.47
N SER A 510 -27.03 3.52 32.88
CA SER A 510 -27.15 2.09 33.24
C SER A 510 -26.64 1.12 32.17
N ALA A 511 -26.39 1.59 30.94
CA ALA A 511 -25.96 0.75 29.84
C ALA A 511 -24.51 0.25 30.00
N PRO A 512 -24.19 -0.99 29.57
CA PRO A 512 -22.82 -1.42 29.41
C PRO A 512 -22.04 -0.49 28.46
N CYS A 513 -20.72 -0.34 28.69
CA CYS A 513 -19.87 0.58 27.93
C CYS A 513 -20.00 0.37 26.41
N GLN A 514 -20.01 -0.88 25.94
CA GLN A 514 -20.17 -1.21 24.53
C GLN A 514 -21.44 -0.62 23.90
N HIS A 515 -22.60 -0.74 24.55
CA HIS A 515 -23.86 -0.20 24.02
C HIS A 515 -23.90 1.32 24.09
N ARG A 516 -23.39 1.89 25.19
CA ARG A 516 -23.27 3.35 25.36
C ARG A 516 -22.38 3.94 24.26
N ASP A 517 -21.20 3.39 24.07
CA ASP A 517 -20.20 3.90 23.11
C ASP A 517 -20.70 3.74 21.67
N ALA A 518 -21.37 2.62 21.36
CA ALA A 518 -22.04 2.43 20.08
C ALA A 518 -23.15 3.47 19.82
N MET A 519 -23.90 3.87 20.85
CA MET A 519 -24.89 4.96 20.73
C MET A 519 -24.20 6.32 20.53
N LEU A 520 -23.14 6.62 21.30
CA LEU A 520 -22.43 7.90 21.21
C LEU A 520 -21.72 8.07 19.86
N ALA A 521 -21.09 7.02 19.34
CA ALA A 521 -20.48 6.99 18.00
C ALA A 521 -21.48 7.34 16.89
N ARG A 522 -22.78 7.05 17.10
CA ARG A 522 -23.86 7.34 16.17
C ARG A 522 -24.20 8.82 16.05
N TRP A 523 -24.01 9.59 17.14
CA TRP A 523 -24.51 10.96 17.24
C TRP A 523 -23.87 11.93 16.25
N ARG A 524 -22.64 11.67 15.80
CA ARG A 524 -21.95 12.48 14.78
C ARG A 524 -22.69 12.54 13.43
N PHE A 525 -23.54 11.54 13.14
CA PHE A 525 -24.30 11.44 11.88
C PHE A 525 -25.74 11.94 12.00
N LEU A 526 -26.20 12.27 13.21
CA LEU A 526 -27.58 12.66 13.46
C LEU A 526 -27.73 14.18 13.33
N ALA A 527 -28.83 14.60 12.71
CA ALA A 527 -29.24 15.99 12.77
C ALA A 527 -29.61 16.36 14.22
N ARG A 528 -29.56 17.66 14.53
CA ARG A 528 -29.88 18.16 15.87
C ARG A 528 -31.31 17.79 16.26
N SER A 529 -31.45 16.92 17.27
CA SER A 529 -32.73 16.52 17.85
C SER A 529 -32.96 17.24 19.18
N ARG A 530 -34.21 17.62 19.45
CA ARG A 530 -34.62 18.22 20.73
C ARG A 530 -34.31 17.27 21.90
N THR A 531 -34.61 15.98 21.74
CA THR A 531 -34.40 14.96 22.77
C THR A 531 -32.91 14.82 23.12
N LEU A 532 -32.03 14.77 22.11
CA LEU A 532 -30.57 14.70 22.31
C LEU A 532 -30.04 15.96 23.01
N SER A 533 -30.44 17.13 22.52
CA SER A 533 -30.04 18.43 23.10
C SER A 533 -30.45 18.56 24.58
N GLU A 534 -31.68 18.16 24.92
CA GLU A 534 -32.19 18.17 26.29
C GLU A 534 -31.47 17.13 27.17
N ALA A 535 -31.17 15.94 26.66
CA ALA A 535 -30.43 14.91 27.41
C ALA A 535 -28.99 15.34 27.72
N ILE A 536 -28.26 15.88 26.72
CA ILE A 536 -26.91 16.45 26.91
C ILE A 536 -26.97 17.55 27.97
N HIS A 537 -27.94 18.46 27.86
CA HIS A 537 -28.10 19.54 28.83
C HIS A 537 -28.37 19.04 30.25
N THR A 538 -29.17 17.98 30.42
CA THR A 538 -29.39 17.36 31.72
C THR A 538 -28.11 16.75 32.27
N LEU A 539 -27.39 15.96 31.49
CA LEU A 539 -26.13 15.31 31.90
C LEU A 539 -25.08 16.34 32.31
N LEU A 540 -24.85 17.38 31.50
CA LEU A 540 -23.90 18.46 31.78
C LEU A 540 -24.25 19.28 33.04
N ARG A 541 -25.50 19.20 33.53
CA ARG A 541 -25.96 19.89 34.75
C ARG A 541 -26.09 18.98 35.97
N THR A 542 -25.98 17.66 35.78
CA THR A 542 -26.19 16.68 36.83
C THR A 542 -24.96 15.79 36.94
N SER A 543 -24.94 14.62 36.29
CA SER A 543 -23.88 13.63 36.40
C SER A 543 -22.50 14.15 35.95
N PHE A 544 -22.46 15.05 34.97
CA PHE A 544 -21.22 15.62 34.40
C PHE A 544 -21.03 17.10 34.75
N ALA A 545 -21.65 17.58 35.83
CA ALA A 545 -21.45 18.95 36.29
C ALA A 545 -20.02 19.16 36.80
N ASP A 546 -19.49 20.36 36.58
CA ASP A 546 -18.20 20.82 37.08
C ASP A 546 -17.06 19.85 36.73
N ALA A 547 -16.21 19.47 37.69
CA ALA A 547 -15.06 18.59 37.47
C ALA A 547 -15.43 17.16 37.01
N ASN A 548 -16.70 16.76 37.05
CA ASN A 548 -17.09 15.41 36.62
C ASN A 548 -16.98 15.22 35.10
N ILE A 549 -17.05 16.28 34.29
CA ILE A 549 -16.98 16.17 32.82
C ILE A 549 -15.62 15.69 32.30
N VAL A 550 -14.54 15.88 33.07
CA VAL A 550 -13.16 15.52 32.68
C VAL A 550 -12.73 14.18 33.26
N ARG A 551 -13.65 13.42 33.85
CA ARG A 551 -13.32 12.09 34.38
C ARG A 551 -13.11 11.09 33.24
N PRO A 552 -12.22 10.09 33.41
CA PRO A 552 -11.97 9.08 32.37
C PRO A 552 -13.23 8.35 31.91
N ASP A 553 -14.20 8.10 32.80
CA ASP A 553 -15.45 7.43 32.47
C ASP A 553 -16.41 8.25 31.58
N VAL A 554 -16.15 9.56 31.44
CA VAL A 554 -16.92 10.50 30.62
C VAL A 554 -16.27 10.74 29.25
N ALA A 555 -15.00 10.38 29.05
CA ALA A 555 -14.27 10.62 27.80
C ALA A 555 -15.03 10.21 26.52
N PRO A 556 -15.69 9.02 26.44
CA PRO A 556 -16.42 8.61 25.23
C PRO A 556 -17.60 9.52 24.85
N TYR A 557 -18.12 10.32 25.80
CA TYR A 557 -19.23 11.25 25.55
C TYR A 557 -18.78 12.54 24.89
N LEU A 558 -17.52 12.97 25.08
CA LEU A 558 -17.07 14.33 24.79
C LEU A 558 -17.20 14.65 23.30
N THR A 559 -16.64 13.82 22.42
CA THR A 559 -16.69 14.01 20.97
C THR A 559 -18.13 14.00 20.45
N ALA A 560 -18.97 13.07 20.93
CA ALA A 560 -20.39 13.01 20.59
C ALA A 560 -21.13 14.29 21.02
N PHE A 561 -20.83 14.82 22.20
CA PHE A 561 -21.44 16.04 22.72
C PHE A 561 -20.98 17.28 21.95
N VAL A 562 -19.72 17.33 21.51
CA VAL A 562 -19.21 18.43 20.67
C VAL A 562 -19.87 18.41 19.28
N HIS A 563 -20.13 17.24 18.70
CA HIS A 563 -20.87 17.17 17.41
C HIS A 563 -22.32 17.65 17.49
N VAL A 564 -22.99 17.51 18.65
CA VAL A 564 -24.41 17.86 18.80
C VAL A 564 -24.62 19.24 19.44
N GLU A 565 -23.87 19.57 20.50
CA GLU A 565 -23.98 20.83 21.27
C GLU A 565 -22.58 21.40 21.61
N PRO A 566 -21.78 21.84 20.62
CA PRO A 566 -20.39 22.26 20.84
C PRO A 566 -20.24 23.41 21.84
N ASP A 567 -21.13 24.41 21.76
CA ASP A 567 -21.08 25.58 22.64
C ASP A 567 -21.33 25.23 24.12
N ARG A 568 -22.28 24.31 24.40
CA ARG A 568 -22.61 23.91 25.77
C ARG A 568 -21.50 23.06 26.36
N THR A 569 -21.02 22.08 25.59
CA THR A 569 -19.94 21.18 25.98
C THR A 569 -18.66 21.94 26.23
N GLY A 570 -18.29 22.85 25.33
CA GLY A 570 -17.13 23.73 25.51
C GLY A 570 -17.23 24.61 26.76
N THR A 571 -18.41 25.15 27.07
CA THR A 571 -18.63 25.93 28.31
C THR A 571 -18.42 25.09 29.57
N SER A 572 -18.92 23.84 29.58
CA SER A 572 -18.75 22.94 30.72
C SER A 572 -17.30 22.51 30.90
N LEU A 573 -16.62 22.11 29.82
CA LEU A 573 -15.18 21.78 29.84
C LEU A 573 -14.34 22.97 30.33
N TYR A 574 -14.66 24.18 29.83
CA TYR A 574 -13.95 25.40 30.23
C TYR A 574 -14.06 25.65 31.74
N ARG A 575 -15.24 25.43 32.34
CA ARG A 575 -15.40 25.55 33.80
C ARG A 575 -14.60 24.51 34.57
N ALA A 576 -14.50 23.29 34.05
CA ALA A 576 -13.80 22.18 34.70
C ALA A 576 -12.27 22.30 34.61
N ILE A 577 -11.74 22.95 33.56
CA ILE A 577 -10.29 23.00 33.28
C ILE A 577 -9.72 24.40 33.52
N ALA A 578 -10.36 25.45 33.01
CA ALA A 578 -9.79 26.80 33.01
C ALA A 578 -9.87 27.51 34.37
N HIS A 579 -10.85 27.16 35.21
CA HIS A 579 -11.12 27.82 36.50
C HIS A 579 -10.61 27.07 37.73
N VAL A 580 -9.96 25.91 37.57
CA VAL A 580 -9.42 25.10 38.68
C VAL A 580 -7.90 25.26 38.78
N SER A 581 -7.31 24.93 39.94
CA SER A 581 -5.86 25.06 40.16
C SER A 581 -5.10 24.08 39.27
N LEU A 582 -3.84 24.38 38.92
CA LEU A 582 -3.05 23.44 38.09
C LEU A 582 -2.79 22.10 38.78
N SER A 583 -2.77 22.05 40.12
CA SER A 583 -2.69 20.78 40.85
C SER A 583 -3.94 19.92 40.63
N ASP A 584 -5.12 20.54 40.46
CA ASP A 584 -6.35 19.82 40.10
C ASP A 584 -6.36 19.44 38.62
N VAL A 585 -5.78 20.27 37.74
CA VAL A 585 -5.60 19.93 36.31
C VAL A 585 -4.67 18.73 36.14
N GLU A 586 -3.61 18.62 36.96
CA GLU A 586 -2.68 17.49 36.95
C GLU A 586 -3.36 16.15 37.29
N ALA A 587 -4.47 16.18 38.03
CA ALA A 587 -5.29 14.99 38.29
C ALA A 587 -6.22 14.60 37.12
N ILE A 588 -6.31 15.42 36.07
CA ILE A 588 -7.13 15.13 34.88
C ILE A 588 -6.38 14.15 33.97
N SER A 589 -7.02 13.03 33.67
CA SER A 589 -6.52 12.10 32.66
C SER A 589 -6.76 12.67 31.26
N VAL A 590 -5.68 12.99 30.54
CA VAL A 590 -5.76 13.48 29.15
C VAL A 590 -5.95 12.29 28.22
N THR A 591 -7.20 11.97 27.89
CA THR A 591 -7.52 10.90 26.92
C THR A 591 -7.51 11.43 25.48
N GLU A 592 -7.44 10.52 24.50
CA GLU A 592 -7.53 10.87 23.08
C GLU A 592 -8.85 11.60 22.76
N GLU A 593 -9.97 11.17 23.34
CA GLU A 593 -11.29 11.79 23.12
C GLU A 593 -11.38 13.22 23.69
N LEU A 594 -10.68 13.50 24.79
CA LEU A 594 -10.58 14.86 25.31
C LEU A 594 -9.78 15.75 24.36
N VAL A 595 -8.65 15.24 23.84
CA VAL A 595 -7.82 15.96 22.86
C VAL A 595 -8.61 16.21 21.58
N ASP A 596 -9.36 15.22 21.09
CA ASP A 596 -10.25 15.36 19.94
C ASP A 596 -11.37 16.37 20.16
N ALA A 597 -12.03 16.34 21.33
CA ALA A 597 -13.04 17.33 21.66
C ALA A 597 -12.46 18.76 21.69
N LEU A 598 -11.26 18.94 22.25
CA LEU A 598 -10.57 20.22 22.27
C LEU A 598 -10.14 20.66 20.86
N ARG A 599 -9.67 19.73 20.02
CA ARG A 599 -9.33 19.97 18.62
C ARG A 599 -10.54 20.44 17.81
N LEU A 600 -11.68 19.76 17.93
CA LEU A 600 -12.94 20.16 17.30
C LEU A 600 -13.38 21.55 17.79
N LEU A 601 -13.30 21.82 19.10
CA LEU A 601 -13.63 23.14 19.65
C LEU A 601 -12.66 24.24 19.16
N ALA A 602 -11.37 23.95 19.07
CA ALA A 602 -10.33 24.86 18.58
C ALA A 602 -10.41 25.08 17.06
N SER A 603 -11.02 24.17 16.30
CA SER A 603 -11.22 24.36 14.85
C SER A 603 -12.16 25.55 14.55
N ARG A 604 -13.08 25.85 15.46
CA ARG A 604 -14.10 26.90 15.32
C ARG A 604 -13.59 28.25 15.83
N GLN A 605 -13.78 29.31 15.03
CA GLN A 605 -13.38 30.67 15.43
C GLN A 605 -14.01 31.11 16.76
N LYS A 606 -15.28 30.73 17.00
CA LYS A 606 -16.05 31.13 18.20
C LYS A 606 -15.53 30.51 19.50
N SER A 607 -15.03 29.27 19.46
CA SER A 607 -14.56 28.54 20.65
C SER A 607 -13.04 28.43 20.75
N PHE A 608 -12.28 29.01 19.81
CA PHE A 608 -10.82 28.96 19.78
C PHE A 608 -10.15 29.41 21.08
N GLY A 609 -10.42 30.63 21.54
CA GLY A 609 -9.77 31.18 22.75
C GLY A 609 -9.97 30.29 23.98
N PRO A 610 -11.21 29.97 24.37
CA PRO A 610 -11.49 29.05 25.46
C PRO A 610 -10.83 27.67 25.29
N ALA A 611 -10.82 27.11 24.07
CA ALA A 611 -10.19 25.82 23.80
C ALA A 611 -8.67 25.85 24.00
N VAL A 612 -8.00 26.87 23.45
CA VAL A 612 -6.55 27.04 23.60
C VAL A 612 -6.15 27.22 25.06
N GLN A 613 -6.93 27.97 25.85
CA GLN A 613 -6.66 28.12 27.27
C GLN A 613 -6.72 26.78 28.02
N MET A 614 -7.68 25.91 27.68
CA MET A 614 -7.73 24.55 28.23
C MET A 614 -6.54 23.71 27.79
N VAL A 615 -6.16 23.76 26.50
CA VAL A 615 -5.01 23.04 25.96
C VAL A 615 -3.72 23.47 26.67
N LEU A 616 -3.49 24.76 26.86
CA LEU A 616 -2.32 25.30 27.55
C LEU A 616 -2.23 24.80 29.00
N ARG A 617 -3.35 24.76 29.73
CA ARG A 617 -3.37 24.26 31.12
C ARG A 617 -3.11 22.77 31.22
N LEU A 618 -3.69 21.96 30.32
CA LEU A 618 -3.43 20.52 30.27
C LEU A 618 -1.99 20.22 29.85
N ALA A 619 -1.47 20.96 28.87
CA ALA A 619 -0.07 20.84 28.46
C ALA A 619 0.89 21.23 29.59
N ALA A 620 0.53 22.18 30.46
CA ALA A 620 1.40 22.63 31.57
C ALA A 620 1.64 21.57 32.64
N VAL A 621 0.78 20.55 32.72
CA VAL A 621 0.91 19.43 33.64
C VAL A 621 1.30 18.13 32.93
N ALA A 622 1.47 18.16 31.60
CA ALA A 622 1.85 16.99 30.82
C ALA A 622 3.34 16.64 31.04
N PRO A 623 3.70 15.34 31.04
CA PRO A 623 5.09 14.92 30.99
C PRO A 623 5.79 15.50 29.76
N LEU A 624 7.07 15.84 29.92
CA LEU A 624 7.84 16.55 28.90
C LEU A 624 8.68 15.61 28.04
N GLU A 625 8.86 14.38 28.52
CA GLU A 625 9.51 13.31 27.79
C GLU A 625 8.45 12.53 26.99
N GLY A 626 8.78 12.22 25.73
CA GLY A 626 7.90 11.51 24.81
C GLY A 626 6.97 12.41 24.00
N SER A 627 6.32 11.80 23.01
CA SER A 627 5.27 12.42 22.20
C SER A 627 3.97 12.40 23.00
N GLN A 628 3.49 13.58 23.41
CA GLN A 628 2.23 13.75 24.14
C GLN A 628 1.20 14.39 23.22
N PRO A 629 0.00 13.78 23.00
CA PRO A 629 -1.00 14.29 22.07
C PRO A 629 -1.42 15.74 22.33
N ILE A 630 -1.51 16.15 23.61
CA ILE A 630 -1.89 17.53 23.96
C ILE A 630 -0.81 18.56 23.62
N LEU A 631 0.47 18.20 23.72
CA LEU A 631 1.58 19.07 23.32
C LEU A 631 1.67 19.18 21.80
N GLU A 632 1.38 18.10 21.08
CA GLU A 632 1.30 18.11 19.61
C GLU A 632 0.14 18.98 19.12
N LEU A 633 -1.04 18.85 19.73
CA LEU A 633 -2.17 19.73 19.45
C LEU A 633 -1.80 21.20 19.71
N LEU A 634 -1.14 21.50 20.84
CA LEU A 634 -0.68 22.86 21.13
C LEU A 634 0.23 23.41 20.02
N ARG A 635 1.27 22.67 19.63
CA ARG A 635 2.21 23.10 18.57
C ARG A 635 1.47 23.33 17.24
N GLN A 636 0.55 22.43 16.88
CA GLN A 636 -0.27 22.55 15.66
C GLN A 636 -1.20 23.76 15.68
N LEU A 637 -1.73 24.18 16.83
CA LEU A 637 -2.62 25.36 16.90
C LEU A 637 -1.86 26.67 16.69
N PHE A 638 -0.55 26.69 16.96
CA PHE A 638 0.32 27.88 16.93
C PHE A 638 1.32 27.93 15.77
N GLN A 639 1.46 26.87 14.97
CA GLN A 639 2.25 26.94 13.75
C GLN A 639 1.68 27.96 12.75
N VAL A 640 2.55 28.48 11.88
CA VAL A 640 2.20 29.57 10.97
C VAL A 640 1.14 29.21 9.91
N ALA A 641 1.03 27.92 9.54
CA ALA A 641 0.03 27.43 8.58
C ALA A 641 -0.33 25.96 8.87
N LEU A 642 -1.38 25.43 8.20
CA LEU A 642 -1.88 24.05 8.38
C LEU A 642 -2.42 23.74 9.79
N THR A 643 -2.94 24.74 10.49
CA THR A 643 -3.35 24.60 11.90
C THR A 643 -4.61 23.75 12.10
N GLY A 644 -5.45 23.59 11.08
CA GLY A 644 -6.78 22.97 11.22
C GLY A 644 -7.79 23.86 11.95
N SER A 645 -7.55 25.18 12.01
CA SER A 645 -8.41 26.15 12.71
C SER A 645 -8.78 27.36 11.86
N GLN A 646 -9.99 27.86 12.07
CA GLN A 646 -10.49 29.11 11.52
C GLN A 646 -9.91 30.37 12.20
N ALA A 647 -9.20 30.22 13.32
CA ALA A 647 -8.62 31.36 14.03
C ALA A 647 -7.59 32.07 13.15
N ASP A 648 -7.49 33.40 13.26
CA ASP A 648 -6.48 34.22 12.60
C ASP A 648 -5.25 34.45 13.51
N ASP A 649 -4.23 35.13 12.99
CA ASP A 649 -3.00 35.41 13.74
C ASP A 649 -3.27 36.23 15.02
N ARG A 650 -4.21 37.19 14.96
CA ARG A 650 -4.61 38.02 16.09
C ARG A 650 -5.19 37.19 17.23
N LEU A 651 -6.14 36.30 16.95
CA LEU A 651 -6.76 35.44 17.97
C LEU A 651 -5.72 34.53 18.64
N ARG A 652 -4.76 34.01 17.88
CA ARG A 652 -3.64 33.22 18.42
C ARG A 652 -2.77 34.02 19.37
N ARG A 653 -2.30 35.20 18.96
CA ARG A 653 -1.46 36.06 19.80
C ARG A 653 -2.16 36.43 21.10
N VAL A 654 -3.44 36.83 21.03
CA VAL A 654 -4.24 37.19 22.22
C VAL A 654 -4.36 36.01 23.18
N ALA A 655 -4.60 34.80 22.68
CA ALA A 655 -4.70 33.62 23.53
C ALA A 655 -3.37 33.29 24.23
N LEU A 656 -2.24 33.53 23.56
CA LEU A 656 -0.92 33.26 24.10
C LEU A 656 -0.44 34.34 25.07
N GLU A 657 -0.70 35.62 24.82
CA GLU A 657 -0.34 36.73 25.74
C GLU A 657 -0.89 36.48 27.14
N GLN A 658 -2.15 36.04 27.23
CA GLN A 658 -2.78 35.71 28.51
C GLN A 658 -2.03 34.63 29.29
N ALA A 659 -1.44 33.65 28.59
CA ALA A 659 -0.69 32.57 29.21
C ALA A 659 0.74 32.99 29.60
N LEU A 660 1.37 33.86 28.80
CA LEU A 660 2.72 34.36 29.07
C LEU A 660 2.77 35.28 30.31
N ASP A 661 1.66 35.95 30.62
CA ASP A 661 1.49 36.80 31.79
C ASP A 661 1.13 36.02 33.08
N GLU A 662 0.90 34.71 33.02
CA GLU A 662 0.65 33.90 34.22
C GLU A 662 1.94 33.70 35.06
N ASP A 663 1.82 33.82 36.38
CA ASP A 663 2.96 33.67 37.30
C ASP A 663 3.46 32.22 37.44
N ASP A 664 2.65 31.20 37.09
CA ASP A 664 3.04 29.80 37.25
C ASP A 664 4.11 29.41 36.19
N PRO A 665 5.30 28.92 36.61
CA PRO A 665 6.38 28.58 35.69
C PRO A 665 6.03 27.45 34.71
N ARG A 666 5.07 26.58 35.06
CA ARG A 666 4.62 25.49 34.17
C ARG A 666 3.88 26.03 32.95
N ILE A 667 2.98 27.00 33.16
CA ILE A 667 2.22 27.65 32.07
C ILE A 667 3.16 28.45 31.18
N ARG A 668 4.10 29.19 31.79
CA ARG A 668 5.12 29.93 31.03
C ARG A 668 6.00 29.03 30.18
N ARG A 669 6.41 27.87 30.68
CA ARG A 669 7.15 26.87 29.90
C ARG A 669 6.36 26.41 28.67
N VAL A 670 5.07 26.12 28.83
CA VAL A 670 4.22 25.71 27.71
C VAL A 670 3.95 26.86 26.74
N GLY A 671 3.91 28.09 27.24
CA GLY A 671 3.95 29.28 26.41
C GLY A 671 5.22 29.34 25.55
N VAL A 672 6.38 28.97 26.08
CA VAL A 672 7.63 28.84 25.30
C VAL A 672 7.51 27.77 24.22
N GLU A 673 6.91 26.61 24.49
CA GLU A 673 6.66 25.58 23.47
C GLU A 673 5.77 26.09 22.33
N ALA A 674 4.70 26.84 22.67
CA ALA A 674 3.84 27.47 21.68
C ALA A 674 4.58 28.54 20.86
N LEU A 675 5.39 29.38 21.51
CA LEU A 675 6.24 30.37 20.83
C LEU A 675 7.29 29.72 19.92
N GLY A 676 7.86 28.59 20.34
CA GLY A 676 8.76 27.76 19.53
C GLY A 676 8.06 27.26 18.27
N ALA A 677 6.84 26.72 18.41
CA ALA A 677 6.04 26.30 17.26
C ALA A 677 5.68 27.46 16.31
N MET A 678 5.51 28.67 16.84
CA MET A 678 5.23 29.86 16.01
C MET A 678 6.38 30.21 15.08
N ILE A 679 7.64 29.97 15.46
CA ILE A 679 8.84 30.32 14.67
C ILE A 679 9.33 29.18 13.78
N GLN A 680 8.65 28.03 13.78
CA GLN A 680 9.03 26.88 12.96
C GLN A 680 8.59 27.06 11.50
N THR A 681 9.53 26.84 10.58
CA THR A 681 9.30 26.90 9.13
C THR A 681 9.00 25.54 8.50
N ARG A 682 9.34 24.43 9.18
CA ARG A 682 9.00 23.06 8.76
C ARG A 682 7.74 22.58 9.49
N ILE A 683 6.63 22.53 8.77
CA ILE A 683 5.30 22.25 9.34
C ILE A 683 4.63 21.06 8.65
N SER A 684 3.81 20.32 9.40
CA SER A 684 2.99 19.22 8.88
C SER A 684 1.71 19.07 9.71
N ARG A 685 0.72 18.32 9.21
CA ARG A 685 -0.52 18.00 9.93
C ARG A 685 -0.82 16.51 9.80
N SER A 686 -1.15 15.85 10.91
CA SER A 686 -1.46 14.42 10.97
C SER A 686 -2.93 14.10 10.68
N GLU A 687 -3.86 15.05 10.86
CA GLU A 687 -5.30 14.76 10.91
C GLU A 687 -6.17 15.54 9.91
N GLN A 688 -7.36 14.99 9.62
CA GLN A 688 -8.34 15.58 8.71
C GLN A 688 -9.13 16.70 9.37
N PHE A 689 -9.53 17.67 8.55
CA PHE A 689 -10.42 18.75 8.95
C PHE A 689 -11.86 18.22 8.96
N GLU A 690 -12.39 17.92 10.15
CA GLU A 690 -13.72 17.34 10.31
C GLU A 690 -14.81 18.40 10.50
N GLN A 691 -15.96 18.18 9.85
CA GLN A 691 -17.16 18.99 10.01
C GLN A 691 -17.87 18.64 11.32
N ILE A 692 -18.25 19.65 12.09
CA ILE A 692 -18.95 19.46 13.38
C ILE A 692 -20.44 19.30 13.13
N GLY A 693 -20.89 18.04 13.13
CA GLY A 693 -22.30 17.69 13.03
C GLY A 693 -22.91 18.22 11.73
N ALA A 694 -23.96 19.03 11.84
CA ALA A 694 -24.64 19.65 10.71
C ALA A 694 -24.25 21.13 10.45
N GLU A 695 -23.19 21.66 11.11
CA GLU A 695 -22.70 23.02 10.85
C GLU A 695 -22.18 23.13 9.41
N ALA A 696 -22.25 24.31 8.78
CA ALA A 696 -21.71 24.50 7.43
C ALA A 696 -20.19 24.29 7.40
N TYR A 697 -19.66 23.79 6.29
CA TYR A 697 -18.22 23.71 6.09
C TYR A 697 -17.60 25.11 6.02
N HIS A 698 -16.52 25.33 6.76
CA HIS A 698 -15.77 26.58 6.81
C HIS A 698 -14.27 26.27 6.66
N PRO A 699 -13.52 26.95 5.77
CA PRO A 699 -12.10 26.67 5.55
C PRO A 699 -11.22 27.12 6.73
N GLU A 700 -10.04 26.51 6.88
CA GLU A 700 -9.01 26.95 7.82
C GLU A 700 -8.36 28.29 7.42
N TRP A 701 -7.76 28.98 8.38
CA TRP A 701 -7.03 30.22 8.13
C TRP A 701 -5.66 29.96 7.47
N VAL A 702 -5.28 30.83 6.54
CA VAL A 702 -4.00 30.82 5.83
C VAL A 702 -3.41 32.25 5.87
N PRO A 703 -2.10 32.42 6.16
CA PRO A 703 -1.44 33.74 6.11
C PRO A 703 -1.60 34.40 4.74
N ALA A 704 -1.84 35.70 4.71
CA ALA A 704 -2.09 36.44 3.47
C ALA A 704 -0.81 36.70 2.65
N ASP A 705 0.32 36.94 3.32
CA ASP A 705 1.60 37.29 2.71
C ASP A 705 2.79 37.00 3.63
N HIS A 706 4.01 37.13 3.09
CA HIS A 706 5.26 36.99 3.84
C HIS A 706 5.43 38.05 4.94
N GLY A 707 4.84 39.24 4.78
CA GLY A 707 4.89 40.28 5.81
C GLY A 707 4.17 39.85 7.09
N THR A 708 3.03 39.20 6.94
CA THR A 708 2.24 38.61 8.03
C THR A 708 3.02 37.50 8.74
N ILE A 709 3.72 36.65 7.98
CA ILE A 709 4.59 35.59 8.51
C ILE A 709 5.74 36.19 9.33
N ASN A 710 6.49 37.15 8.77
CA ASN A 710 7.60 37.79 9.47
C ASN A 710 7.13 38.53 10.73
N ALA A 711 5.97 39.20 10.68
CA ALA A 711 5.38 39.85 11.84
C ALA A 711 4.88 38.86 12.91
N TYR A 712 4.57 37.62 12.52
CA TYR A 712 4.24 36.53 13.45
C TYR A 712 5.49 35.99 14.14
N PHE A 713 6.57 35.78 13.38
CA PHE A 713 7.87 35.31 13.87
C PHE A 713 8.57 36.34 14.77
N ASP A 714 8.65 37.61 14.35
CA ASP A 714 9.28 38.68 15.13
C ASP A 714 8.61 38.85 16.49
N TRP A 715 7.28 38.82 16.51
CA TRP A 715 6.51 38.88 17.75
C TRP A 715 6.85 37.70 18.69
N ALA A 716 6.96 36.49 18.15
CA ALA A 716 7.35 35.32 18.95
C ALA A 716 8.78 35.41 19.48
N LEU A 717 9.73 35.82 18.63
CA LEU A 717 11.15 36.00 18.99
C LEU A 717 11.34 37.03 20.11
N GLN A 718 10.62 38.15 20.05
CA GLN A 718 10.65 39.17 21.10
C GLN A 718 10.16 38.62 22.44
N ARG A 719 9.07 37.83 22.44
CA ARG A 719 8.56 37.19 23.66
C ARG A 719 9.49 36.11 24.20
N LEU A 720 10.10 35.31 23.33
CA LEU A 720 11.13 34.34 23.72
C LEU A 720 12.32 35.04 24.39
N LEU A 721 12.80 36.15 23.84
CA LEU A 721 13.89 36.94 24.42
C LEU A 721 13.51 37.54 25.79
N GLU A 722 12.29 38.06 25.93
CA GLU A 722 11.78 38.55 27.21
C GLU A 722 11.75 37.45 28.27
N LEU A 723 11.31 36.24 27.92
CA LEU A 723 11.26 35.10 28.84
C LEU A 723 12.67 34.60 29.18
N TRP A 724 13.58 34.55 28.21
CA TRP A 724 14.99 34.19 28.41
C TRP A 724 15.67 35.13 29.42
N ARG A 725 15.35 36.43 29.37
CA ARG A 725 15.83 37.43 30.33
C ARG A 725 15.24 37.23 31.73
N LYS A 726 13.95 36.90 31.82
CA LYS A 726 13.19 36.82 33.08
C LYS A 726 13.42 35.50 33.85
N ASP A 727 13.52 34.35 33.18
CA ASP A 727 13.56 33.03 33.82
C ASP A 727 14.75 32.17 33.36
N ILE A 728 15.71 31.98 34.27
CA ILE A 728 16.93 31.19 34.03
C ILE A 728 16.61 29.74 33.67
N LYS A 729 15.53 29.17 34.22
CA LYS A 729 15.18 27.75 34.00
C LYS A 729 14.67 27.49 32.58
N LEU A 730 14.14 28.52 31.91
CA LEU A 730 13.60 28.40 30.55
C LEU A 730 14.66 28.65 29.48
N ARG A 731 15.84 29.19 29.84
CA ARG A 731 16.86 29.61 28.88
C ARG A 731 17.26 28.52 27.90
N ARG A 732 17.59 27.32 28.40
CA ARG A 732 17.99 26.19 27.56
C ARG A 732 16.92 25.84 26.52
N VAL A 733 15.66 25.71 26.93
CA VAL A 733 14.55 25.35 26.02
C VAL A 733 14.31 26.47 24.99
N VAL A 734 14.39 27.73 25.42
CA VAL A 734 14.29 28.87 24.50
C VAL A 734 15.43 28.88 23.49
N GLU A 735 16.66 28.64 23.95
CA GLU A 735 17.85 28.54 23.09
C GLU A 735 17.70 27.39 22.09
N GLU A 736 17.23 26.22 22.51
CA GLU A 736 16.96 25.07 21.65
C GLU A 736 15.93 25.42 20.54
N HIS A 737 14.80 26.05 20.87
CA HIS A 737 13.78 26.45 19.88
C HIS A 737 14.30 27.48 18.88
N VAL A 738 15.06 28.49 19.34
CA VAL A 738 15.60 29.53 18.45
C VAL A 738 16.71 28.97 17.56
N ALA A 739 17.66 28.21 18.12
CA ALA A 739 18.76 27.63 17.36
C ALA A 739 18.27 26.59 16.34
N GLY A 740 17.21 25.85 16.68
CA GLY A 740 16.63 24.82 15.81
C GLY A 740 16.13 25.32 14.45
N ASP A 741 15.78 26.61 14.33
CA ASP A 741 15.36 27.21 13.05
C ASP A 741 16.09 28.51 12.68
N ILE A 742 17.18 28.85 13.40
CA ILE A 742 17.89 30.13 13.25
C ILE A 742 18.31 30.41 11.80
N ARG A 743 18.74 29.38 11.07
CA ARG A 743 19.14 29.48 9.65
C ARG A 743 18.00 30.05 8.79
N ASN A 744 16.78 29.56 8.99
CA ASN A 744 15.60 29.97 8.24
C ASN A 744 15.03 31.31 8.74
N LEU A 745 15.30 31.67 9.99
CA LEU A 745 14.90 32.95 10.58
C LEU A 745 15.83 34.11 10.21
N LEU A 746 17.03 33.84 9.66
CA LEU A 746 17.96 34.88 9.20
C LEU A 746 17.43 35.59 7.94
N SER A 747 16.62 36.62 8.16
CA SER A 747 16.15 37.57 7.13
C SER A 747 16.46 39.02 7.53
N PRO A 748 16.47 39.97 6.57
CA PRO A 748 16.66 41.39 6.89
C PRO A 748 15.67 41.93 7.93
N GLU A 749 14.42 41.44 7.93
CA GLU A 749 13.36 41.88 8.83
C GLU A 749 13.55 41.36 10.27
N LEU A 750 14.04 40.12 10.45
CA LEU A 750 14.18 39.48 11.76
C LEU A 750 15.57 39.63 12.38
N LEU A 751 16.59 39.96 11.58
CA LEU A 751 17.97 40.08 12.03
C LEU A 751 18.17 41.04 13.22
N PRO A 752 17.53 42.22 13.30
CA PRO A 752 17.70 43.09 14.46
C PRO A 752 17.33 42.40 15.78
N THR A 753 16.23 41.64 15.80
CA THR A 753 15.77 40.89 16.99
C THR A 753 16.71 39.73 17.29
N LEU A 754 17.10 38.96 16.27
CA LEU A 754 18.03 37.82 16.42
C LEU A 754 19.43 38.25 16.87
N GLU A 755 19.94 39.36 16.36
CA GLU A 755 21.27 39.88 16.70
C GLU A 755 21.34 40.25 18.19
N ILE A 756 20.30 40.90 18.73
CA ILE A 756 20.19 41.18 20.16
C ILE A 756 20.14 39.88 20.96
N PHE A 757 19.32 38.93 20.53
CA PHE A 757 19.15 37.64 21.22
C PHE A 757 20.50 36.90 21.33
N VAL A 758 21.15 36.64 20.20
CA VAL A 758 22.40 35.87 20.13
C VAL A 758 23.49 36.54 20.97
N LYS A 759 23.62 37.87 20.89
CA LYS A 759 24.62 38.60 21.69
C LYS A 759 24.40 38.47 23.19
N GLU A 760 23.16 38.48 23.65
CA GLU A 760 22.86 38.31 25.08
C GLU A 760 23.16 36.89 25.58
N VAL A 761 22.80 35.87 24.79
CA VAL A 761 23.11 34.48 25.14
C VAL A 761 24.61 34.25 25.22
N VAL A 762 25.36 34.71 24.21
CA VAL A 762 26.82 34.62 24.19
C VAL A 762 27.44 35.38 25.35
N ALA A 763 26.96 36.58 25.67
CA ALA A 763 27.47 37.36 26.81
C ALA A 763 27.26 36.65 28.15
N TYR A 764 26.21 35.82 28.28
CA TYR A 764 25.93 35.05 29.49
C TYR A 764 26.71 33.73 29.58
N SER A 765 26.77 32.96 28.48
CA SER A 765 27.29 31.59 28.45
C SER A 765 28.72 31.46 27.91
N GLY A 766 29.26 32.52 27.31
CA GLY A 766 30.58 32.56 26.67
C GLY A 766 30.60 32.03 25.23
N HIS A 767 29.61 31.22 24.84
CA HIS A 767 29.49 30.63 23.51
C HIS A 767 28.04 30.15 23.26
N TRP A 768 27.64 29.94 22.01
CA TRP A 768 26.38 29.26 21.71
C TRP A 768 26.56 28.33 20.51
N PHE A 769 26.97 27.09 20.75
CA PHE A 769 27.40 26.16 19.70
C PHE A 769 26.31 25.92 18.64
N ASP A 770 25.05 25.74 19.03
CA ASP A 770 23.97 25.48 18.08
C ASP A 770 23.64 26.70 17.21
N ALA A 771 23.74 27.92 17.77
CA ALA A 771 23.63 29.15 16.99
C ALA A 771 24.85 29.35 16.07
N THR A 772 26.07 29.04 16.54
CA THR A 772 27.28 29.06 15.70
C THR A 772 27.10 28.16 14.49
N HIS A 773 26.59 26.94 14.69
CA HIS A 773 26.28 26.00 13.63
C HIS A 773 25.25 26.56 12.66
N GLY A 774 24.05 26.94 13.12
CA GLY A 774 22.98 27.43 12.24
C GLY A 774 23.31 28.72 11.47
N ILE A 775 24.07 29.64 12.07
CA ILE A 775 24.55 30.86 11.39
C ILE A 775 25.66 30.51 10.38
N GLY A 776 26.55 29.57 10.73
CA GLY A 776 27.60 29.07 9.83
C GLY A 776 27.01 28.41 8.58
N ASP A 777 25.95 27.63 8.78
CA ASP A 777 25.16 27.00 7.73
C ASP A 777 24.58 28.01 6.75
N TRP A 778 24.00 29.10 7.27
CA TRP A 778 23.52 30.22 6.44
C TRP A 778 24.67 30.87 5.65
N LEU A 779 25.83 31.09 6.28
CA LEU A 779 27.01 31.65 5.61
C LEU A 779 27.57 30.74 4.52
N TYR A 780 27.39 29.43 4.64
CA TYR A 780 27.87 28.47 3.66
C TYR A 780 26.87 28.30 2.52
N PHE A 781 25.60 28.04 2.82
CA PHE A 781 24.59 27.65 1.84
C PHE A 781 23.76 28.83 1.29
N ASP A 782 23.44 29.82 2.13
CA ASP A 782 22.39 30.80 1.82
C ASP A 782 22.94 32.21 1.51
N ARG A 783 24.23 32.47 1.83
CA ARG A 783 24.82 33.78 1.56
C ARG A 783 24.82 34.14 0.07
N PRO A 784 24.60 35.42 -0.29
CA PRO A 784 24.72 35.89 -1.67
C PRO A 784 26.15 35.71 -2.20
N GLU A 785 26.30 35.64 -3.54
CA GLU A 785 27.62 35.47 -4.16
C GLU A 785 28.56 36.61 -3.81
N GLU A 786 28.04 37.84 -3.89
CA GLU A 786 28.72 39.06 -3.50
C GLU A 786 28.24 39.47 -2.10
N PRO A 787 29.16 39.64 -1.12
CA PRO A 787 28.79 40.07 0.22
C PRO A 787 28.08 41.42 0.21
N ASN A 788 26.84 41.45 0.69
CA ASN A 788 26.08 42.67 0.96
C ASN A 788 26.08 43.00 2.46
N ASP A 789 25.54 44.16 2.82
CA ASP A 789 25.49 44.62 4.23
C ASP A 789 24.85 43.60 5.18
N PHE A 790 23.81 42.89 4.71
CA PHE A 790 23.13 41.84 5.45
C PHE A 790 24.06 40.65 5.73
N SER A 791 24.69 40.08 4.69
CA SER A 791 25.62 38.95 4.84
C SER A 791 26.84 39.30 5.71
N LEU A 792 27.32 40.55 5.64
CA LEU A 792 28.40 41.05 6.49
C LEU A 792 27.94 41.19 7.95
N ALA A 793 26.69 41.55 8.19
CA ALA A 793 26.11 41.57 9.53
C ALA A 793 25.98 40.15 10.11
N VAL A 794 25.49 39.19 9.32
CA VAL A 794 25.43 37.78 9.72
C VAL A 794 26.83 37.23 10.00
N ARG A 795 27.84 37.60 9.21
CA ARG A 795 29.23 37.20 9.46
C ARG A 795 29.75 37.73 10.80
N ARG A 796 29.51 39.00 11.11
CA ARG A 796 29.87 39.57 12.43
C ARG A 796 29.15 38.87 13.57
N LEU A 797 27.90 38.45 13.36
CA LEU A 797 27.14 37.69 14.35
C LEU A 797 27.76 36.30 14.58
N PHE A 798 28.14 35.59 13.51
CA PHE A 798 28.87 34.31 13.61
C PHE A 798 30.16 34.45 14.42
N ASP A 799 31.01 35.41 14.05
CA ASP A 799 32.31 35.60 14.71
C ASP A 799 32.14 35.91 16.21
N ALA A 800 31.04 36.56 16.60
CA ALA A 800 30.72 36.82 18.01
C ALA A 800 30.37 35.56 18.80
N THR A 801 29.88 34.49 18.15
CA THR A 801 29.47 33.24 18.84
C THR A 801 30.63 32.29 19.17
N LEU A 802 31.81 32.49 18.56
CA LEU A 802 32.94 31.57 18.68
C LEU A 802 33.62 31.62 20.08
N PRO A 803 33.93 30.46 20.69
CA PRO A 803 34.69 30.42 21.94
C PRO A 803 36.17 30.81 21.73
N THR A 804 36.82 31.24 22.81
CA THR A 804 38.25 31.62 22.81
C THR A 804 39.17 30.59 23.47
N ASP A 805 38.62 29.69 24.29
CA ASP A 805 39.38 28.64 24.96
C ASP A 805 39.67 27.45 24.01
N PRO A 806 40.91 26.93 23.93
CA PRO A 806 41.26 25.82 23.04
C PRO A 806 40.47 24.53 23.24
N VAL A 807 40.07 24.21 24.49
CA VAL A 807 39.27 23.00 24.79
C VAL A 807 37.83 23.22 24.33
N ASP A 808 37.26 24.41 24.52
CA ASP A 808 35.90 24.73 24.03
C ASP A 808 35.84 24.82 22.50
N LEU A 809 36.93 25.24 21.85
CA LEU A 809 37.06 25.16 20.39
C LEU A 809 37.08 23.70 19.91
N VAL A 810 37.82 22.80 20.57
CA VAL A 810 37.79 21.37 20.23
C VAL A 810 36.41 20.77 20.48
N ARG A 811 35.72 21.16 21.56
CA ARG A 811 34.33 20.76 21.83
C ARG A 811 33.41 21.19 20.69
N LEU A 812 33.44 22.46 20.28
CA LEU A 812 32.64 22.97 19.16
C LEU A 812 32.86 22.14 17.88
N TYR A 813 34.11 21.94 17.48
CA TYR A 813 34.44 21.25 16.22
C TYR A 813 34.28 19.72 16.28
N SER A 814 34.09 19.13 17.47
CA SER A 814 33.87 17.69 17.64
C SER A 814 32.43 17.33 18.03
N ARG A 815 31.63 18.31 18.47
CA ARG A 815 30.22 18.13 18.89
C ARG A 815 29.32 17.80 17.71
N PHE A 816 29.50 18.45 16.57
CA PHE A 816 28.73 18.21 15.34
C PHE A 816 29.43 17.19 14.44
N TRP A 817 28.76 16.71 13.40
CA TRP A 817 29.41 15.82 12.42
C TRP A 817 30.50 16.59 11.66
N MET A 818 31.51 15.88 11.12
CA MET A 818 32.64 16.56 10.48
C MET A 818 32.22 17.54 9.36
N ALA A 819 31.14 17.20 8.65
CA ALA A 819 30.62 17.98 7.54
C ALA A 819 29.67 19.12 7.95
N ASP A 820 29.32 19.28 9.23
CA ASP A 820 28.31 20.23 9.68
C ASP A 820 28.86 21.65 9.88
N LEU A 821 30.16 21.79 10.14
CA LEU A 821 30.82 23.09 10.28
C LEU A 821 31.77 23.32 9.11
N HIS A 822 31.52 24.40 8.38
CA HIS A 822 32.31 24.82 7.24
C HIS A 822 33.16 26.06 7.55
N ASP A 823 34.20 26.29 6.72
CA ASP A 823 34.93 27.56 6.78
C ASP A 823 33.96 28.71 6.48
N PRO A 824 33.72 29.63 7.43
CA PRO A 824 32.79 30.73 7.24
C PRO A 824 33.25 31.71 6.14
N ALA A 825 34.50 31.62 5.67
CA ALA A 825 35.00 32.37 4.52
C ALA A 825 34.62 31.74 3.18
N LYS A 826 34.21 30.47 3.14
CA LYS A 826 33.82 29.76 1.91
C LYS A 826 32.30 29.75 1.72
N ARG A 827 31.88 29.71 0.45
CA ARG A 827 30.49 29.60 0.02
C ARG A 827 30.32 28.24 -0.66
N TYR A 828 29.18 27.61 -0.46
CA TYR A 828 28.78 26.44 -1.23
C TYR A 828 28.64 26.82 -2.71
N ALA A 829 29.29 26.05 -3.59
CA ALA A 829 29.14 26.14 -5.03
C ALA A 829 28.95 24.72 -5.58
N GLN A 830 27.93 24.53 -6.40
CA GLN A 830 27.45 23.22 -6.86
C GLN A 830 28.52 22.44 -7.67
N ASP A 831 29.51 23.14 -8.25
CA ASP A 831 30.57 22.60 -9.10
C ASP A 831 31.97 22.58 -8.43
N GLN A 832 32.06 22.68 -7.09
CA GLN A 832 33.36 22.57 -6.41
C GLN A 832 33.81 21.10 -6.33
N ASP A 833 34.95 20.79 -6.98
CA ASP A 833 35.62 19.48 -6.94
C ASP A 833 36.00 19.01 -5.51
N GLN A 834 36.06 19.92 -4.53
CA GLN A 834 36.36 19.64 -3.12
C GLN A 834 35.55 20.53 -2.17
N PRO A 835 34.38 20.07 -1.70
CA PRO A 835 33.64 20.74 -0.62
C PRO A 835 34.44 20.71 0.69
N ASP A 836 34.20 21.66 1.58
CA ASP A 836 35.02 21.87 2.78
C ASP A 836 34.65 20.97 3.96
N TYR A 837 34.52 19.67 3.72
CA TYR A 837 34.06 18.68 4.72
C TYR A 837 35.08 18.39 5.83
N GLU A 838 36.34 18.77 5.64
CA GLU A 838 37.41 18.51 6.61
C GLU A 838 37.76 19.73 7.46
N TYR A 839 37.00 20.82 7.37
CA TYR A 839 37.30 22.06 8.09
C TYR A 839 37.43 21.82 9.60
N SER A 840 36.42 21.21 10.22
CA SER A 840 36.44 20.84 11.64
C SER A 840 37.63 19.98 12.01
N ALA A 841 37.93 18.94 11.22
CA ALA A 841 39.06 18.05 11.46
C ALA A 841 40.40 18.77 11.48
N ARG A 842 40.65 19.66 10.50
CA ARG A 842 41.89 20.45 10.43
C ARG A 842 42.04 21.36 11.65
N ARG A 843 40.96 22.03 12.06
CA ARG A 843 40.96 22.90 13.26
C ARG A 843 41.21 22.10 14.54
N VAL A 844 40.61 20.92 14.66
CA VAL A 844 40.82 20.02 15.80
C VAL A 844 42.27 19.51 15.85
N GLN A 845 42.86 19.12 14.71
CA GLN A 845 44.25 18.66 14.63
C GLN A 845 45.24 19.75 15.10
N GLU A 846 45.06 21.00 14.66
CA GLU A 846 45.88 22.14 15.10
C GLU A 846 45.85 22.32 16.62
N LEU A 847 44.66 22.20 17.22
CA LEU A 847 44.44 22.37 18.65
C LEU A 847 44.92 21.17 19.48
N ALA A 848 44.84 19.95 18.94
CA ALA A 848 45.23 18.73 19.64
C ALA A 848 46.69 18.75 20.09
N HIS A 849 47.61 19.18 19.22
CA HIS A 849 49.03 19.31 19.56
C HIS A 849 49.28 20.33 20.68
N MET A 850 48.51 21.43 20.72
CA MET A 850 48.60 22.43 21.78
C MET A 850 48.09 21.88 23.12
N ILE A 851 46.95 21.18 23.09
CA ILE A 851 46.32 20.58 24.28
C ILE A 851 47.20 19.47 24.86
N ALA A 852 47.76 18.59 24.03
CA ALA A 852 48.62 17.48 24.46
C ALA A 852 49.85 17.94 25.26
N ARG A 853 50.39 19.13 24.94
CA ARG A 853 51.57 19.70 25.61
C ARG A 853 51.27 20.38 26.95
N ASN A 854 50.00 20.58 27.29
CA ASN A 854 49.57 21.19 28.54
C ASN A 854 48.76 20.18 29.38
N PRO A 855 49.36 19.58 30.42
CA PRO A 855 48.72 18.52 31.21
C PRO A 855 47.35 18.89 31.79
N LYS A 856 47.14 20.18 32.15
CA LYS A 856 45.84 20.65 32.67
C LYS A 856 44.78 20.71 31.58
N GLN A 857 45.14 21.16 30.39
CA GLN A 857 44.21 21.19 29.25
C GLN A 857 43.94 19.78 28.74
N LEU A 858 44.96 18.91 28.69
CA LEU A 858 44.81 17.51 28.33
C LEU A 858 43.84 16.78 29.25
N SER A 859 44.04 16.83 30.57
CA SER A 859 43.14 16.19 31.54
C SER A 859 41.71 16.73 31.45
N ARG A 860 41.54 18.06 31.29
CA ARG A 860 40.21 18.66 31.09
C ARG A 860 39.56 18.20 29.78
N ALA A 861 40.32 18.13 28.68
CA ALA A 861 39.80 17.69 27.39
C ALA A 861 39.40 16.22 27.42
N ILE A 862 40.22 15.32 28.00
CA ILE A 862 39.87 13.91 28.17
C ILE A 862 38.58 13.76 28.98
N HIS A 863 38.50 14.42 30.13
CA HIS A 863 37.33 14.33 30.99
C HIS A 863 36.07 14.84 30.29
N VAL A 864 36.09 16.04 29.70
CA VAL A 864 34.92 16.64 29.07
C VAL A 864 34.44 15.82 27.87
N MET A 865 35.37 15.38 27.01
CA MET A 865 35.02 14.58 25.84
C MET A 865 34.54 13.17 26.21
N ALA A 866 34.94 12.63 27.37
CA ALA A 866 34.51 11.33 27.87
C ALA A 866 33.16 11.35 28.60
N ILE A 867 32.57 12.51 28.86
CA ILE A 867 31.26 12.63 29.52
C ILE A 867 30.21 13.36 28.69
N GLU A 868 30.60 14.04 27.61
CA GLU A 868 29.70 14.78 26.72
C GLU A 868 29.54 14.09 25.36
N GLU A 869 28.40 14.31 24.72
CA GLU A 869 28.11 13.78 23.39
C GLU A 869 28.95 14.47 22.32
N MET A 870 29.70 13.67 21.55
CA MET A 870 30.56 14.11 20.46
C MET A 870 30.25 13.28 19.21
N ASN A 871 29.89 13.94 18.11
CA ASN A 871 29.62 13.27 16.84
C ASN A 871 30.90 12.98 16.04
N ALA A 872 31.93 13.84 16.13
CA ALA A 872 33.17 13.71 15.38
C ALA A 872 34.48 13.74 16.22
N PRO A 873 34.61 12.94 17.31
CA PRO A 873 35.80 12.95 18.16
C PRO A 873 37.05 12.29 17.53
N GLN A 874 36.93 11.60 16.39
CA GLN A 874 37.99 10.79 15.78
C GLN A 874 39.21 11.63 15.40
N ALA A 875 38.99 12.82 14.83
CA ALA A 875 40.07 13.72 14.42
C ALA A 875 40.92 14.15 15.64
N PHE A 876 40.28 14.38 16.79
CA PHE A 876 40.95 14.71 18.03
C PHE A 876 41.72 13.50 18.58
N ALA A 877 41.07 12.34 18.69
CA ALA A 877 41.68 11.11 19.18
C ALA A 877 42.92 10.69 18.36
N ASN A 878 42.83 10.72 17.03
CA ASN A 878 43.93 10.36 16.13
C ASN A 878 45.10 11.33 16.21
N ALA A 879 44.84 12.64 16.33
CA ALA A 879 45.88 13.64 16.50
C ALA A 879 46.54 13.59 17.88
N LEU A 880 45.77 13.18 18.90
CA LEU A 880 46.23 13.09 20.28
C LEU A 880 47.10 11.85 20.54
N ALA A 881 46.68 10.68 20.05
CA ALA A 881 47.32 9.38 20.29
C ALA A 881 48.87 9.37 20.18
N PRO A 882 49.50 9.88 19.11
CA PRO A 882 50.96 9.86 18.97
C PRO A 882 51.70 10.84 19.89
N GLU A 883 51.01 11.83 20.47
CA GLU A 883 51.57 12.84 21.37
C GLU A 883 51.46 12.43 22.85
N LEU A 884 50.74 11.34 23.15
CA LEU A 884 50.55 10.85 24.52
C LEU A 884 51.83 10.21 25.07
N ARG A 885 52.26 10.68 26.25
CA ARG A 885 53.41 10.10 26.97
C ARG A 885 53.11 8.74 27.57
N ASP A 886 51.88 8.56 28.07
CA ASP A 886 51.39 7.29 28.60
C ASP A 886 50.00 6.97 28.01
N PRO A 887 49.98 6.22 26.88
CA PRO A 887 48.75 5.88 26.19
C PRO A 887 47.76 5.03 27.02
N LEU A 888 48.28 4.13 27.87
CA LEU A 888 47.43 3.23 28.66
C LEU A 888 46.77 3.97 29.82
N ASP A 889 47.53 4.80 30.55
CA ASP A 889 47.01 5.64 31.65
C ASP A 889 45.96 6.65 31.14
N THR A 890 46.22 7.28 29.99
CA THR A 890 45.26 8.23 29.40
C THR A 890 43.95 7.54 28.99
N PHE A 891 44.02 6.32 28.45
CA PHE A 891 42.84 5.55 28.08
C PHE A 891 42.06 5.10 29.32
N GLU A 892 42.76 4.65 30.37
CA GLU A 892 42.15 4.27 31.65
C GLU A 892 41.43 5.46 32.31
N GLN A 893 41.99 6.66 32.25
CA GLN A 893 41.32 7.90 32.70
C GLN A 893 40.05 8.20 31.90
N ALA A 894 40.08 8.03 30.57
CA ALA A 894 38.91 8.25 29.72
C ALA A 894 37.79 7.23 30.01
N VAL A 895 38.13 5.95 30.19
CA VAL A 895 37.20 4.89 30.59
C VAL A 895 36.60 5.16 31.96
N THR A 896 37.44 5.58 32.93
CA THR A 896 36.98 5.91 34.29
C THR A 896 35.99 7.08 34.26
N ALA A 897 36.30 8.16 33.54
CA ALA A 897 35.40 9.31 33.41
C ALA A 897 34.06 8.95 32.75
N LEU A 898 34.08 8.09 31.72
CA LEU A 898 32.87 7.60 31.07
C LEU A 898 32.00 6.80 32.04
N ASP A 899 32.58 5.84 32.76
CA ASP A 899 31.85 5.02 33.72
C ASP A 899 31.33 5.84 34.92
N GLU A 900 32.11 6.82 35.41
CA GLU A 900 31.70 7.74 36.49
C GLU A 900 30.55 8.68 36.07
N SER A 901 30.45 9.03 34.79
CA SER A 901 29.35 9.87 34.27
C SER A 901 27.98 9.20 34.42
N GLY A 902 27.95 7.86 34.39
CA GLY A 902 26.72 7.07 34.39
C GLY A 902 25.87 7.23 33.11
N THR A 903 26.36 7.95 32.09
CA THR A 903 25.67 8.15 30.80
C THR A 903 26.44 7.48 29.66
N ARG A 904 25.85 7.48 28.45
CA ARG A 904 26.48 6.97 27.22
C ARG A 904 27.04 8.08 26.33
N GLU A 905 26.97 9.33 26.78
CA GLU A 905 27.26 10.51 25.95
C GLU A 905 28.71 10.50 25.42
N GLY A 906 29.69 10.19 26.27
CA GLY A 906 31.10 10.17 25.88
C GLY A 906 31.62 8.91 25.18
N VAL A 907 30.76 7.91 24.91
CA VAL A 907 31.19 6.63 24.34
C VAL A 907 31.94 6.80 23.02
N ASN A 908 31.47 7.69 22.15
CA ASN A 908 32.09 7.93 20.84
C ASN A 908 33.54 8.38 20.96
N PHE A 909 33.86 9.23 21.95
CA PHE A 909 35.22 9.69 22.18
C PHE A 909 36.11 8.56 22.71
N VAL A 910 35.65 7.83 23.72
CA VAL A 910 36.41 6.72 24.31
C VAL A 910 36.69 5.61 23.29
N ALA A 911 35.69 5.25 22.47
CA ALA A 911 35.84 4.30 21.37
C ALA A 911 36.83 4.81 20.30
N SER A 912 36.76 6.10 19.95
CA SER A 912 37.70 6.72 19.01
C SER A 912 39.13 6.73 19.53
N LEU A 913 39.31 6.97 20.83
CA LEU A 913 40.61 6.89 21.49
C LEU A 913 41.15 5.46 21.52
N LEU A 914 40.31 4.46 21.84
CA LEU A 914 40.68 3.05 21.76
C LEU A 914 41.19 2.68 20.36
N SER A 915 40.48 3.09 19.31
CA SER A 915 40.88 2.83 17.92
C SER A 915 42.19 3.52 17.54
N ALA A 916 42.37 4.79 17.94
CA ALA A 916 43.61 5.52 17.68
C ALA A 916 44.83 4.88 18.38
N LEU A 917 44.62 4.35 19.58
CA LEU A 917 45.65 3.68 20.37
C LEU A 917 45.96 2.25 19.90
N ASP A 918 44.95 1.48 19.46
CA ASP A 918 45.13 0.16 18.84
C ASP A 918 46.06 0.28 17.63
N TYR A 919 45.81 1.28 16.77
CA TYR A 919 46.67 1.58 15.62
C TYR A 919 48.08 2.03 16.05
N HIS A 920 48.19 2.94 17.01
CA HIS A 920 49.49 3.42 17.50
C HIS A 920 50.35 2.32 18.15
N LEU A 921 49.72 1.30 18.74
CA LEU A 921 50.37 0.19 19.41
C LEU A 921 50.42 -1.11 18.57
N GLN A 922 50.11 -1.06 17.28
CA GLN A 922 49.98 -2.25 16.41
C GLN A 922 51.18 -3.21 16.43
N ASP A 923 52.40 -2.68 16.61
CA ASP A 923 53.65 -3.45 16.66
C ASP A 923 53.98 -3.97 18.09
N LYS A 924 53.10 -3.74 19.06
CA LYS A 924 53.25 -4.10 20.49
C LYS A 924 52.04 -4.93 20.95
N PRO A 925 52.00 -6.24 20.66
CA PRO A 925 50.84 -7.09 20.94
C PRO A 925 50.44 -7.10 22.43
N ASP A 926 51.39 -7.02 23.36
CA ASP A 926 51.12 -6.90 24.80
C ASP A 926 50.39 -5.59 25.16
N GLY A 927 50.64 -4.51 24.41
CA GLY A 927 49.97 -3.22 24.58
C GLY A 927 48.52 -3.26 24.10
N VAL A 928 48.27 -3.87 22.94
CA VAL A 928 46.92 -4.06 22.38
C VAL A 928 46.09 -4.97 23.30
N GLY A 929 46.66 -6.07 23.80
CA GLY A 929 45.98 -6.94 24.74
C GLY A 929 45.57 -6.24 26.05
N LYS A 930 46.39 -5.29 26.53
CA LYS A 930 46.06 -4.47 27.71
C LYS A 930 44.98 -3.43 27.42
N LEU A 931 44.98 -2.78 26.25
CA LEU A 931 43.89 -1.88 25.84
C LEU A 931 42.55 -2.61 25.81
N GLU A 932 42.52 -3.81 25.21
CA GLU A 932 41.31 -4.64 25.14
C GLU A 932 40.86 -5.06 26.55
N ALA A 933 41.79 -5.36 27.46
CA ALA A 933 41.47 -5.66 28.86
C ALA A 933 40.86 -4.45 29.60
N ILE A 934 41.41 -3.25 29.43
CA ILE A 934 40.87 -2.00 30.01
C ILE A 934 39.48 -1.69 29.43
N ALA A 935 39.28 -1.85 28.13
CA ALA A 935 37.97 -1.63 27.51
C ALA A 935 36.91 -2.61 28.06
N LYS A 936 37.30 -3.86 28.33
CA LYS A 936 36.43 -4.89 28.92
C LYS A 936 36.12 -4.67 30.41
N THR A 937 36.82 -3.79 31.11
CA THR A 937 36.45 -3.42 32.49
C THR A 937 35.37 -2.35 32.57
N SER A 938 35.10 -1.62 31.47
CA SER A 938 34.05 -0.59 31.43
C SER A 938 32.66 -1.21 31.40
N SER A 939 31.81 -0.77 32.32
CA SER A 939 30.39 -1.13 32.34
C SER A 939 29.61 -0.54 31.18
N VAL A 940 30.01 0.64 30.69
CA VAL A 940 29.35 1.32 29.56
C VAL A 940 29.76 0.69 28.22
N LEU A 941 31.04 0.41 27.99
CA LEU A 941 31.51 -0.19 26.73
C LEU A 941 31.05 -1.65 26.56
N THR A 942 30.97 -2.41 27.65
CA THR A 942 30.51 -3.81 27.60
C THR A 942 29.00 -3.96 27.49
N ALA A 943 28.22 -2.90 27.72
CA ALA A 943 26.77 -2.91 27.54
C ALA A 943 26.35 -3.06 26.06
N ASN A 944 27.25 -2.82 25.10
CA ASN A 944 27.03 -3.09 23.68
C ASN A 944 28.28 -3.72 23.05
N PRO A 945 28.19 -4.96 22.54
CA PRO A 945 29.34 -5.68 21.98
C PRO A 945 30.01 -4.95 20.81
N MET A 946 29.28 -4.06 20.11
CA MET A 946 29.82 -3.31 19.00
C MET A 946 30.90 -2.31 19.41
N TYR A 947 30.83 -1.68 20.59
CA TYR A 947 31.77 -0.60 20.95
C TYR A 947 33.23 -1.07 20.97
N ILE A 948 33.48 -2.31 21.40
CA ILE A 948 34.83 -2.89 21.39
C ILE A 948 35.15 -3.45 20.01
N MET A 949 34.23 -4.22 19.40
CA MET A 949 34.44 -4.83 18.08
C MET A 949 34.78 -3.80 17.00
N THR A 950 34.09 -2.66 16.98
CA THR A 950 34.34 -1.58 16.02
C THR A 950 35.44 -0.61 16.45
N SER A 951 36.15 -0.88 17.53
CA SER A 951 37.31 -0.07 17.93
C SER A 951 38.63 -0.78 17.69
N LEU A 952 38.60 -2.11 17.55
CA LEU A 952 39.78 -2.93 17.32
C LEU A 952 39.88 -3.39 15.86
N ARG A 953 41.08 -3.75 15.41
CA ARG A 953 41.30 -4.41 14.11
C ARG A 953 40.54 -5.76 13.98
N VAL A 954 39.98 -6.03 12.80
CA VAL A 954 39.22 -7.25 12.49
C VAL A 954 40.13 -8.33 11.91
N THR A 955 40.06 -9.55 12.43
CA THR A 955 40.78 -10.73 11.93
C THR A 955 39.77 -11.82 11.51
N ASP A 956 40.19 -12.79 10.69
CA ASP A 956 39.34 -13.93 10.27
C ASP A 956 38.67 -14.63 11.46
N GLU A 957 39.41 -14.88 12.54
CA GLU A 957 38.90 -15.50 13.76
C GLU A 957 37.82 -14.64 14.43
N ARG A 958 38.07 -13.32 14.56
CA ARG A 958 37.12 -12.37 15.16
C ARG A 958 35.86 -12.26 14.31
N LEU A 959 35.98 -12.21 12.98
CA LEU A 959 34.83 -12.12 12.09
C LEU A 959 33.98 -13.39 12.09
N ASN A 960 34.60 -14.57 12.14
CA ASN A 960 33.86 -15.84 12.25
C ASN A 960 33.11 -15.96 13.58
N ASN A 961 33.72 -15.56 14.71
CA ASN A 961 33.05 -15.52 16.00
C ASN A 961 31.85 -14.56 15.96
N PHE A 962 32.04 -13.39 15.34
CA PHE A 962 31.00 -12.40 15.15
C PHE A 962 29.85 -12.88 14.24
N ALA A 963 30.14 -13.65 13.20
CA ALA A 963 29.12 -14.26 12.34
C ALA A 963 28.23 -15.24 13.13
N ASN A 964 28.77 -15.97 14.11
CA ASN A 964 27.98 -16.81 15.00
C ASN A 964 27.08 -15.97 15.92
N ASP A 965 27.58 -14.85 16.44
CA ASP A 965 26.78 -13.92 17.24
C ASP A 965 25.59 -13.34 16.46
N VAL A 966 25.75 -13.09 15.16
CA VAL A 966 24.67 -12.66 14.27
C VAL A 966 23.64 -13.78 14.05
N ARG A 967 24.07 -15.02 13.75
CA ARG A 967 23.15 -16.16 13.58
C ARG A 967 22.36 -16.46 14.84
N GLU A 968 23.00 -16.38 15.99
CA GLU A 968 22.39 -16.64 17.29
C GLU A 968 21.56 -15.45 17.83
N GLY A 969 21.48 -14.35 17.09
CA GLY A 969 20.70 -13.17 17.46
C GLY A 969 21.28 -12.35 18.61
N ARG A 970 22.55 -12.57 18.98
CA ARG A 970 23.27 -11.75 19.98
C ARG A 970 23.59 -10.35 19.46
N VAL A 971 23.75 -10.22 18.13
CA VAL A 971 23.98 -8.94 17.44
C VAL A 971 22.97 -8.80 16.31
N ALA A 972 22.32 -7.63 16.21
CA ALA A 972 21.38 -7.36 15.14
C ALA A 972 22.11 -7.10 13.81
N PRO A 973 21.58 -7.52 12.64
CA PRO A 973 22.24 -7.29 11.36
C PRO A 973 22.58 -5.83 11.07
N ALA A 974 21.70 -4.88 11.40
CA ALA A 974 21.97 -3.45 11.22
C ALA A 974 23.20 -2.95 12.02
N GLN A 975 23.42 -3.48 13.23
CA GLN A 975 24.57 -3.12 14.06
C GLN A 975 25.89 -3.61 13.45
N SER A 976 25.84 -4.76 12.76
CA SER A 976 27.00 -5.45 12.21
C SER A 976 27.72 -4.71 11.07
N VAL A 977 27.00 -3.81 10.37
CA VAL A 977 27.51 -3.04 9.22
C VAL A 977 28.77 -2.24 9.58
N SER A 978 28.78 -1.68 10.79
CA SER A 978 29.87 -0.84 11.30
C SER A 978 31.24 -1.54 11.34
N VAL A 979 31.28 -2.87 11.30
CA VAL A 979 32.52 -3.66 11.17
C VAL A 979 33.23 -3.39 9.84
N SER A 980 32.49 -3.04 8.78
CA SER A 980 33.05 -2.77 7.45
C SER A 980 33.65 -1.36 7.28
N TYR A 981 33.37 -0.43 8.21
CA TYR A 981 33.82 0.95 8.10
C TYR A 981 35.35 1.07 8.25
N GLY A 982 35.93 2.04 7.54
CA GLY A 982 37.36 2.34 7.60
C GLY A 982 38.28 1.29 6.99
N ARG A 983 37.79 0.52 5.99
CA ARG A 983 38.54 -0.55 5.29
C ARG A 983 39.03 -1.69 6.19
N ARG A 984 38.39 -1.93 7.32
CA ARG A 984 38.82 -2.94 8.30
C ARG A 984 38.73 -4.39 7.82
N LEU A 985 37.94 -4.65 6.78
CA LEU A 985 37.79 -5.98 6.19
C LEU A 985 38.81 -6.26 5.06
N GLU A 986 39.70 -5.31 4.73
CA GLU A 986 40.64 -5.44 3.60
C GLU A 986 41.63 -6.61 3.77
N GLU A 987 41.97 -6.96 5.02
CA GLU A 987 42.91 -8.05 5.36
C GLU A 987 42.20 -9.40 5.64
N VAL A 988 40.86 -9.47 5.54
CA VAL A 988 40.07 -10.66 5.87
C VAL A 988 39.97 -11.62 4.66
N GLY A 989 40.09 -12.92 4.93
CA GLY A 989 39.96 -13.98 3.93
C GLY A 989 38.53 -14.17 3.39
N HIS A 990 38.39 -14.59 2.12
CA HIS A 990 37.11 -14.79 1.43
C HIS A 990 36.15 -15.76 2.14
N ALA A 991 36.67 -16.81 2.77
CA ALA A 991 35.85 -17.78 3.49
C ALA A 991 35.17 -17.17 4.72
N ALA A 992 35.89 -16.34 5.49
CA ALA A 992 35.34 -15.65 6.66
C ALA A 992 34.31 -14.59 6.24
N LEU A 993 34.58 -13.86 5.15
CA LEU A 993 33.62 -12.91 4.59
C LEU A 993 32.33 -13.61 4.14
N SER A 994 32.42 -14.70 3.38
CA SER A 994 31.24 -15.44 2.88
C SER A 994 30.39 -15.97 4.04
N THR A 995 31.04 -16.57 5.04
CA THR A 995 30.39 -17.06 6.27
C THR A 995 29.60 -15.96 6.99
N PHE A 996 30.14 -14.74 7.01
CA PHE A 996 29.49 -13.58 7.63
C PHE A 996 28.32 -13.04 6.79
N ILE A 997 28.45 -12.98 5.47
CA ILE A 997 27.36 -12.54 4.57
C ILE A 997 26.19 -13.52 4.60
N GLU A 998 26.44 -14.83 4.58
CA GLU A 998 25.40 -15.86 4.69
C GLU A 998 24.63 -15.76 6.01
N ALA A 999 25.36 -15.58 7.13
CA ALA A 999 24.76 -15.36 8.45
C ALA A 999 23.79 -14.16 8.48
N LEU A 1000 24.11 -13.10 7.72
CA LEU A 1000 23.25 -11.92 7.60
C LEU A 1000 22.03 -12.21 6.72
N VAL A 1001 22.20 -12.83 5.56
CA VAL A 1001 21.07 -13.12 4.65
C VAL A 1001 20.07 -14.10 5.28
N GLU A 1002 20.52 -15.07 6.08
CA GLU A 1002 19.67 -15.97 6.87
C GLU A 1002 18.75 -15.21 7.85
N ARG A 1003 19.20 -14.05 8.35
CA ARG A 1003 18.45 -13.13 9.22
C ARG A 1003 17.67 -12.09 8.38
N GLY A 1004 17.09 -12.52 7.26
CA GLY A 1004 16.40 -11.66 6.30
C GLY A 1004 15.22 -10.88 6.90
N SER A 1005 14.48 -11.48 7.83
CA SER A 1005 13.39 -10.83 8.57
C SER A 1005 13.84 -9.68 9.50
N ASP A 1006 15.15 -9.56 9.73
CA ASP A 1006 15.76 -8.49 10.54
C ASP A 1006 16.58 -7.51 9.68
N GLY A 1007 16.33 -7.50 8.36
CA GLY A 1007 17.01 -6.61 7.41
C GLY A 1007 18.42 -7.05 7.04
N GLY A 1008 18.79 -8.31 7.28
CA GLY A 1008 20.18 -8.75 7.13
C GLY A 1008 20.73 -8.73 5.70
N ALA A 1009 19.90 -8.88 4.66
CA ALA A 1009 20.35 -8.70 3.28
C ALA A 1009 20.83 -7.26 2.99
N TRP A 1010 20.21 -6.25 3.59
CA TRP A 1010 20.63 -4.85 3.45
C TRP A 1010 21.99 -4.60 4.10
N ALA A 1011 22.18 -5.13 5.31
CA ALA A 1011 23.47 -5.07 5.99
C ALA A 1011 24.58 -5.74 5.17
N ALA A 1012 24.29 -6.91 4.59
CA ALA A 1012 25.21 -7.63 3.72
C ALA A 1012 25.61 -6.81 2.47
N LEU A 1013 24.67 -6.13 1.82
CA LEU A 1013 24.98 -5.26 0.67
C LEU A 1013 25.90 -4.11 1.05
N GLU A 1014 25.69 -3.47 2.19
CA GLU A 1014 26.54 -2.36 2.63
C GLU A 1014 27.97 -2.84 2.94
N ILE A 1015 28.10 -3.97 3.63
CA ILE A 1015 29.39 -4.61 3.93
C ILE A 1015 30.12 -4.98 2.63
N LEU A 1016 29.44 -5.65 1.69
CA LEU A 1016 30.02 -6.01 0.38
C LEU A 1016 30.42 -4.78 -0.42
N SER A 1017 29.63 -3.70 -0.35
CA SER A 1017 29.96 -2.43 -1.00
C SER A 1017 31.24 -1.82 -0.43
N MET A 1018 31.38 -1.79 0.90
CA MET A 1018 32.59 -1.28 1.56
C MET A 1018 33.81 -2.18 1.28
N TYR A 1019 33.65 -3.50 1.33
CA TYR A 1019 34.72 -4.46 1.06
C TYR A 1019 35.25 -4.35 -0.38
N THR A 1020 34.36 -4.17 -1.34
CA THR A 1020 34.72 -4.06 -2.77
C THR A 1020 35.14 -2.63 -3.15
N HIS A 1021 35.26 -1.70 -2.20
CA HIS A 1021 35.55 -0.29 -2.48
C HIS A 1021 36.85 -0.13 -3.29
N GLY A 1022 36.79 0.58 -4.43
CA GLY A 1022 37.92 0.77 -5.34
C GLY A 1022 38.14 -0.33 -6.39
N GLN A 1023 37.44 -1.47 -6.30
CA GLN A 1023 37.47 -2.50 -7.34
C GLN A 1023 36.63 -2.10 -8.57
N LYS A 1024 37.06 -2.56 -9.76
CA LYS A 1024 36.36 -2.33 -11.04
C LYS A 1024 35.71 -3.58 -11.63
N ILE A 1025 36.28 -4.75 -11.37
CA ILE A 1025 35.80 -6.07 -11.79
C ILE A 1025 35.87 -6.98 -10.58
N LEU A 1026 34.82 -7.76 -10.34
CA LEU A 1026 34.72 -8.66 -9.19
C LEU A 1026 35.23 -10.06 -9.56
N PRO A 1027 35.88 -10.77 -8.61
CA PRO A 1027 36.10 -12.21 -8.73
C PRO A 1027 34.77 -12.98 -8.85
N PRO A 1028 34.72 -14.13 -9.56
CA PRO A 1028 33.48 -14.92 -9.73
C PRO A 1028 32.78 -15.27 -8.41
N GLU A 1029 33.54 -15.66 -7.40
CA GLU A 1029 33.02 -16.00 -6.06
C GLU A 1029 32.30 -14.81 -5.39
N ILE A 1030 32.80 -13.59 -5.59
CA ILE A 1030 32.16 -12.37 -5.09
C ILE A 1030 30.95 -11.98 -5.94
N VAL A 1031 30.98 -12.23 -7.26
CA VAL A 1031 29.81 -12.02 -8.14
C VAL A 1031 28.63 -12.87 -7.68
N ASP A 1032 28.84 -14.15 -7.39
CA ASP A 1032 27.77 -15.05 -6.96
C ASP A 1032 27.22 -14.66 -5.58
N LEU A 1033 28.08 -14.28 -4.65
CA LEU A 1033 27.67 -13.79 -3.32
C LEU A 1033 26.84 -12.50 -3.42
N VAL A 1034 27.23 -11.57 -4.29
CA VAL A 1034 26.48 -10.34 -4.56
C VAL A 1034 25.12 -10.64 -5.22
N LYS A 1035 25.06 -11.53 -6.22
CA LYS A 1035 23.80 -11.97 -6.86
C LYS A 1035 22.84 -12.58 -5.84
N PHE A 1036 23.35 -13.46 -4.99
CA PHE A 1036 22.60 -14.10 -3.91
C PHE A 1036 21.97 -13.07 -2.98
N THR A 1037 22.74 -12.04 -2.61
CA THR A 1037 22.29 -10.99 -1.69
C THR A 1037 21.25 -10.07 -2.36
N ILE A 1038 21.49 -9.66 -3.61
CA ILE A 1038 20.60 -8.80 -4.39
C ILE A 1038 19.22 -9.44 -4.61
N LEU A 1039 19.18 -10.75 -4.88
CA LEU A 1039 17.94 -11.50 -5.14
C LEU A 1039 17.24 -11.99 -3.85
N SER A 1040 17.68 -11.55 -2.67
CA SER A 1040 17.02 -11.89 -1.41
C SER A 1040 15.57 -11.36 -1.39
N PRO A 1041 14.56 -12.17 -1.02
CA PRO A 1041 13.17 -11.71 -0.89
C PRO A 1041 13.02 -10.53 0.08
N SER A 1042 13.84 -10.48 1.13
CA SER A 1042 13.82 -9.41 2.14
C SER A 1042 14.13 -8.02 1.58
N ILE A 1043 14.80 -7.92 0.42
CA ILE A 1043 15.03 -6.64 -0.28
C ILE A 1043 13.70 -6.08 -0.79
N ALA A 1044 12.82 -6.93 -1.31
CA ALA A 1044 11.52 -6.54 -1.87
C ALA A 1044 10.47 -6.24 -0.79
N GLU A 1045 10.60 -6.84 0.39
CA GLU A 1045 9.69 -6.64 1.54
C GLU A 1045 9.98 -5.36 2.33
N GLU A 1046 11.10 -4.68 2.04
CA GLU A 1046 11.52 -3.45 2.71
C GLU A 1046 11.49 -3.56 4.25
N VAL A 1047 11.86 -4.73 4.78
CA VAL A 1047 12.10 -4.92 6.21
C VAL A 1047 13.07 -3.83 6.66
N ASP A 1048 12.66 -2.98 7.62
CA ASP A 1048 13.40 -1.82 8.13
C ASP A 1048 14.79 -2.24 8.66
N GLY A 1049 15.75 -2.39 7.74
CA GLY A 1049 17.17 -2.48 8.02
C GLY A 1049 17.71 -1.07 7.97
N ASN A 1050 17.58 -0.34 9.07
CA ASN A 1050 17.97 1.06 9.27
C ASN A 1050 19.43 1.33 8.80
N THR A 1051 19.65 1.49 7.48
CA THR A 1051 20.97 1.59 6.85
C THR A 1051 20.99 2.75 5.87
N THR A 1052 21.63 3.84 6.28
CA THR A 1052 21.63 5.16 5.61
C THR A 1052 22.21 5.15 4.18
N MET A 1053 22.90 4.07 3.77
CA MET A 1053 23.62 3.93 2.49
C MET A 1053 23.20 2.70 1.66
N ALA A 1054 22.08 2.06 2.01
CA ALA A 1054 21.58 0.85 1.37
C ALA A 1054 21.43 0.99 -0.16
N ASP A 1055 20.83 2.09 -0.61
CA ASP A 1055 20.51 2.30 -2.02
C ASP A 1055 21.75 2.47 -2.89
N HIS A 1056 22.72 3.25 -2.40
CA HIS A 1056 24.00 3.45 -3.06
C HIS A 1056 24.77 2.12 -3.16
N SER A 1057 24.75 1.32 -2.10
CA SER A 1057 25.44 0.03 -2.04
C SER A 1057 24.87 -0.96 -3.05
N TYR A 1058 23.54 -1.07 -3.12
CA TYR A 1058 22.86 -1.90 -4.12
C TYR A 1058 23.27 -1.49 -5.54
N GLY A 1059 23.09 -0.22 -5.91
CA GLY A 1059 23.35 0.26 -7.27
C GLY A 1059 24.83 0.15 -7.67
N ARG A 1060 25.75 0.35 -6.73
CA ARG A 1060 27.18 0.14 -6.96
C ARG A 1060 27.52 -1.34 -7.22
N LEU A 1061 27.01 -2.24 -6.39
CA LEU A 1061 27.27 -3.68 -6.52
C LEU A 1061 26.68 -4.24 -7.83
N LEU A 1062 25.47 -3.81 -8.22
CA LEU A 1062 24.89 -4.20 -9.49
C LEU A 1062 25.76 -3.77 -10.69
N ARG A 1063 26.30 -2.55 -10.69
CA ARG A 1063 27.24 -2.09 -11.73
C ARG A 1063 28.50 -2.93 -11.81
N LEU A 1064 28.99 -3.41 -10.67
CA LEU A 1064 30.15 -4.30 -10.61
C LEU A 1064 29.82 -5.71 -11.12
N VAL A 1065 28.62 -6.22 -10.85
CA VAL A 1065 28.12 -7.47 -11.43
C VAL A 1065 27.99 -7.34 -12.96
N ASP A 1066 27.46 -6.23 -13.45
CA ASP A 1066 27.37 -5.95 -14.89
C ASP A 1066 28.76 -5.88 -15.55
N ALA A 1067 29.69 -5.12 -14.95
CA ALA A 1067 31.07 -5.01 -15.42
C ALA A 1067 31.82 -6.37 -15.41
N SER A 1068 31.36 -7.31 -14.59
CA SER A 1068 31.89 -8.69 -14.50
C SER A 1068 31.10 -9.69 -15.34
N ASN A 1069 30.20 -9.22 -16.22
CA ASN A 1069 29.36 -10.01 -17.11
C ASN A 1069 28.46 -11.04 -16.37
N GLY A 1070 27.95 -10.64 -15.21
CA GLY A 1070 27.10 -11.49 -14.37
C GLY A 1070 25.60 -11.39 -14.66
N ILE A 1071 25.11 -10.43 -15.44
CA ILE A 1071 23.66 -10.30 -15.71
C ILE A 1071 23.27 -11.21 -16.88
N ASP A 1072 22.66 -12.35 -16.57
CA ASP A 1072 22.12 -13.33 -17.54
C ASP A 1072 20.57 -13.37 -17.52
N ASP A 1073 19.95 -14.08 -18.47
CA ASP A 1073 18.49 -14.20 -18.58
C ASP A 1073 17.83 -14.77 -17.32
N THR A 1074 18.53 -15.64 -16.58
CA THR A 1074 18.01 -16.26 -15.35
C THR A 1074 17.97 -15.24 -14.22
N PHE A 1075 19.05 -14.49 -14.04
CA PHE A 1075 19.14 -13.38 -13.09
C PHE A 1075 18.09 -12.31 -13.41
N ALA A 1076 17.96 -11.92 -14.67
CA ALA A 1076 17.01 -10.89 -15.12
C ALA A 1076 15.55 -11.30 -14.88
N ARG A 1077 15.19 -12.57 -15.16
CA ARG A 1077 13.85 -13.08 -14.89
C ARG A 1077 13.55 -13.12 -13.39
N ARG A 1078 14.48 -13.61 -12.56
CA ARG A 1078 14.33 -13.62 -11.09
C ARG A 1078 14.21 -12.21 -10.51
N PHE A 1079 14.93 -11.24 -11.06
CA PHE A 1079 14.79 -9.84 -10.69
C PHE A 1079 13.40 -9.29 -11.07
N ALA A 1080 12.89 -9.63 -12.26
CA ALA A 1080 11.53 -9.24 -12.66
C ALA A 1080 10.47 -9.86 -11.73
N ASP A 1081 10.64 -11.12 -11.31
CA ASP A 1081 9.76 -11.77 -10.33
C ASP A 1081 9.85 -11.08 -8.95
N GLN A 1082 11.05 -10.70 -8.51
CA GLN A 1082 11.27 -9.91 -7.28
C GLN A 1082 10.56 -8.55 -7.35
N LEU A 1083 10.55 -7.89 -8.52
CA LEU A 1083 9.83 -6.64 -8.77
C LEU A 1083 8.31 -6.83 -8.68
N VAL A 1084 7.78 -7.88 -9.30
CA VAL A 1084 6.35 -8.24 -9.20
C VAL A 1084 5.96 -8.54 -7.76
N PHE A 1085 6.80 -9.31 -7.06
CA PHE A 1085 6.62 -9.61 -5.64
C PHE A 1085 6.57 -8.32 -4.81
N ALA A 1086 7.54 -7.41 -4.96
CA ALA A 1086 7.54 -6.11 -4.30
C ALA A 1086 6.26 -5.32 -4.56
N CYS A 1087 5.74 -5.33 -5.79
CA CYS A 1087 4.50 -4.62 -6.12
C CYS A 1087 3.28 -5.22 -5.38
N ARG A 1088 3.26 -6.53 -5.15
CA ARG A 1088 2.16 -7.27 -4.48
C ARG A 1088 2.24 -7.22 -2.96
N THR A 1089 3.43 -7.38 -2.38
CA THR A 1089 3.61 -7.61 -0.93
C THR A 1089 3.79 -6.37 -0.08
N SER A 1090 3.90 -5.16 -0.66
CA SER A 1090 3.89 -3.93 0.13
C SER A 1090 2.50 -3.71 0.79
N GLY A 1091 2.17 -4.49 1.81
CA GLY A 1091 0.95 -4.35 2.60
C GLY A 1091 0.94 -3.03 3.36
N SER A 1092 -0.22 -2.38 3.38
CA SER A 1092 -0.64 -1.42 4.41
C SER A 1092 0.45 -0.62 5.15
N ARG A 1093 1.19 0.25 4.46
CA ARG A 1093 1.85 1.46 5.02
C ARG A 1093 2.54 2.17 3.88
N ARG A 1094 2.21 3.45 3.68
CA ARG A 1094 2.91 4.62 3.07
C ARG A 1094 4.26 4.51 2.32
N ARG A 1095 4.93 3.36 2.17
CA ARG A 1095 6.16 3.18 1.40
C ARG A 1095 5.85 2.47 0.08
N GLY A 1096 6.41 3.00 -1.01
CA GLY A 1096 6.38 2.36 -2.32
C GLY A 1096 7.41 1.23 -2.39
N PRO A 1097 7.54 0.55 -3.54
CA PRO A 1097 8.61 -0.42 -3.74
C PRO A 1097 9.99 0.23 -3.55
N PRO A 1098 11.01 -0.52 -3.12
CA PRO A 1098 12.35 0.01 -2.89
C PRO A 1098 12.88 0.76 -4.12
N ASP A 1099 13.37 1.99 -3.92
CA ASP A 1099 13.91 2.85 -4.98
C ASP A 1099 15.12 2.21 -5.71
N VAL A 1100 15.79 1.25 -5.07
CA VAL A 1100 16.87 0.45 -5.67
C VAL A 1100 16.42 -0.37 -6.86
N LEU A 1101 15.20 -0.93 -6.82
CA LEU A 1101 14.68 -1.76 -7.92
C LEU A 1101 14.50 -0.91 -9.17
N ARG A 1102 14.13 0.36 -9.00
CA ARG A 1102 14.07 1.34 -10.09
C ARG A 1102 15.43 1.63 -10.70
N GLY A 1103 16.42 1.91 -9.85
CA GLY A 1103 17.78 2.20 -10.30
C GLY A 1103 18.49 1.00 -10.93
N ALA A 1104 18.01 -0.22 -10.68
CA ALA A 1104 18.57 -1.45 -11.22
C ALA A 1104 17.96 -1.89 -12.55
N LEU A 1105 16.70 -1.52 -12.77
CA LEU A 1105 15.90 -1.99 -13.89
C LEU A 1105 16.49 -1.59 -15.25
N ASP A 1106 17.08 -0.40 -15.35
CA ASP A 1106 17.69 0.09 -16.60
C ASP A 1106 18.83 -0.83 -17.09
N THR A 1107 19.70 -1.20 -16.17
CA THR A 1107 20.90 -2.02 -16.39
C THR A 1107 20.48 -3.44 -16.75
N ILE A 1108 19.45 -3.97 -16.09
CA ILE A 1108 18.95 -5.33 -16.34
C ILE A 1108 18.20 -5.41 -17.67
N VAL A 1109 17.35 -4.43 -17.99
CA VAL A 1109 16.63 -4.37 -19.27
C VAL A 1109 17.60 -4.22 -20.43
N LEU A 1110 18.65 -3.42 -20.29
CA LEU A 1110 19.69 -3.27 -21.32
C LEU A 1110 20.37 -4.60 -21.67
N ARG A 1111 20.51 -5.52 -20.70
CA ARG A 1111 21.18 -6.82 -20.90
C ARG A 1111 20.24 -7.94 -21.34
N ALA A 1112 19.03 -8.00 -20.80
CA ALA A 1112 18.11 -9.12 -21.01
C ALA A 1112 16.64 -8.66 -21.15
N PRO A 1113 16.30 -7.82 -22.16
CA PRO A 1113 14.97 -7.21 -22.26
C PRO A 1113 13.85 -8.25 -22.51
N ALA A 1114 14.17 -9.30 -23.27
CA ALA A 1114 13.22 -10.37 -23.62
C ALA A 1114 12.89 -11.29 -22.42
N ALA A 1115 13.74 -11.34 -21.40
CA ALA A 1115 13.49 -12.08 -20.16
C ALA A 1115 12.59 -11.29 -19.20
N VAL A 1116 12.72 -9.96 -19.18
CA VAL A 1116 12.00 -9.07 -18.26
C VAL A 1116 10.59 -8.73 -18.75
N TRP A 1117 10.43 -8.37 -20.03
CA TRP A 1117 9.16 -7.84 -20.55
C TRP A 1117 7.94 -8.75 -20.33
N PRO A 1118 8.00 -10.08 -20.58
CA PRO A 1118 6.83 -10.94 -20.42
C PRO A 1118 6.30 -10.98 -18.97
N VAL A 1119 7.20 -10.97 -17.98
CA VAL A 1119 6.83 -10.98 -16.56
C VAL A 1119 6.07 -9.71 -16.19
N LEU A 1120 6.61 -8.56 -16.58
CA LEU A 1120 6.03 -7.25 -16.28
C LEU A 1120 4.72 -6.98 -17.03
N ALA A 1121 4.66 -7.34 -18.32
CA ALA A 1121 3.47 -7.16 -19.15
C ALA A 1121 2.29 -8.01 -18.64
N SER A 1122 2.54 -9.28 -18.30
CA SER A 1122 1.51 -10.16 -17.73
C SER A 1122 1.05 -9.68 -16.36
N PHE A 1123 1.95 -9.16 -15.51
CA PHE A 1123 1.55 -8.57 -14.24
C PHE A 1123 0.66 -7.33 -14.41
N TYR A 1124 1.01 -6.42 -15.33
CA TYR A 1124 0.24 -5.18 -15.55
C TYR A 1124 -1.23 -5.45 -15.91
N GLU A 1125 -1.50 -6.50 -16.69
CA GLU A 1125 -2.87 -6.87 -17.11
C GLU A 1125 -3.78 -7.15 -15.91
N ILE A 1126 -3.26 -7.85 -14.91
CA ILE A 1126 -4.01 -8.34 -13.75
C ILE A 1126 -3.83 -7.49 -12.49
N ALA A 1127 -2.94 -6.49 -12.54
CA ALA A 1127 -2.57 -5.68 -11.40
C ALA A 1127 -3.71 -4.74 -10.96
N THR A 1128 -3.86 -4.57 -9.64
CA THR A 1128 -4.70 -3.53 -9.04
C THR A 1128 -4.19 -2.14 -9.42
N ARG A 1129 -5.00 -1.11 -9.19
CA ARG A 1129 -4.53 0.27 -9.42
C ARG A 1129 -3.28 0.58 -8.59
N VAL A 1130 -3.24 0.18 -7.32
CA VAL A 1130 -2.07 0.37 -6.46
C VAL A 1130 -0.87 -0.41 -6.95
N GLU A 1131 -1.04 -1.68 -7.32
CA GLU A 1131 0.02 -2.50 -7.88
C GLU A 1131 0.59 -1.86 -9.15
N ARG A 1132 -0.26 -1.30 -10.03
CA ARG A 1132 0.16 -0.52 -11.21
C ARG A 1132 0.83 0.79 -10.84
N ASP A 1133 0.34 1.51 -9.83
CA ASP A 1133 0.95 2.76 -9.36
C ASP A 1133 2.33 2.50 -8.73
N ARG A 1134 2.49 1.38 -8.01
CA ARG A 1134 3.78 0.88 -7.50
C ARG A 1134 4.71 0.49 -8.63
N MET A 1135 4.21 -0.27 -9.59
CA MET A 1135 4.97 -0.62 -10.79
C MET A 1135 5.38 0.63 -11.58
N ASN A 1136 4.50 1.62 -11.73
CA ASN A 1136 4.80 2.92 -12.34
C ASN A 1136 5.84 3.69 -11.52
N THR A 1137 5.82 3.59 -10.19
CA THR A 1137 6.84 4.18 -9.31
C THR A 1137 8.22 3.59 -9.58
N ILE A 1138 8.32 2.35 -10.05
CA ILE A 1138 9.59 1.73 -10.44
C ILE A 1138 9.94 2.02 -11.91
N THR A 1139 8.97 1.87 -12.81
CA THR A 1139 9.20 1.77 -14.26
C THR A 1139 9.17 3.10 -15.01
N SER A 1140 8.50 4.12 -14.45
CA SER A 1140 8.35 5.43 -15.11
C SER A 1140 9.70 6.09 -15.45
N ALA A 1141 9.70 7.09 -16.32
CA ALA A 1141 10.93 7.84 -16.64
C ALA A 1141 11.38 8.76 -15.50
N THR A 1142 10.47 9.17 -14.62
CA THR A 1142 10.81 10.09 -13.52
C THR A 1142 10.26 9.73 -12.17
N LYS A 1143 11.07 9.99 -11.15
CA LYS A 1143 10.64 9.85 -9.76
C LYS A 1143 9.47 10.79 -9.47
N PRO A 1144 8.57 10.42 -8.55
CA PRO A 1144 7.63 11.36 -7.96
C PRO A 1144 8.40 12.62 -7.49
N PHE A 1145 7.85 13.82 -7.73
CA PHE A 1145 8.43 15.11 -7.31
C PHE A 1145 9.72 15.60 -7.99
N ALA A 1146 10.24 14.92 -9.04
CA ALA A 1146 11.36 15.47 -9.82
C ALA A 1146 10.98 16.81 -10.50
N SER A 1147 11.78 17.86 -10.33
CA SER A 1147 11.54 19.20 -10.89
C SER A 1147 12.48 19.56 -12.05
N ASP A 1148 13.25 18.60 -12.56
CA ASP A 1148 14.22 18.80 -13.64
C ASP A 1148 13.73 18.28 -15.01
N LEU A 1149 14.58 18.42 -16.02
CA LEU A 1149 14.32 18.02 -17.41
C LEU A 1149 14.36 16.50 -17.63
N SER A 1150 14.71 15.68 -16.63
CA SER A 1150 14.63 14.21 -16.77
C SER A 1150 13.20 13.74 -17.08
N ARG A 1151 12.18 14.57 -16.77
CA ARG A 1151 10.75 14.35 -17.07
C ARG A 1151 10.42 14.11 -18.53
N VAL A 1152 11.24 14.59 -19.46
CA VAL A 1152 11.02 14.38 -20.90
C VAL A 1152 11.88 13.26 -21.48
N GLY A 1153 12.78 12.68 -20.69
CA GLY A 1153 13.67 11.58 -21.08
C GLY A 1153 13.02 10.19 -21.05
N ALA A 1154 13.80 9.19 -21.45
CA ALA A 1154 13.42 7.79 -21.42
C ALA A 1154 13.48 7.20 -20.00
N GLY A 1155 12.60 6.26 -19.70
CA GLY A 1155 12.63 5.43 -18.49
C GLY A 1155 13.24 4.06 -18.74
N ALA A 1156 13.41 3.29 -17.68
CA ALA A 1156 14.16 2.03 -17.67
C ALA A 1156 13.62 0.95 -18.64
N LEU A 1157 12.32 0.98 -18.95
CA LEU A 1157 11.69 0.03 -19.88
C LEU A 1157 11.83 0.44 -21.36
N PHE A 1158 12.39 1.61 -21.67
CA PHE A 1158 12.43 2.10 -23.06
C PHE A 1158 13.34 1.25 -23.97
N ASP A 1159 14.38 0.62 -23.42
CA ASP A 1159 15.30 -0.24 -24.16
C ASP A 1159 14.69 -1.62 -24.51
N ILE A 1160 13.45 -1.89 -24.08
CA ILE A 1160 12.69 -3.02 -24.59
C ILE A 1160 12.41 -2.82 -26.08
N PRO A 1161 12.56 -3.85 -26.92
CA PRO A 1161 12.20 -3.77 -28.33
C PRO A 1161 10.78 -3.24 -28.52
N ILE A 1162 10.64 -2.13 -29.25
CA ILE A 1162 9.37 -1.41 -29.42
C ILE A 1162 8.29 -2.28 -30.08
N GLU A 1163 8.69 -3.27 -30.88
CA GLU A 1163 7.81 -4.25 -31.51
C GLU A 1163 7.01 -5.04 -30.46
N LEU A 1164 7.67 -5.52 -29.40
CA LEU A 1164 7.02 -6.26 -28.32
C LEU A 1164 6.00 -5.41 -27.56
N MET A 1165 6.32 -4.12 -27.37
CA MET A 1165 5.41 -3.18 -26.72
C MET A 1165 4.21 -2.82 -27.59
N LEU A 1166 4.43 -2.65 -28.91
CA LEU A 1166 3.35 -2.33 -29.86
C LEU A 1166 2.40 -3.51 -30.06
N GLU A 1167 2.92 -4.74 -30.12
CA GLU A 1167 2.11 -5.97 -30.15
C GLU A 1167 1.23 -6.07 -28.90
N TRP A 1168 1.80 -5.76 -27.73
CA TRP A 1168 1.07 -5.77 -26.46
C TRP A 1168 -0.02 -4.69 -26.41
N VAL A 1169 0.26 -3.45 -26.85
CA VAL A 1169 -0.74 -2.37 -26.86
C VAL A 1169 -1.85 -2.61 -27.88
N ALA A 1170 -1.55 -3.21 -29.03
CA ALA A 1170 -2.54 -3.45 -30.08
C ALA A 1170 -3.73 -4.31 -29.61
N VAL A 1171 -3.56 -5.12 -28.57
CA VAL A 1171 -4.61 -5.94 -27.95
C VAL A 1171 -5.66 -5.09 -27.21
N ASP A 1172 -5.22 -4.09 -26.44
CA ASP A 1172 -6.09 -3.13 -25.74
C ASP A 1172 -5.44 -1.74 -25.72
N PRO A 1173 -5.63 -0.95 -26.79
CA PRO A 1173 -4.99 0.35 -26.90
C PRO A 1173 -5.38 1.31 -25.78
N ASP A 1174 -6.65 1.34 -25.37
CA ASP A 1174 -7.15 2.30 -24.38
C ASP A 1174 -6.72 1.94 -22.95
N GLY A 1175 -6.55 0.66 -22.62
CA GLY A 1175 -6.02 0.22 -21.33
C GLY A 1175 -4.50 0.27 -21.21
N ARG A 1176 -3.75 0.08 -22.31
CA ARG A 1176 -2.29 -0.16 -22.26
C ARG A 1176 -1.43 1.01 -22.70
N ILE A 1177 -1.93 1.90 -23.58
CA ILE A 1177 -1.10 2.98 -24.14
C ILE A 1177 -0.60 3.98 -23.09
N ALA A 1178 -1.40 4.22 -22.05
CA ALA A 1178 -1.02 5.13 -20.97
C ALA A 1178 0.21 4.64 -20.21
N PHE A 1179 0.41 3.31 -20.09
CA PHE A 1179 1.57 2.73 -19.42
C PHE A 1179 2.87 3.04 -20.17
N LEU A 1180 2.89 2.87 -21.50
CA LEU A 1180 4.08 3.18 -22.31
C LEU A 1180 4.47 4.67 -22.16
N LEU A 1181 3.49 5.57 -22.12
CA LEU A 1181 3.75 7.00 -21.94
C LEU A 1181 4.38 7.36 -20.58
N THR A 1182 4.37 6.45 -19.60
CA THR A 1182 5.05 6.67 -18.32
C THR A 1182 6.57 6.61 -18.43
N PHE A 1183 7.12 5.85 -19.39
CA PHE A 1183 8.55 5.62 -19.56
C PHE A 1183 9.09 5.93 -20.95
N PHE A 1184 8.23 6.26 -21.93
CA PHE A 1184 8.71 6.72 -23.23
C PHE A 1184 9.33 8.14 -23.13
N PRO A 1185 10.43 8.40 -23.85
CA PRO A 1185 10.95 9.75 -24.04
C PRO A 1185 9.94 10.59 -24.81
N ILE A 1186 9.75 11.82 -24.35
CA ILE A 1186 8.75 12.74 -24.90
C ILE A 1186 9.40 13.75 -25.82
N LEU A 1187 10.50 14.35 -25.39
CA LEU A 1187 11.22 15.35 -26.16
C LEU A 1187 12.68 14.93 -26.37
N GLU A 1188 13.25 15.42 -27.45
CA GLU A 1188 14.69 15.42 -27.69
C GLU A 1188 15.14 16.84 -28.03
N GLN A 1189 16.39 17.16 -27.71
CA GLN A 1189 17.00 18.42 -28.10
C GLN A 1189 17.82 18.21 -29.38
N LYS A 1190 17.46 18.92 -30.46
CA LYS A 1190 18.20 18.93 -31.72
C LYS A 1190 18.54 20.37 -32.09
N SER A 1191 19.83 20.66 -32.24
CA SER A 1191 20.34 21.99 -32.61
C SER A 1191 19.82 23.12 -31.72
N GLY A 1192 19.70 22.88 -30.41
CA GLY A 1192 19.22 23.87 -29.44
C GLY A 1192 17.69 24.02 -29.37
N LYS A 1193 16.93 23.29 -30.19
CA LYS A 1193 15.46 23.29 -30.18
C LYS A 1193 14.88 21.99 -29.64
N TRP A 1194 13.76 22.09 -28.94
CA TRP A 1194 13.03 20.94 -28.42
C TRP A 1194 12.07 20.42 -29.48
N ASN A 1195 12.14 19.12 -29.76
CA ASN A 1195 11.28 18.43 -30.72
C ASN A 1195 10.64 17.20 -30.06
N TRP A 1196 9.48 16.78 -30.54
CA TRP A 1196 8.89 15.49 -30.13
C TRP A 1196 9.83 14.34 -30.46
N HIS A 1197 10.08 13.46 -29.51
CA HIS A 1197 10.93 12.30 -29.72
C HIS A 1197 10.36 11.37 -30.81
N PRO A 1198 11.16 10.80 -31.73
CA PRO A 1198 10.67 9.96 -32.83
C PRO A 1198 9.83 8.76 -32.37
N ALA A 1199 10.21 8.14 -31.24
CA ALA A 1199 9.43 7.05 -30.65
C ALA A 1199 8.03 7.48 -30.19
N LEU A 1200 7.91 8.68 -29.59
CA LEU A 1200 6.60 9.24 -29.24
C LEU A 1200 5.80 9.58 -30.49
N GLN A 1201 6.42 10.11 -31.55
CA GLN A 1201 5.74 10.37 -32.82
C GLN A 1201 5.17 9.09 -33.44
N LYS A 1202 5.90 7.96 -33.32
CA LYS A 1202 5.39 6.64 -33.75
C LYS A 1202 4.13 6.25 -32.97
N LEU A 1203 4.09 6.47 -31.65
CA LEU A 1203 2.89 6.23 -30.83
C LEU A 1203 1.75 7.20 -31.18
N ALA A 1204 2.07 8.48 -31.39
CA ALA A 1204 1.10 9.52 -31.76
C ALA A 1204 0.41 9.20 -33.09
N ASN A 1205 1.16 8.71 -34.09
CA ASN A 1205 0.61 8.31 -35.38
C ASN A 1205 -0.34 7.10 -35.28
N LEU A 1206 -0.11 6.20 -34.32
CA LEU A 1206 -0.92 5.00 -34.12
C LEU A 1206 -2.13 5.25 -33.21
N TYR A 1207 -1.98 6.09 -32.19
CA TYR A 1207 -2.92 6.19 -31.06
C TYR A 1207 -3.29 7.63 -30.66
N GLY A 1208 -2.88 8.65 -31.42
CA GLY A 1208 -3.15 10.06 -31.09
C GLY A 1208 -4.64 10.44 -31.09
N ASP A 1209 -5.48 9.66 -31.75
CA ASP A 1209 -6.94 9.83 -31.75
C ASP A 1209 -7.58 9.36 -30.42
N ARG A 1210 -6.87 8.55 -29.63
CA ARG A 1210 -7.33 8.00 -28.36
C ARG A 1210 -7.25 9.02 -27.23
N LYS A 1211 -8.33 9.09 -26.45
CA LYS A 1211 -8.42 9.97 -25.28
C LYS A 1211 -7.34 9.61 -24.23
N ARG A 1212 -7.13 8.31 -23.98
CA ARG A 1212 -6.16 7.81 -22.98
C ARG A 1212 -4.71 8.20 -23.32
N PHE A 1213 -4.34 8.19 -24.60
CA PHE A 1213 -3.04 8.69 -25.06
C PHE A 1213 -2.88 10.19 -24.73
N ARG A 1214 -3.87 11.01 -25.14
CA ARG A 1214 -3.86 12.46 -24.91
C ARG A 1214 -3.86 12.83 -23.43
N ASP A 1215 -4.64 12.12 -22.61
CA ASP A 1215 -4.71 12.34 -21.16
C ASP A 1215 -3.37 11.98 -20.47
N ALA A 1216 -2.75 10.86 -20.83
CA ALA A 1216 -1.45 10.45 -20.29
C ALA A 1216 -0.32 11.40 -20.72
N LEU A 1217 -0.30 11.83 -21.98
CA LEU A 1217 0.67 12.83 -22.45
C LEU A 1217 0.46 14.18 -21.76
N ARG A 1218 -0.79 14.60 -21.57
CA ARG A 1218 -1.12 15.81 -20.80
C ARG A 1218 -0.57 15.74 -19.37
N GLN A 1219 -0.66 14.60 -18.69
CA GLN A 1219 -0.11 14.44 -17.33
C GLN A 1219 1.41 14.55 -17.30
N ARG A 1220 2.11 14.20 -18.38
CA ARG A 1220 3.57 14.36 -18.49
C ARG A 1220 3.98 15.82 -18.74
N ILE A 1221 3.15 16.60 -19.43
CA ILE A 1221 3.33 18.07 -19.62
C ILE A 1221 2.88 18.83 -18.35
N TYR A 1222 1.80 18.35 -17.71
CA TYR A 1222 1.19 18.85 -16.49
C TYR A 1222 1.25 17.86 -15.33
N PRO A 1223 2.44 17.69 -14.71
CA PRO A 1223 2.57 16.87 -13.52
C PRO A 1223 1.72 17.42 -12.38
N SER A 1224 1.14 16.52 -11.60
CA SER A 1224 0.33 16.82 -10.41
C SER A 1224 1.15 17.31 -9.22
N SER A 1225 2.48 17.12 -9.25
CA SER A 1225 3.41 17.62 -8.24
C SER A 1225 4.65 18.28 -8.87
N TRP A 1226 5.02 19.44 -8.32
CA TRP A 1226 6.15 20.25 -8.77
C TRP A 1226 6.69 21.07 -7.60
N SER A 1227 8.02 21.22 -7.50
CA SER A 1227 8.68 22.10 -6.54
C SER A 1227 9.43 23.21 -7.28
N GLY A 1228 9.33 24.45 -6.80
CA GLY A 1228 9.87 25.64 -7.47
C GLY A 1228 9.03 26.13 -8.65
N SER A 1229 9.56 27.04 -9.48
CA SER A 1229 8.82 27.54 -10.64
C SER A 1229 8.72 26.46 -11.72
N ARG A 1230 7.51 26.29 -12.25
CA ARG A 1230 7.22 25.33 -13.33
C ARG A 1230 7.45 25.89 -14.73
N LYS A 1231 7.76 27.19 -14.80
CA LYS A 1231 7.99 27.94 -16.04
C LYS A 1231 9.05 27.32 -16.96
N PRO A 1232 10.25 26.91 -16.48
CA PRO A 1232 11.28 26.33 -17.35
C PRO A 1232 10.81 25.02 -18.01
N HIS A 1233 10.07 24.20 -17.27
CA HIS A 1233 9.53 22.94 -17.77
C HIS A 1233 8.37 23.12 -18.75
N LEU A 1234 7.52 24.12 -18.56
CA LEU A 1234 6.45 24.38 -19.53
C LEU A 1234 6.97 24.99 -20.83
N LEU A 1235 8.03 25.80 -20.75
CA LEU A 1235 8.60 26.49 -21.90
C LEU A 1235 9.08 25.52 -23.00
N ILE A 1236 9.68 24.39 -22.62
CA ILE A 1236 10.21 23.40 -23.58
C ILE A 1236 9.12 22.74 -24.45
N PHE A 1237 7.84 22.84 -24.06
CA PHE A 1237 6.72 22.25 -24.80
C PHE A 1237 6.07 23.20 -25.81
N THR A 1238 6.40 24.49 -25.79
CA THR A 1238 5.78 25.49 -26.66
C THR A 1238 6.02 25.21 -28.16
N GLU A 1239 7.29 25.07 -28.57
CA GLU A 1239 7.64 24.72 -29.96
C GLU A 1239 7.10 23.34 -30.39
N PRO A 1240 7.26 22.25 -29.59
CA PRO A 1240 6.65 20.96 -29.90
C PRO A 1240 5.13 21.02 -30.08
N LEU A 1241 4.39 21.64 -29.16
CA LEU A 1241 2.92 21.73 -29.27
C LEU A 1241 2.48 22.52 -30.51
N ALA A 1242 3.18 23.62 -30.82
CA ALA A 1242 2.93 24.38 -32.05
C ALA A 1242 3.15 23.54 -33.31
N SER A 1243 4.16 22.65 -33.31
CA SER A 1243 4.41 21.75 -34.45
C SER A 1243 3.25 20.78 -34.70
N TRP A 1244 2.54 20.35 -33.65
CA TRP A 1244 1.37 19.48 -33.75
C TRP A 1244 0.06 20.21 -33.93
N SER A 1245 -0.02 21.54 -33.81
CA SER A 1245 -1.26 22.30 -34.02
C SER A 1245 -1.81 22.19 -35.46
N SER A 1246 -0.98 21.77 -36.41
CA SER A 1246 -1.37 21.51 -37.81
C SER A 1246 -1.63 20.03 -38.12
N ASP A 1247 -1.51 19.14 -37.13
CA ASP A 1247 -1.74 17.71 -37.29
C ASP A 1247 -3.24 17.39 -37.45
N ALA A 1248 -3.57 16.46 -38.33
CA ALA A 1248 -4.96 16.12 -38.65
C ALA A 1248 -5.74 15.47 -37.49
N VAL A 1249 -5.04 14.82 -36.54
CA VAL A 1249 -5.63 14.08 -35.42
C VAL A 1249 -5.41 14.82 -34.11
N LEU A 1250 -4.21 15.35 -33.90
CA LEU A 1250 -3.80 16.01 -32.65
C LEU A 1250 -3.93 17.53 -32.68
N GLY A 1251 -4.21 18.14 -33.83
CA GLY A 1251 -4.23 19.60 -34.03
C GLY A 1251 -5.02 20.36 -32.97
N ASP A 1252 -6.30 20.03 -32.81
CA ASP A 1252 -7.20 20.70 -31.85
C ASP A 1252 -6.74 20.54 -30.40
N TRP A 1253 -6.26 19.34 -30.03
CA TRP A 1253 -5.74 19.08 -28.69
C TRP A 1253 -4.44 19.83 -28.44
N ALA A 1254 -3.51 19.81 -29.39
CA ALA A 1254 -2.21 20.46 -29.28
C ALA A 1254 -2.35 21.99 -29.22
N ALA A 1255 -3.26 22.58 -30.02
CA ALA A 1255 -3.59 24.00 -29.95
C ALA A 1255 -4.19 24.38 -28.59
N THR A 1256 -5.16 23.60 -28.09
CA THR A 1256 -5.76 23.82 -26.75
C THR A 1256 -4.71 23.72 -25.63
N MET A 1257 -3.80 22.74 -25.73
CA MET A 1257 -2.70 22.57 -24.78
C MET A 1257 -1.71 23.73 -24.84
N LEU A 1258 -1.34 24.20 -26.04
CA LEU A 1258 -0.45 25.35 -26.24
C LEU A 1258 -1.03 26.63 -25.62
N ASP A 1259 -2.33 26.89 -25.82
CA ASP A 1259 -3.04 28.02 -25.20
C ASP A 1259 -3.08 27.91 -23.67
N GLY A 1260 -3.22 26.68 -23.15
CA GLY A 1260 -3.10 26.40 -21.72
C GLY A 1260 -1.71 26.71 -21.18
N VAL A 1261 -0.67 26.29 -21.90
CA VAL A 1261 0.75 26.52 -21.55
C VAL A 1261 1.06 28.01 -21.54
N ASN A 1262 0.69 28.74 -22.59
CA ASN A 1262 0.95 30.18 -22.69
C ASN A 1262 0.27 30.97 -21.55
N ARG A 1263 -0.99 30.67 -21.22
CA ARG A 1263 -1.68 31.28 -20.08
C ARG A 1263 -0.99 30.99 -18.74
N SER A 1264 -0.51 29.75 -18.54
CA SER A 1264 0.27 29.41 -17.34
C SER A 1264 1.57 30.21 -17.26
N LEU A 1265 2.27 30.41 -18.38
CA LEU A 1265 3.52 31.18 -18.47
C LEU A 1265 3.31 32.70 -18.20
N GLU A 1266 2.13 33.24 -18.54
CA GLU A 1266 1.76 34.65 -18.34
C GLU A 1266 1.34 35.00 -16.91
N SER A 1267 0.78 34.03 -16.16
CA SER A 1267 0.07 34.31 -14.92
C SER A 1267 0.91 34.68 -13.68
N GLU A 1268 2.24 34.58 -13.71
CA GLU A 1268 3.17 34.71 -12.54
C GLU A 1268 2.81 33.89 -11.26
N ILE A 1269 1.68 33.17 -11.24
CA ILE A 1269 1.14 32.46 -10.07
C ILE A 1269 1.84 31.10 -9.81
N TYR A 1270 2.90 30.74 -10.56
CA TYR A 1270 3.67 29.50 -10.32
C TYR A 1270 5.17 29.58 -10.57
#